data_AF-A0A4Q3EM09-F1
#
_entry.id   AF-A0A4Q3EM09-F1
#
_cell.length_a   1.000
_cell.length_b   1.000
_cell.length_c   1.000
_cell.angle_alpha   90.00
_cell.angle_beta   90.00
_cell.angle_gamma   90.00
#
_symmetry.space_group_name_H-M   'P 1'
#
loop_
_entity.id
_entity.type
_entity.pdbx_description
1 polymer ?
#
loop_
_entity_poly.entity_id
_entity_poly.type
_entity_poly.pdbx_seq_one_letter_code
_entity_poly.pdbx_strand_id
1 'polypeptide(L)'
;MLKEIHKLPGLNGQCKLAASRRQLRMYGRKIGTGLLMAIIGFLAASGNASAQAVAQIGTGNLIPADALYSPFYRFSNTSTTANAKSNILITEAEMMAAGIPAGATITQLVFNKTNAGNFVSDIPSFEMLVANSNKTTLSATTTWANILSTHTSVFSAAPYNLPNAAGWVNYSITPFVYTGGSFEIATTHDRGGIASTGDGFKWEYSAGQTGPTYVIAATGNTTNTSVLSASVAAYYHRPNVRIVYTPNIACSGTPSAGVASSSATTICPNSTFTLSLSGTTAATGIDIQWQSSATGAAGTFSNVPGATSTYYDATQAATTYYRARVTCNGANEAFSNTVQVISPVLVPTSSFTIDKNSPASATNFQSFAAAINSLSCGIAGTVTFNVVANSGPYTGRVVIPVIQGASASNRVIFNGNGNTLTNDGVASADRSTVTLNEADYITINDFNIVASNTTYGWGVHLMGDADNNQITNNTITIASTSTTTSNTAAIVASGSATSVTTAGGADNTLISGNTTIGGYNTILFIGGSAIADLGMNNTISDNIVQDYYETGIDLTGQNGAVVSGNNISRPTRTSTTTHHGIEISGTNTRGLLIEKNRIHNTFDAMLTSTSTAYGISVTSNDAPSTEPNLIVNNLIYNMNSSGTIYGFYNSGSDNVKYYHNTVSLDETNASTSSATYGFYNTTTATGLEIVNNIFSVTRGGTGNRRALYFNSTGASATTFTESNNVLYVNSATGSNAIAYVNPTTYTTLNDWQGAGYGNGSVDSNPQFANIANNNYQPTNAAVDNIGTDVGITEDITDAARDAAQPDAGAIEFEVLSCSGAPNAGTASSSVATVCIGTDFELLTAGFTIALGVDIQWQSSATGAAGTFTNIAGATGPSVTISQLGSTFYRAMATCNGSNPAYSNIVEVQSPALIPATTFTVNKNAPVSSTSFQSLSAAVNAISCGISGPIIINITPGSGPYTEQVVFPEIYGTSATNTIVVNGGGNTLEFAATVTGERAVLYLAGADYVTIDNLMINASAGTYGYGIQLINGSDYITISNNTITSDLTATSSNFAGIVASGSLSGAVTDGVNANNILITGNTIIGGYYGITLNGDGATGMATNNHVVNNTIRDFYLYGVYLDDQESALVSGNDIHRTNRTVTSTFYGVYLSGAASKNNLVEKNRIHDTQTANQASTSLQAGIWFTGADATASEPNMAVNNIIYNINGAGIIYGLYNTGSDYASYYHNSVSLNDVASTSTAVTYGFYQTTTATGLEIKNNIFSITRGGTGTKRAIYFKTLI
;
A
#
# COMPACT_ATOMS: atom_id res chain seq x y z
N MET A 1 -19.42 13.66 49.81
CA MET A 1 -19.36 12.19 49.56
C MET A 1 -18.33 11.97 48.47
N LEU A 2 -17.24 11.22 48.59
CA LEU A 2 -16.55 10.47 49.65
C LEU A 2 -15.06 10.53 49.19
N LYS A 3 -14.16 11.07 50.02
CA LYS A 3 -13.10 10.37 50.78
C LYS A 3 -11.97 9.75 49.93
N GLU A 4 -10.73 10.28 49.91
CA GLU A 4 -9.69 10.28 50.99
C GLU A 4 -9.07 8.86 51.11
N ILE A 5 -7.76 8.59 51.01
CA ILE A 5 -6.74 8.76 52.08
C ILE A 5 -5.35 8.25 51.57
N HIS A 6 -4.32 9.06 51.85
CA HIS A 6 -2.91 8.79 52.25
C HIS A 6 -2.17 7.47 51.93
N LYS A 7 -0.89 7.62 51.53
CA LYS A 7 0.29 7.45 52.43
C LYS A 7 1.61 7.92 51.78
N LEU A 8 2.35 8.77 52.52
CA LEU A 8 3.78 9.11 52.35
C LEU A 8 4.64 7.98 52.97
N PRO A 9 5.91 7.76 52.51
CA PRO A 9 7.05 8.47 53.12
C PRO A 9 8.29 8.70 52.20
N GLY A 10 9.14 9.68 52.57
CA GLY A 10 10.62 9.53 52.46
C GLY A 10 11.42 10.38 51.47
N LEU A 11 11.82 11.59 51.91
CA LEU A 11 13.09 12.32 51.68
C LEU A 11 14.05 11.94 50.52
N ASN A 12 14.31 12.89 49.60
CA ASN A 12 15.59 13.64 49.54
C ASN A 12 15.58 14.66 48.39
N GLY A 13 16.16 15.84 48.64
CA GLY A 13 16.13 16.97 47.73
C GLY A 13 17.00 16.79 46.48
N GLN A 14 16.56 17.37 45.37
CA GLN A 14 17.24 18.47 44.66
C GLN A 14 16.42 18.87 43.41
N CYS A 15 16.31 20.18 43.23
CA CYS A 15 16.03 20.96 42.03
C CYS A 15 15.31 20.35 40.79
N LYS A 16 14.17 21.01 40.50
CA LYS A 16 13.80 21.68 39.23
C LYS A 16 13.07 20.90 38.11
N LEU A 17 11.96 21.56 37.72
CA LEU A 17 11.26 21.64 36.42
C LEU A 17 10.41 20.45 35.95
N ALA A 18 9.09 20.67 35.92
CA ALA A 18 8.26 20.80 34.69
C ALA A 18 6.77 20.89 35.12
N ALA A 19 6.12 22.06 35.01
CA ALA A 19 5.47 22.61 33.83
C ALA A 19 4.03 22.09 33.62
N SER A 20 3.05 22.96 33.83
CA SER A 20 2.13 23.28 32.73
C SER A 20 1.60 24.71 32.84
N ARG A 21 1.94 25.48 31.78
CA ARG A 21 1.18 26.52 31.07
C ARG A 21 0.51 27.66 31.86
N ARG A 22 0.65 28.93 31.49
CA ARG A 22 1.56 29.66 30.57
C ARG A 22 1.24 31.15 30.85
N GLN A 23 2.28 31.89 31.25
CA GLN A 23 2.62 33.26 30.80
C GLN A 23 1.61 34.41 31.01
N LEU A 24 1.98 35.62 31.47
CA LEU A 24 3.23 36.36 31.28
C LEU A 24 3.29 37.57 32.26
N ARG A 25 4.52 37.96 32.64
CA ARG A 25 4.98 39.28 33.17
C ARG A 25 4.56 39.68 34.59
N MET A 26 5.49 39.62 35.56
CA MET A 26 6.55 40.59 35.87
C MET A 26 6.09 41.78 36.71
N TYR A 27 6.49 41.70 37.99
CA TYR A 27 7.10 42.75 38.80
C TYR A 27 6.42 44.12 38.89
N GLY A 28 5.90 44.36 40.10
CA GLY A 28 5.62 45.69 40.61
C GLY A 28 4.90 45.70 41.95
N ARG A 29 5.35 44.93 42.96
CA ARG A 29 4.88 45.12 44.34
C ARG A 29 5.85 46.01 45.12
N LYS A 30 5.39 47.25 45.31
CA LYS A 30 5.37 48.00 46.58
C LYS A 30 6.64 47.94 47.46
N ILE A 31 7.27 49.09 47.58
CA ILE A 31 7.49 49.76 48.88
C ILE A 31 7.00 51.20 48.61
N GLY A 32 6.01 51.76 49.29
CA GLY A 32 5.75 51.67 50.72
C GLY A 32 6.14 53.01 51.34
N THR A 33 5.21 53.97 51.27
CA THR A 33 4.98 55.05 52.26
C THR A 33 6.14 56.00 52.60
N GLY A 34 6.03 57.21 52.05
CA GLY A 34 6.74 58.42 52.49
C GLY A 34 5.94 59.66 52.09
N LEU A 35 4.68 59.70 52.55
CA LEU A 35 3.82 60.87 52.49
C LEU A 35 4.46 62.00 53.32
N LEU A 36 4.23 63.25 52.90
CA LEU A 36 4.35 64.48 53.68
C LEU A 36 5.71 65.21 53.59
N MET A 37 5.89 66.02 52.53
CA MET A 37 6.49 67.37 52.55
C MET A 37 6.82 67.84 51.11
N ALA A 38 5.79 68.16 50.31
CA ALA A 38 5.97 68.96 49.08
C ALA A 38 4.63 69.54 48.58
N ILE A 39 3.64 69.70 49.47
CA ILE A 39 2.43 70.48 49.21
C ILE A 39 2.64 71.79 49.95
N ILE A 40 3.19 72.82 49.27
CA ILE A 40 3.12 74.29 49.51
C ILE A 40 4.14 74.95 48.56
N GLY A 41 3.98 74.81 47.24
CA GLY A 41 4.95 75.47 46.34
C GLY A 41 4.67 75.49 44.84
N PHE A 42 3.64 74.80 44.34
CA PHE A 42 3.35 74.78 42.90
C PHE A 42 1.85 74.88 42.61
N LEU A 43 1.21 75.89 43.20
CA LEU A 43 -0.09 76.42 42.78
C LEU A 43 0.11 77.88 42.33
N ALA A 44 0.88 78.03 41.25
CA ALA A 44 1.02 79.28 40.50
C ALA A 44 1.21 78.95 39.01
N ALA A 45 0.21 78.28 38.44
CA ALA A 45 -0.04 78.22 36.99
C ALA A 45 -1.50 77.76 36.77
N SER A 46 -2.45 78.49 37.34
CA SER A 46 -3.85 78.40 36.93
C SER A 46 -4.00 79.11 35.58
N GLY A 47 -3.68 78.40 34.50
CA GLY A 47 -4.37 78.62 33.24
C GLY A 47 -5.84 78.26 33.45
N ASN A 48 -6.72 79.21 33.13
CA ASN A 48 -8.18 79.17 33.24
C ASN A 48 -8.76 77.74 33.27
N ALA A 49 -9.07 77.23 34.46
CA ALA A 49 -10.08 76.19 34.58
C ALA A 49 -11.40 76.87 34.23
N SER A 50 -11.92 76.60 33.02
CA SER A 50 -13.32 76.92 32.69
C SER A 50 -14.19 76.30 33.79
N ALA A 51 -14.87 77.13 34.57
CA ALA A 51 -15.78 76.66 35.60
C ALA A 51 -16.85 75.77 34.94
N GLN A 52 -17.09 74.59 35.51
CA GLN A 52 -18.21 73.74 35.07
C GLN A 52 -19.51 74.52 35.24
N ALA A 53 -20.28 74.65 34.17
CA ALA A 53 -21.61 75.25 34.16
C ALA A 53 -22.67 74.14 34.20
N VAL A 54 -23.81 74.42 34.86
CA VAL A 54 -24.95 73.49 34.95
C VAL A 54 -26.15 74.13 34.29
N ALA A 55 -26.67 73.49 33.24
CA ALA A 55 -27.85 73.92 32.51
C ALA A 55 -29.02 72.96 32.79
N GLN A 56 -30.17 73.46 33.20
CA GLN A 56 -31.37 72.64 33.43
C GLN A 56 -32.34 72.77 32.25
N ILE A 57 -32.85 71.63 31.79
CA ILE A 57 -33.82 71.51 30.70
C ILE A 57 -35.06 70.82 31.25
N GLY A 58 -36.19 71.55 31.25
CA GLY A 58 -37.41 71.19 31.96
C GLY A 58 -37.49 71.85 33.35
N THR A 59 -38.64 72.42 33.69
CA THR A 59 -38.90 73.15 34.95
C THR A 59 -40.17 72.68 35.65
N GLY A 60 -40.79 71.60 35.15
CA GLY A 60 -42.09 71.12 35.62
C GLY A 60 -41.98 70.31 36.90
N ASN A 61 -43.04 70.31 37.68
CA ASN A 61 -43.20 69.54 38.91
C ASN A 61 -44.20 68.38 38.72
N LEU A 62 -44.43 67.97 37.47
CA LEU A 62 -45.41 66.93 37.17
C LEU A 62 -44.83 65.56 37.51
N ILE A 63 -45.63 64.79 38.23
CA ILE A 63 -45.33 63.42 38.61
C ILE A 63 -46.16 62.51 37.71
N PRO A 64 -45.53 61.57 36.99
CA PRO A 64 -46.25 60.69 36.09
C PRO A 64 -47.05 59.66 36.90
N ALA A 65 -48.23 59.28 36.40
CA ALA A 65 -49.03 58.20 36.99
C ALA A 65 -48.27 56.86 36.91
N ASP A 66 -47.49 56.69 35.84
CA ASP A 66 -46.69 55.51 35.53
C ASP A 66 -45.19 55.88 35.44
N ALA A 67 -44.29 54.92 35.22
CA ALA A 67 -42.86 55.23 35.08
C ALA A 67 -42.51 55.80 33.70
N LEU A 68 -41.61 56.79 33.65
CA LEU A 68 -41.02 57.25 32.39
C LEU A 68 -39.91 56.31 31.94
N TYR A 69 -39.70 56.19 30.63
CA TYR A 69 -38.80 55.18 30.08
C TYR A 69 -37.31 55.44 30.30
N SER A 70 -36.93 56.72 30.42
CA SER A 70 -35.55 57.17 30.55
C SER A 70 -35.32 57.84 31.91
N PRO A 71 -34.15 57.70 32.54
CA PRO A 71 -33.07 56.78 32.19
C PRO A 71 -33.40 55.30 32.48
N PHE A 72 -34.37 55.01 33.37
CA PHE A 72 -34.82 53.65 33.71
C PHE A 72 -36.34 53.52 33.69
N TYR A 73 -36.84 52.39 33.22
CA TYR A 73 -38.27 52.06 33.18
C TYR A 73 -38.61 50.93 34.15
N ARG A 74 -39.57 51.19 35.04
CA ARG A 74 -40.25 50.15 35.80
C ARG A 74 -41.58 50.67 36.33
N PHE A 75 -42.69 50.09 35.88
CA PHE A 75 -44.01 50.57 36.24
C PHE A 75 -44.42 50.29 37.71
N SER A 76 -44.06 49.12 38.25
CA SER A 76 -44.40 48.72 39.63
C SER A 76 -43.34 47.76 40.21
N ASN A 77 -43.43 47.47 41.51
CA ASN A 77 -42.61 46.43 42.15
C ASN A 77 -42.85 45.02 41.57
N THR A 78 -44.03 44.75 41.00
CA THR A 78 -44.41 43.49 40.32
C THR A 78 -44.15 43.48 38.80
N SER A 79 -43.66 44.56 38.21
CA SER A 79 -43.39 44.65 36.76
C SER A 79 -42.46 43.54 36.29
N THR A 80 -42.91 42.75 35.30
CA THR A 80 -42.16 41.62 34.72
C THR A 80 -41.07 42.05 33.75
N THR A 81 -41.11 43.28 33.21
CA THR A 81 -40.11 43.82 32.27
C THR A 81 -38.66 43.52 32.71
N ALA A 82 -37.90 42.77 31.92
CA ALA A 82 -36.52 42.42 32.23
C ALA A 82 -35.50 43.38 31.62
N ASN A 83 -35.88 44.10 30.56
CA ASN A 83 -35.03 45.08 29.89
C ASN A 83 -35.87 46.24 29.33
N ALA A 84 -35.26 47.41 29.21
CA ALA A 84 -35.87 48.52 28.47
C ALA A 84 -34.82 49.41 27.79
N LYS A 85 -35.26 50.02 26.70
CA LYS A 85 -34.50 50.99 25.91
C LYS A 85 -35.32 52.25 25.70
N SER A 86 -34.64 53.39 25.63
CA SER A 86 -35.27 54.67 25.31
C SER A 86 -34.34 55.54 24.49
N ASN A 87 -34.92 56.48 23.73
CA ASN A 87 -34.20 57.61 23.17
C ASN A 87 -35.04 58.86 23.41
N ILE A 88 -34.42 59.91 23.94
CA ILE A 88 -35.05 61.21 24.20
C ILE A 88 -34.39 62.30 23.37
N LEU A 89 -35.20 63.24 22.88
CA LEU A 89 -34.75 64.40 22.11
C LEU A 89 -34.84 65.67 22.96
N ILE A 90 -33.76 66.44 22.93
CA ILE A 90 -33.67 67.81 23.40
C ILE A 90 -33.40 68.67 22.19
N THR A 91 -34.30 69.57 21.87
CA THR A 91 -34.21 70.35 20.63
C THR A 91 -33.09 71.39 20.72
N GLU A 92 -32.56 71.79 19.57
CA GLU A 92 -31.56 72.86 19.48
C GLU A 92 -32.00 74.15 20.21
N ALA A 93 -33.27 74.52 20.06
CA ALA A 93 -33.84 75.68 20.76
C ALA A 93 -33.75 75.54 22.29
N GLU A 94 -33.91 74.34 22.83
CA GLU A 94 -33.78 74.07 24.26
C GLU A 94 -32.33 74.06 24.73
N MET A 95 -31.41 73.50 23.94
CA MET A 95 -29.97 73.52 24.22
C MET A 95 -29.43 74.96 24.25
N MET A 96 -29.85 75.79 23.28
CA MET A 96 -29.51 77.22 23.21
C MET A 96 -30.14 78.00 24.35
N ALA A 97 -31.43 77.80 24.65
CA ALA A 97 -32.12 78.48 25.75
C ALA A 97 -31.52 78.14 27.12
N ALA A 98 -30.99 76.93 27.28
CA ALA A 98 -30.29 76.50 28.49
C ALA A 98 -28.83 77.00 28.55
N GLY A 99 -28.36 77.73 27.53
CA GLY A 99 -27.07 78.40 27.50
C GLY A 99 -25.88 77.49 27.15
N ILE A 100 -26.10 76.34 26.51
CA ILE A 100 -25.04 75.39 26.14
C ILE A 100 -24.58 75.70 24.70
N PRO A 101 -23.39 76.30 24.47
CA PRO A 101 -22.95 76.65 23.12
C PRO A 101 -22.31 75.47 22.38
N ALA A 102 -22.32 75.50 21.05
CA ALA A 102 -21.53 74.59 20.22
C ALA A 102 -20.03 74.67 20.62
N GLY A 103 -19.41 73.50 20.76
CA GLY A 103 -18.05 73.33 21.28
C GLY A 103 -17.99 73.04 22.78
N ALA A 104 -19.08 73.18 23.55
CA ALA A 104 -19.10 72.82 24.97
C ALA A 104 -18.81 71.32 25.17
N THR A 105 -18.01 70.98 26.19
CA THR A 105 -17.78 69.58 26.59
C THR A 105 -18.71 69.21 27.74
N ILE A 106 -19.70 68.38 27.49
CA ILE A 106 -20.63 67.83 28.48
C ILE A 106 -19.91 66.76 29.31
N THR A 107 -19.97 66.86 30.63
CA THR A 107 -19.27 65.97 31.56
C THR A 107 -20.21 65.23 32.50
N GLN A 108 -21.45 65.69 32.69
CA GLN A 108 -22.46 64.95 33.46
C GLN A 108 -23.86 65.15 32.89
N LEU A 109 -24.68 64.10 33.02
CA LEU A 109 -26.12 64.12 32.79
C LEU A 109 -26.83 63.80 34.11
N VAL A 110 -27.91 64.53 34.41
CA VAL A 110 -28.56 64.44 35.71
C VAL A 110 -30.08 64.42 35.56
N PHE A 111 -30.76 63.42 36.13
CA PHE A 111 -32.22 63.25 36.00
C PHE A 111 -32.93 63.36 37.35
N ASN A 112 -34.08 64.04 37.43
CA ASN A 112 -34.81 64.19 38.70
C ASN A 112 -35.83 63.08 38.96
N LYS A 113 -35.73 62.44 40.12
CA LYS A 113 -36.58 61.32 40.55
C LYS A 113 -37.38 61.71 41.80
N THR A 114 -38.69 61.50 41.81
CA THR A 114 -39.59 62.03 42.85
C THR A 114 -39.89 61.07 44.00
N ASN A 115 -39.46 59.81 43.90
CA ASN A 115 -39.62 58.79 44.93
C ASN A 115 -38.30 58.06 45.24
N ALA A 116 -38.24 57.27 46.30
CA ALA A 116 -37.02 56.53 46.69
C ALA A 116 -36.79 55.20 45.92
N GLY A 117 -37.61 54.86 44.92
CA GLY A 117 -37.54 53.54 44.27
C GLY A 117 -36.17 53.19 43.66
N ASN A 118 -35.58 52.08 44.06
CA ASN A 118 -34.34 51.55 43.49
C ASN A 118 -34.52 50.04 43.17
N PHE A 119 -33.49 49.39 42.64
CA PHE A 119 -33.51 47.93 42.52
C PHE A 119 -33.12 47.29 43.85
N VAL A 120 -33.72 46.13 44.18
CA VAL A 120 -33.42 45.37 45.40
C VAL A 120 -31.96 44.90 45.41
N SER A 121 -31.42 44.60 44.23
CA SER A 121 -30.00 44.31 44.01
C SER A 121 -29.52 45.04 42.76
N ASP A 122 -28.21 45.24 42.65
CA ASP A 122 -27.63 45.91 41.50
C ASP A 122 -27.93 45.13 40.20
N ILE A 123 -28.22 45.87 39.12
CA ILE A 123 -28.49 45.31 37.81
C ILE A 123 -27.20 45.00 37.05
N PRO A 124 -27.17 43.96 36.19
CA PRO A 124 -25.97 43.52 35.49
C PRO A 124 -25.47 44.50 34.44
N SER A 125 -26.31 45.35 33.85
CA SER A 125 -25.84 46.38 32.92
C SER A 125 -26.78 47.57 32.80
N PHE A 126 -26.19 48.76 32.78
CA PHE A 126 -26.82 49.99 32.33
C PHE A 126 -25.86 50.75 31.42
N GLU A 127 -26.39 51.25 30.30
CA GLU A 127 -25.63 52.05 29.35
C GLU A 127 -26.44 53.27 28.91
N MET A 128 -25.73 54.40 28.75
CA MET A 128 -26.23 55.66 28.21
C MET A 128 -25.39 56.07 27.02
N LEU A 129 -26.05 56.39 25.91
CA LEU A 129 -25.45 56.88 24.69
C LEU A 129 -26.02 58.25 24.37
N VAL A 130 -25.23 59.11 23.71
CA VAL A 130 -25.67 60.45 23.31
C VAL A 130 -25.28 60.76 21.87
N ALA A 131 -26.01 61.67 21.24
CA ALA A 131 -25.68 62.14 19.89
C ALA A 131 -25.92 63.64 19.74
N ASN A 132 -25.07 64.28 18.92
CA ASN A 132 -25.41 65.54 18.29
C ASN A 132 -26.34 65.25 17.10
N SER A 133 -27.40 66.02 16.95
CA SER A 133 -28.48 65.73 16.01
C SER A 133 -29.05 67.01 15.44
N ASN A 134 -29.68 66.95 14.26
CA ASN A 134 -30.42 68.10 13.70
C ASN A 134 -31.94 67.87 13.74
N LYS A 135 -32.38 66.85 14.48
CA LYS A 135 -33.80 66.49 14.55
C LYS A 135 -34.60 67.49 15.38
N THR A 136 -35.75 67.91 14.87
CA THR A 136 -36.75 68.67 15.64
C THR A 136 -37.81 67.75 16.26
N THR A 137 -37.94 66.52 15.75
CA THR A 137 -38.81 65.46 16.26
C THR A 137 -38.14 64.08 16.11
N LEU A 138 -38.41 63.13 17.01
CA LEU A 138 -38.00 61.73 16.84
C LEU A 138 -38.92 61.01 15.85
N SER A 139 -38.37 60.07 15.10
CA SER A 139 -39.14 59.18 14.23
C SER A 139 -40.03 58.26 15.07
N ALA A 140 -41.26 58.00 14.61
CA ALA A 140 -42.24 57.18 15.34
C ALA A 140 -41.77 55.74 15.64
N THR A 141 -40.79 55.23 14.87
CA THR A 141 -40.06 53.99 15.14
C THR A 141 -38.58 54.13 14.78
N THR A 142 -37.68 53.43 15.49
CA THR A 142 -36.27 53.26 15.10
C THR A 142 -35.73 51.93 15.64
N THR A 143 -34.62 51.43 15.11
CA THR A 143 -33.95 50.24 15.65
C THR A 143 -32.84 50.63 16.63
N TRP A 144 -32.53 49.77 17.58
CA TRP A 144 -31.39 49.97 18.48
C TRP A 144 -30.06 49.96 17.71
N ALA A 145 -29.95 49.19 16.63
CA ALA A 145 -28.78 49.24 15.73
C ALA A 145 -28.58 50.63 15.13
N ASN A 146 -29.65 51.32 14.72
CA ASN A 146 -29.57 52.69 14.22
C ASN A 146 -29.10 53.67 15.32
N ILE A 147 -29.57 53.47 16.57
CA ILE A 147 -29.06 54.25 17.73
C ILE A 147 -27.56 54.00 17.92
N LEU A 148 -27.10 52.74 17.95
CA LEU A 148 -25.68 52.40 18.09
C LEU A 148 -24.81 52.98 16.96
N SER A 149 -25.34 53.09 15.74
CA SER A 149 -24.62 53.66 14.60
C SER A 149 -24.52 55.19 14.62
N THR A 150 -25.38 55.87 15.39
CA THR A 150 -25.49 57.35 15.39
C THR A 150 -25.16 57.98 16.74
N HIS A 151 -25.14 57.21 17.83
CA HIS A 151 -24.87 57.67 19.19
C HIS A 151 -23.55 57.11 19.72
N THR A 152 -22.90 57.90 20.58
CA THR A 152 -21.67 57.53 21.27
C THR A 152 -22.00 57.06 22.68
N SER A 153 -21.48 55.90 23.10
CA SER A 153 -21.60 55.44 24.49
C SER A 153 -20.79 56.34 25.42
N VAL A 154 -21.45 56.93 26.42
CA VAL A 154 -20.84 57.91 27.34
C VAL A 154 -20.97 57.51 28.81
N PHE A 155 -21.80 56.53 29.14
CA PHE A 155 -21.82 55.93 30.47
C PHE A 155 -22.13 54.45 30.35
N SER A 156 -21.35 53.60 31.01
CA SER A 156 -21.63 52.18 31.14
C SER A 156 -21.26 51.73 32.55
N ALA A 157 -22.16 51.02 33.23
CA ALA A 157 -21.90 50.47 34.55
C ALA A 157 -22.48 49.06 34.70
N ALA A 158 -21.67 48.17 35.28
CA ALA A 158 -21.99 46.77 35.56
C ALA A 158 -21.14 46.32 36.77
N PRO A 159 -21.72 46.08 37.96
CA PRO A 159 -23.12 46.23 38.32
C PRO A 159 -23.52 47.70 38.59
N TYR A 160 -24.81 48.04 38.54
CA TYR A 160 -25.31 49.41 38.81
C TYR A 160 -26.62 49.44 39.60
N ASN A 161 -26.84 50.47 40.41
CA ASN A 161 -28.13 50.71 41.08
C ASN A 161 -28.38 52.21 41.29
N LEU A 162 -29.65 52.58 41.42
CA LEU A 162 -30.08 53.95 41.66
C LEU A 162 -29.98 54.31 43.16
N PRO A 163 -29.75 55.59 43.50
CA PRO A 163 -29.83 56.04 44.89
C PRO A 163 -31.21 55.74 45.51
N ASN A 164 -31.24 55.22 46.75
CA ASN A 164 -32.46 54.96 47.52
C ASN A 164 -33.01 56.24 48.20
N ALA A 165 -33.22 57.29 47.41
CA ALA A 165 -33.77 58.57 47.85
C ALA A 165 -34.37 59.32 46.65
N ALA A 166 -35.34 60.21 46.92
CA ALA A 166 -35.80 61.18 45.92
C ALA A 166 -34.75 62.27 45.71
N GLY A 167 -34.69 62.84 44.50
CA GLY A 167 -33.79 63.92 44.12
C GLY A 167 -33.13 63.72 42.75
N TRP A 168 -32.14 64.57 42.48
CA TRP A 168 -31.37 64.58 41.24
C TRP A 168 -30.32 63.46 41.23
N VAL A 169 -30.44 62.52 40.29
CA VAL A 169 -29.52 61.40 40.09
C VAL A 169 -28.45 61.80 39.09
N ASN A 170 -27.19 61.87 39.54
CA ASN A 170 -26.04 62.28 38.72
C ASN A 170 -25.39 61.09 38.01
N TYR A 171 -25.13 61.25 36.71
CA TYR A 171 -24.31 60.35 35.90
C TYR A 171 -23.08 61.11 35.40
N SER A 172 -21.91 60.78 35.94
CA SER A 172 -20.64 61.28 35.40
C SER A 172 -20.31 60.52 34.12
N ILE A 173 -20.31 61.21 32.99
CA ILE A 173 -20.15 60.59 31.67
C ILE A 173 -18.74 60.79 31.13
N THR A 174 -18.31 59.94 30.19
CA THR A 174 -17.15 60.23 29.34
C THR A 174 -17.39 61.56 28.65
N PRO A 175 -16.47 62.55 28.77
CA PRO A 175 -16.69 63.89 28.24
C PRO A 175 -17.10 63.88 26.77
N PHE A 176 -18.22 64.52 26.45
CA PHE A 176 -18.81 64.54 25.12
C PHE A 176 -18.87 65.97 24.57
N VAL A 177 -18.31 66.20 23.39
CA VAL A 177 -18.34 67.52 22.75
C VAL A 177 -19.69 67.74 22.08
N TYR A 178 -20.45 68.71 22.56
CA TYR A 178 -21.68 69.17 21.93
C TYR A 178 -21.33 70.06 20.73
N THR A 179 -21.67 69.65 19.52
CA THR A 179 -21.25 70.32 18.29
C THR A 179 -22.27 71.34 17.76
N GLY A 180 -23.37 71.59 18.48
CA GLY A 180 -24.52 72.37 18.01
C GLY A 180 -25.68 71.47 17.56
N GLY A 181 -26.85 72.06 17.28
CA GLY A 181 -28.07 71.31 16.93
C GLY A 181 -28.83 70.75 18.13
N SER A 182 -29.74 69.81 17.91
CA SER A 182 -30.41 69.05 18.95
C SER A 182 -29.49 68.03 19.62
N PHE A 183 -29.82 67.63 20.84
CA PHE A 183 -29.10 66.63 21.62
C PHE A 183 -30.00 65.43 21.92
N GLU A 184 -29.55 64.23 21.56
CA GLU A 184 -30.27 62.98 21.84
C GLU A 184 -29.60 62.22 22.98
N ILE A 185 -30.40 61.63 23.88
CA ILE A 185 -29.92 60.75 24.96
C ILE A 185 -30.66 59.42 24.87
N ALA A 186 -29.92 58.35 24.59
CA ALA A 186 -30.43 56.99 24.55
C ALA A 186 -29.97 56.19 25.78
N THR A 187 -30.84 55.35 26.32
CA THR A 187 -30.49 54.46 27.44
C THR A 187 -30.91 53.03 27.18
N THR A 188 -30.16 52.08 27.73
CA THR A 188 -30.53 50.67 27.81
C THR A 188 -30.18 50.10 29.18
N HIS A 189 -31.02 49.21 29.70
CA HIS A 189 -30.68 48.41 30.87
C HIS A 189 -31.20 46.98 30.73
N ASP A 190 -30.46 46.05 31.31
CA ASP A 190 -30.88 44.66 31.53
C ASP A 190 -30.82 44.36 33.02
N ARG A 191 -31.91 43.83 33.58
CA ARG A 191 -32.05 43.54 35.02
C ARG A 191 -32.31 42.08 35.35
N GLY A 192 -32.36 41.15 34.38
CA GLY A 192 -32.45 39.70 34.62
C GLY A 192 -33.55 39.23 35.61
N GLY A 193 -34.67 39.95 35.75
CA GLY A 193 -35.76 39.60 36.68
C GLY A 193 -35.65 40.12 38.12
N ILE A 194 -34.67 40.98 38.43
CA ILE A 194 -34.49 41.58 39.77
C ILE A 194 -35.71 42.44 40.17
N ALA A 195 -36.19 42.36 41.42
CA ALA A 195 -37.30 43.15 41.98
C ALA A 195 -36.91 44.60 42.32
N SER A 196 -37.87 45.54 42.44
CA SER A 196 -37.62 46.90 42.98
C SER A 196 -38.29 47.08 44.35
N THR A 197 -37.71 47.93 45.19
CA THR A 197 -38.34 48.32 46.46
C THR A 197 -39.39 49.40 46.20
N GLY A 198 -40.66 49.17 46.56
CA GLY A 198 -41.78 50.15 46.59
C GLY A 198 -42.05 51.03 45.33
N ASP A 199 -43.15 50.77 44.60
CA ASP A 199 -43.62 51.51 43.41
C ASP A 199 -42.60 51.72 42.26
N GLY A 200 -43.07 52.09 41.06
CA GLY A 200 -42.22 52.30 39.87
C GLY A 200 -41.25 53.50 39.96
N PHE A 201 -40.34 53.65 38.99
CA PHE A 201 -39.45 54.83 38.91
C PHE A 201 -40.23 56.06 38.43
N LYS A 202 -40.46 57.03 39.32
CA LYS A 202 -41.19 58.26 38.99
C LYS A 202 -40.20 59.38 38.68
N TRP A 203 -39.96 59.60 37.39
CA TRP A 203 -39.11 60.69 36.89
C TRP A 203 -39.96 61.95 36.70
N GLU A 204 -39.53 63.07 37.27
CA GLU A 204 -40.25 64.35 37.16
C GLU A 204 -40.16 64.89 35.73
N TYR A 205 -41.23 65.50 35.22
CA TYR A 205 -41.27 66.03 33.85
C TYR A 205 -42.03 67.37 33.73
N SER A 206 -41.92 67.99 32.54
CA SER A 206 -42.61 69.25 32.18
C SER A 206 -43.87 69.04 31.32
N ALA A 207 -44.89 69.88 31.53
CA ALA A 207 -46.09 69.89 30.69
C ALA A 207 -45.78 70.37 29.26
N GLY A 208 -46.35 69.72 28.25
CA GLY A 208 -46.23 70.13 26.84
C GLY A 208 -45.14 69.42 26.03
N GLN A 209 -44.29 68.59 26.67
CA GLN A 209 -43.33 67.71 25.99
C GLN A 209 -43.86 66.26 25.95
N THR A 210 -45.07 66.07 25.44
CA THR A 210 -45.75 64.77 25.35
C THR A 210 -45.91 64.32 23.90
N GLY A 211 -45.58 63.04 23.63
CA GLY A 211 -45.82 62.40 22.34
C GLY A 211 -44.57 61.83 21.64
N PRO A 212 -44.74 61.14 20.49
CA PRO A 212 -43.68 60.50 19.69
C PRO A 212 -42.52 61.43 19.33
N THR A 213 -42.76 62.73 19.40
CA THR A 213 -41.83 63.80 19.08
C THR A 213 -40.58 63.83 19.96
N TYR A 214 -40.69 63.48 21.24
CA TYR A 214 -39.61 63.72 22.22
C TYR A 214 -39.06 62.45 22.88
N VAL A 215 -39.83 61.36 22.90
CA VAL A 215 -39.41 60.08 23.51
C VAL A 215 -39.94 58.92 22.68
N ILE A 216 -39.06 57.97 22.34
CA ILE A 216 -39.43 56.65 21.82
C ILE A 216 -38.75 55.56 22.65
N ALA A 217 -39.39 54.41 22.81
CA ALA A 217 -38.90 53.41 23.75
C ALA A 217 -39.33 51.99 23.41
N ALA A 218 -38.75 51.01 24.11
CA ALA A 218 -39.11 49.61 24.04
C ALA A 218 -38.90 48.91 25.38
N THR A 219 -39.76 47.93 25.70
CA THR A 219 -39.59 47.01 26.85
C THR A 219 -39.58 45.56 26.39
N GLY A 220 -38.86 44.69 27.09
CA GLY A 220 -38.86 43.24 26.86
C GLY A 220 -38.92 42.45 28.17
N ASN A 221 -39.51 41.24 28.12
CA ASN A 221 -39.68 40.37 29.30
C ASN A 221 -38.58 39.29 29.43
N THR A 222 -37.88 38.95 28.34
CA THR A 222 -36.87 37.86 28.33
C THR A 222 -35.71 38.09 27.34
N THR A 223 -35.94 38.80 26.23
CA THR A 223 -34.91 39.18 25.24
C THR A 223 -34.91 40.70 25.05
N ASN A 224 -33.73 41.27 24.77
CA ASN A 224 -33.56 42.71 24.60
C ASN A 224 -34.21 43.15 23.27
N THR A 225 -35.22 44.02 23.34
CA THR A 225 -35.96 44.45 22.15
C THR A 225 -35.09 45.30 21.22
N SER A 226 -35.23 45.08 19.91
CA SER A 226 -34.40 45.71 18.88
C SER A 226 -35.05 46.93 18.23
N VAL A 227 -36.34 47.19 18.46
CA VAL A 227 -37.12 48.28 17.85
C VAL A 227 -37.76 49.14 18.94
N LEU A 228 -37.45 50.44 18.93
CA LEU A 228 -38.08 51.47 19.75
C LEU A 228 -39.25 52.05 18.97
N SER A 229 -40.39 52.24 19.63
CA SER A 229 -41.59 52.79 19.01
C SER A 229 -42.27 53.82 19.90
N ALA A 230 -43.17 54.57 19.28
CA ALA A 230 -44.08 55.46 19.97
C ALA A 230 -45.52 54.91 20.12
N SER A 231 -45.70 53.58 20.24
CA SER A 231 -47.03 52.94 20.29
C SER A 231 -47.83 53.02 21.61
N VAL A 232 -47.21 53.19 22.78
CA VAL A 232 -47.87 53.34 24.10
C VAL A 232 -47.88 54.78 24.66
N ALA A 233 -49.00 55.49 24.45
CA ALA A 233 -49.15 56.93 24.79
C ALA A 233 -48.93 57.32 26.26
N ALA A 234 -49.15 56.41 27.23
CA ALA A 234 -49.06 56.69 28.66
C ALA A 234 -47.63 57.00 29.16
N TYR A 235 -46.61 56.71 28.35
CA TYR A 235 -45.21 56.68 28.78
C TYR A 235 -44.28 57.71 28.08
N TYR A 236 -44.83 58.65 27.31
CA TYR A 236 -44.05 59.64 26.49
C TYR A 236 -43.80 60.98 27.14
N HIS A 237 -43.56 61.00 28.45
CA HIS A 237 -43.11 62.24 29.08
C HIS A 237 -41.57 62.24 29.12
N ARG A 238 -40.96 63.31 28.60
CA ARG A 238 -39.51 63.50 28.69
C ARG A 238 -39.14 63.98 30.10
N PRO A 239 -38.28 63.26 30.85
CA PRO A 239 -37.83 63.70 32.17
C PRO A 239 -37.12 65.05 32.16
N ASN A 240 -37.18 65.77 33.27
CA ASN A 240 -36.32 66.93 33.53
C ASN A 240 -34.85 66.48 33.62
N VAL A 241 -33.95 67.18 32.92
CA VAL A 241 -32.52 66.87 32.86
C VAL A 241 -31.66 68.09 33.20
N ARG A 242 -30.57 67.91 33.95
CA ARG A 242 -29.47 68.89 34.02
C ARG A 242 -28.26 68.36 33.27
N ILE A 243 -27.63 69.24 32.50
CA ILE A 243 -26.42 68.98 31.74
C ILE A 243 -25.31 69.80 32.37
N VAL A 244 -24.26 69.13 32.84
CA VAL A 244 -23.04 69.78 33.35
C VAL A 244 -22.03 69.81 32.23
N TYR A 245 -21.50 70.98 31.90
CA TYR A 245 -20.59 71.17 30.77
C TYR A 245 -19.47 72.17 31.07
N THR A 246 -18.38 72.06 30.31
CA THR A 246 -17.24 72.97 30.32
C THR A 246 -17.21 73.73 29.00
N PRO A 247 -17.28 75.08 28.99
CA PRO A 247 -17.15 75.88 27.77
C PRO A 247 -15.74 75.77 27.16
N ASN A 248 -15.65 75.71 25.84
CA ASN A 248 -14.36 75.61 25.13
C ASN A 248 -13.60 76.95 25.12
N ILE A 249 -12.28 76.89 25.33
CA ILE A 249 -11.38 78.05 25.30
C ILE A 249 -10.51 77.93 24.05
N ALA A 250 -10.43 79.01 23.26
CA ALA A 250 -9.50 79.09 22.13
C ALA A 250 -8.04 78.97 22.59
N CYS A 251 -7.20 78.31 21.80
CA CYS A 251 -5.77 78.23 22.11
C CYS A 251 -5.16 79.65 22.10
N SER A 252 -4.27 79.93 23.06
CA SER A 252 -3.53 81.18 23.12
C SER A 252 -2.09 80.91 23.56
N GLY A 253 -1.13 81.61 22.97
CA GLY A 253 0.30 81.42 23.22
C GLY A 253 0.91 80.19 22.53
N THR A 254 2.08 79.77 23.01
CA THR A 254 2.78 78.57 22.52
C THR A 254 2.14 77.32 23.15
N PRO A 255 1.66 76.36 22.36
CA PRO A 255 1.08 75.12 22.87
C PRO A 255 2.15 74.23 23.51
N SER A 256 1.74 73.37 24.45
CA SER A 256 2.55 72.21 24.85
C SER A 256 2.49 71.20 23.72
N ALA A 257 3.63 70.83 23.15
CA ALA A 257 3.69 69.82 22.09
C ALA A 257 3.51 68.38 22.60
N GLY A 258 3.62 68.14 23.90
CA GLY A 258 3.48 66.82 24.49
C GLY A 258 4.69 65.89 24.27
N VAL A 259 4.46 64.59 24.52
CA VAL A 259 5.43 63.51 24.41
C VAL A 259 5.05 62.60 23.25
N ALA A 260 5.93 62.49 22.27
CA ALA A 260 5.86 61.51 21.20
C ALA A 260 6.38 60.15 21.68
N SER A 261 5.68 59.10 21.30
CA SER A 261 6.04 57.70 21.53
C SER A 261 5.83 56.87 20.27
N SER A 262 6.59 55.78 20.15
CA SER A 262 6.39 54.76 19.12
C SER A 262 5.94 53.46 19.79
N SER A 263 5.09 52.71 19.11
CA SER A 263 4.74 51.33 19.47
C SER A 263 5.93 50.36 19.37
N ALA A 264 6.97 50.70 18.58
CA ALA A 264 8.20 49.93 18.43
C ALA A 264 9.45 50.83 18.36
N THR A 265 10.52 50.41 19.02
CA THR A 265 11.83 51.11 18.97
C THR A 265 12.77 50.53 17.90
N THR A 266 12.48 49.33 17.40
CA THR A 266 13.19 48.69 16.30
C THR A 266 12.16 47.96 15.43
N ILE A 267 12.21 48.19 14.11
CA ILE A 267 11.27 47.62 13.15
C ILE A 267 12.00 47.31 11.84
N CYS A 268 11.74 46.14 11.24
CA CYS A 268 12.33 45.81 9.95
C CYS A 268 11.87 46.80 8.86
N PRO A 269 12.70 47.07 7.83
CA PRO A 269 12.35 48.01 6.78
C PRO A 269 10.94 47.76 6.20
N ASN A 270 10.19 48.84 5.99
CA ASN A 270 8.82 48.90 5.43
C ASN A 270 7.72 48.24 6.26
N SER A 271 8.03 47.73 7.45
CA SER A 271 7.01 47.26 8.41
C SER A 271 6.27 48.45 9.05
N THR A 272 5.00 48.24 9.40
CA THR A 272 4.15 49.25 10.01
C THR A 272 4.37 49.36 11.51
N PHE A 273 4.34 50.59 12.03
CA PHE A 273 4.31 50.88 13.47
C PHE A 273 3.54 52.18 13.71
N THR A 274 2.88 52.29 14.87
CA THR A 274 2.13 53.49 15.25
C THR A 274 3.00 54.45 16.06
N LEU A 275 2.97 55.73 15.70
CA LEU A 275 3.41 56.87 16.49
C LEU A 275 2.21 57.49 17.22
N SER A 276 2.40 57.88 18.48
CA SER A 276 1.36 58.49 19.31
C SER A 276 1.87 59.71 20.07
N LEU A 277 0.99 60.69 20.27
CA LEU A 277 1.28 61.96 20.93
C LEU A 277 0.37 62.12 22.16
N SER A 278 0.97 62.30 23.34
CA SER A 278 0.26 62.49 24.60
C SER A 278 0.67 63.78 25.31
N GLY A 279 -0.19 64.38 26.13
CA GLY A 279 0.13 65.61 26.87
C GLY A 279 0.25 66.89 26.02
N THR A 280 -0.25 66.87 24.79
CA THR A 280 -0.37 68.06 23.94
C THR A 280 -1.51 68.96 24.42
N THR A 281 -1.42 70.28 24.18
CA THR A 281 -2.50 71.23 24.52
C THR A 281 -3.80 70.87 23.78
N ALA A 282 -4.90 70.75 24.52
CA ALA A 282 -6.24 70.50 23.98
C ALA A 282 -7.07 71.79 24.00
N ALA A 283 -7.13 72.50 22.87
CA ALA A 283 -7.88 73.74 22.67
C ALA A 283 -8.28 73.90 21.20
N THR A 284 -9.28 74.73 20.88
CA THR A 284 -9.60 75.08 19.49
C THR A 284 -8.49 75.89 18.85
N GLY A 285 -8.13 75.56 17.60
CA GLY A 285 -7.00 76.17 16.88
C GLY A 285 -5.68 75.40 16.97
N ILE A 286 -5.62 74.25 17.63
CA ILE A 286 -4.40 73.43 17.65
C ILE A 286 -4.27 72.62 16.36
N ASP A 287 -3.16 72.77 15.63
CA ASP A 287 -2.78 71.92 14.50
C ASP A 287 -1.61 71.02 14.88
N ILE A 288 -1.69 69.73 14.54
CA ILE A 288 -0.62 68.75 14.73
C ILE A 288 -0.07 68.38 13.36
N GLN A 289 1.26 68.22 13.27
CA GLN A 289 1.95 67.75 12.08
C GLN A 289 3.14 66.90 12.49
N TRP A 290 3.08 65.59 12.22
CA TRP A 290 4.26 64.72 12.40
C TRP A 290 5.36 65.09 11.42
N GLN A 291 6.61 65.03 11.89
CA GLN A 291 7.80 65.29 11.11
C GLN A 291 8.80 64.13 11.26
N SER A 292 9.58 63.88 10.21
CA SER A 292 10.63 62.85 10.19
C SER A 292 12.01 63.44 9.82
N SER A 293 13.09 62.80 10.27
CA SER A 293 14.48 63.15 9.98
C SER A 293 15.37 61.90 9.95
N ALA A 294 16.35 61.87 9.04
CA ALA A 294 17.37 60.81 8.99
C ALA A 294 18.46 60.93 10.08
N THR A 295 18.66 62.12 10.65
CA THR A 295 19.79 62.40 11.58
C THR A 295 19.35 62.79 12.99
N GLY A 296 18.08 63.15 13.17
CA GLY A 296 17.55 63.65 14.44
C GLY A 296 18.06 65.04 14.85
N ALA A 297 18.91 65.67 14.04
CA ALA A 297 19.46 66.99 14.33
C ALA A 297 18.41 68.10 14.15
N ALA A 298 18.46 69.13 14.99
CA ALA A 298 17.58 70.30 14.85
C ALA A 298 17.72 70.92 13.45
N GLY A 299 16.59 71.26 12.81
CA GLY A 299 16.54 71.81 11.45
C GLY A 299 16.48 70.78 10.31
N THR A 300 16.63 69.48 10.60
CA THR A 300 16.60 68.42 9.57
C THR A 300 15.25 67.71 9.44
N PHE A 301 14.26 68.11 10.23
CA PHE A 301 12.93 67.50 10.25
C PHE A 301 12.04 68.06 9.14
N SER A 302 11.41 67.17 8.38
CA SER A 302 10.47 67.47 7.30
C SER A 302 9.07 66.93 7.62
N ASN A 303 8.02 67.60 7.16
CA ASN A 303 6.64 67.17 7.43
C ASN A 303 6.34 65.83 6.76
N VAL A 304 5.72 64.92 7.51
CA VAL A 304 5.16 63.68 6.95
C VAL A 304 3.78 63.99 6.36
N PRO A 305 3.56 63.87 5.05
CA PRO A 305 2.30 64.27 4.41
C PRO A 305 1.08 63.57 5.04
N GLY A 306 0.02 64.33 5.34
CA GLY A 306 -1.25 63.81 5.88
C GLY A 306 -1.22 63.37 7.35
N ALA A 307 -0.07 63.38 8.02
CA ALA A 307 0.08 62.94 9.41
C ALA A 307 -0.27 64.05 10.41
N THR A 308 -1.57 64.40 10.51
CA THR A 308 -2.06 65.56 11.28
C THR A 308 -2.86 65.21 12.54
N SER A 309 -2.84 63.95 12.96
CA SER A 309 -3.55 63.45 14.14
C SER A 309 -2.60 63.18 15.31
N THR A 310 -3.14 62.97 16.51
CA THR A 310 -2.39 62.50 17.69
C THR A 310 -1.87 61.06 17.53
N TYR A 311 -2.29 60.35 16.48
CA TYR A 311 -1.79 59.04 16.08
C TYR A 311 -1.41 59.04 14.60
N TYR A 312 -0.36 58.30 14.23
CA TYR A 312 0.04 58.10 12.83
C TYR A 312 0.67 56.71 12.65
N ASP A 313 0.12 55.91 11.74
CA ASP A 313 0.74 54.65 11.34
C ASP A 313 1.80 54.92 10.27
N ALA A 314 3.06 54.67 10.64
CA ALA A 314 4.24 54.94 9.83
C ALA A 314 4.86 53.65 9.28
N THR A 315 5.60 53.80 8.18
CA THR A 315 6.56 52.81 7.67
C THR A 315 7.88 53.52 7.39
N GLN A 316 9.00 52.80 7.41
CA GLN A 316 10.32 53.39 7.14
C GLN A 316 11.27 52.40 6.46
N ALA A 317 12.10 52.89 5.52
CA ALA A 317 13.11 52.07 4.84
C ALA A 317 14.48 52.06 5.58
N ALA A 318 14.73 53.05 6.43
CA ALA A 318 15.97 53.20 7.19
C ALA A 318 15.65 53.78 8.58
N THR A 319 16.64 53.69 9.49
CA THR A 319 16.53 54.29 10.83
C THR A 319 16.15 55.76 10.72
N THR A 320 15.01 56.12 11.33
CA THR A 320 14.39 57.44 11.17
C THR A 320 13.99 57.99 12.55
N TYR A 321 14.14 59.29 12.71
CA TYR A 321 13.74 60.05 13.88
C TYR A 321 12.42 60.77 13.61
N TYR A 322 11.47 60.71 14.55
CA TYR A 322 10.16 61.34 14.45
C TYR A 322 9.93 62.32 15.60
N ARG A 323 9.14 63.36 15.32
CA ARG A 323 8.59 64.27 16.32
C ARG A 323 7.27 64.85 15.84
N ALA A 324 6.42 65.32 16.73
CA ALA A 324 5.24 66.10 16.37
C ALA A 324 5.55 67.61 16.50
N ARG A 325 5.17 68.37 15.47
CA ARG A 325 5.04 69.83 15.53
C ARG A 325 3.61 70.17 15.89
N VAL A 326 3.41 70.99 16.92
CA VAL A 326 2.10 71.47 17.36
C VAL A 326 2.07 72.98 17.25
N THR A 327 1.07 73.53 16.58
CA THR A 327 0.87 74.98 16.41
C THR A 327 -0.48 75.42 16.93
N CYS A 328 -0.59 76.68 17.33
CA CYS A 328 -1.85 77.31 17.75
C CYS A 328 -2.25 78.39 16.74
N ASN A 329 -3.38 78.22 16.06
CA ASN A 329 -3.94 79.08 15.01
C ASN A 329 -2.92 79.36 13.88
N GLY A 330 -2.16 78.34 13.47
CA GLY A 330 -1.07 78.49 12.49
C GLY A 330 0.16 79.30 12.97
N ALA A 331 0.20 79.72 14.24
CA ALA A 331 1.30 80.46 14.86
C ALA A 331 1.81 79.77 16.14
N ASN A 332 2.92 80.25 16.71
CA ASN A 332 3.53 79.76 17.96
C ASN A 332 3.76 78.24 17.96
N GLU A 333 4.83 77.78 17.31
CA GLU A 333 5.13 76.35 17.23
C GLU A 333 5.84 75.81 18.48
N ALA A 334 5.50 74.58 18.85
CA ALA A 334 6.26 73.76 19.78
C ALA A 334 6.50 72.37 19.17
N PHE A 335 7.60 71.73 19.58
CA PHE A 335 7.97 70.38 19.14
C PHE A 335 8.00 69.42 20.31
N SER A 336 7.49 68.20 20.10
CA SER A 336 7.61 67.12 21.09
C SER A 336 9.06 66.68 21.27
N ASN A 337 9.31 65.74 22.18
CA ASN A 337 10.57 64.97 22.15
C ASN A 337 10.74 64.27 20.79
N THR A 338 11.98 63.93 20.48
CA THR A 338 12.32 63.09 19.32
C THR A 338 12.25 61.61 19.72
N VAL A 339 11.66 60.78 18.85
CA VAL A 339 11.65 59.32 18.96
C VAL A 339 12.46 58.74 17.81
N GLN A 340 13.48 57.94 18.12
CA GLN A 340 14.21 57.17 17.11
C GLN A 340 13.54 55.80 16.95
N VAL A 341 13.26 55.43 15.70
CA VAL A 341 12.87 54.07 15.35
C VAL A 341 13.97 53.49 14.48
N ILE A 342 14.60 52.42 14.96
CA ILE A 342 15.74 51.78 14.29
C ILE A 342 15.21 50.82 13.23
N SER A 343 15.72 50.91 12.01
CA SER A 343 15.57 49.84 11.01
C SER A 343 16.91 49.15 10.80
N PRO A 344 17.04 47.86 11.19
CA PRO A 344 18.24 47.07 10.92
C PRO A 344 18.54 47.04 9.43
N VAL A 345 19.84 47.06 9.10
CA VAL A 345 20.30 46.89 7.72
C VAL A 345 20.05 45.45 7.31
N LEU A 346 19.47 45.24 6.13
CA LEU A 346 19.31 43.91 5.53
C LEU A 346 20.69 43.27 5.34
N VAL A 347 20.80 41.96 5.52
CA VAL A 347 22.09 41.28 5.39
C VAL A 347 22.56 41.34 3.93
N PRO A 348 23.68 42.01 3.61
CA PRO A 348 24.20 42.06 2.24
C PRO A 348 24.81 40.72 1.86
N THR A 349 25.34 40.59 0.64
CA THR A 349 26.12 39.40 0.27
C THR A 349 27.21 39.13 1.31
N SER A 350 27.09 38.01 2.03
CA SER A 350 27.88 37.74 3.23
C SER A 350 28.19 36.26 3.38
N SER A 351 29.35 35.96 3.97
CA SER A 351 29.71 34.61 4.40
C SER A 351 29.96 34.63 5.91
N PHE A 352 29.26 33.76 6.64
CA PHE A 352 29.36 33.56 8.08
C PHE A 352 29.83 32.14 8.38
N THR A 353 30.34 31.92 9.58
CA THR A 353 30.61 30.58 10.10
C THR A 353 29.57 30.16 11.15
N ILE A 354 29.32 28.86 11.24
CA ILE A 354 28.65 28.26 12.41
C ILE A 354 29.66 27.34 13.09
N ASP A 355 30.05 27.69 14.31
CA ASP A 355 30.94 26.90 15.16
C ASP A 355 30.57 27.11 16.62
N LYS A 356 30.00 26.06 17.24
CA LYS A 356 29.65 26.05 18.66
C LYS A 356 30.87 26.10 19.59
N ASN A 357 32.06 25.72 19.10
CA ASN A 357 33.30 25.65 19.89
C ASN A 357 34.06 26.98 19.88
N SER A 358 33.75 27.87 18.93
CA SER A 358 34.30 29.24 18.87
C SER A 358 33.35 30.23 19.55
N PRO A 359 33.86 31.32 20.18
CA PRO A 359 33.01 32.39 20.70
C PRO A 359 32.10 32.99 19.61
N ALA A 360 30.89 33.41 19.99
CA ALA A 360 30.03 34.17 19.09
C ALA A 360 30.72 35.50 18.70
N SER A 361 30.66 35.86 17.42
CA SER A 361 31.25 37.09 16.88
C SER A 361 30.37 37.66 15.77
N ALA A 362 30.77 38.80 15.18
CA ALA A 362 30.06 39.37 14.03
C ALA A 362 30.08 38.46 12.78
N THR A 363 30.99 37.49 12.74
CA THR A 363 31.14 36.56 11.61
C THR A 363 30.93 35.09 12.00
N ASN A 364 30.76 34.76 13.29
CA ASN A 364 30.56 33.39 13.78
C ASN A 364 29.32 33.26 14.68
N PHE A 365 28.45 32.31 14.35
CA PHE A 365 27.31 31.91 15.17
C PHE A 365 27.59 30.58 15.88
N GLN A 366 27.13 30.45 17.13
CA GLN A 366 27.30 29.20 17.90
C GLN A 366 26.18 28.18 17.68
N SER A 367 25.10 28.56 16.97
CA SER A 367 23.96 27.69 16.70
C SER A 367 23.20 28.13 15.44
N PHE A 368 22.47 27.20 14.84
CA PHE A 368 21.55 27.49 13.72
C PHE A 368 20.45 28.47 14.11
N ALA A 369 19.91 28.37 15.33
CA ALA A 369 18.90 29.31 15.81
C ALA A 369 19.45 30.75 15.85
N ALA A 370 20.71 30.94 16.28
CA ALA A 370 21.34 32.26 16.28
C ALA A 370 21.59 32.79 14.84
N ALA A 371 22.05 31.91 13.95
CA ALA A 371 22.24 32.22 12.54
C ALA A 371 20.92 32.65 11.86
N ILE A 372 19.85 31.87 12.03
CA ILE A 372 18.52 32.15 11.44
C ILE A 372 17.92 33.43 12.03
N ASN A 373 18.03 33.65 13.34
CA ASN A 373 17.54 34.88 13.97
C ASN A 373 18.24 36.14 13.45
N SER A 374 19.49 36.03 12.98
CA SER A 374 20.22 37.14 12.37
C SER A 374 19.61 37.60 11.03
N LEU A 375 18.80 36.76 10.40
CA LEU A 375 18.10 37.04 9.13
C LEU A 375 16.67 37.56 9.34
N SER A 376 16.23 37.80 10.58
CA SER A 376 14.83 38.13 10.90
C SER A 376 14.27 39.37 10.22
N CYS A 377 15.12 40.33 9.81
CA CYS A 377 14.68 41.48 9.00
C CYS A 377 14.89 41.32 7.50
N GLY A 378 15.47 40.21 7.06
CA GLY A 378 15.69 39.89 5.66
C GLY A 378 17.11 40.10 5.16
N ILE A 379 17.31 39.76 3.89
CA ILE A 379 18.57 39.81 3.16
C ILE A 379 18.46 40.73 1.93
N ALA A 380 19.59 41.28 1.50
CA ALA A 380 19.72 42.09 0.28
C ALA A 380 20.71 41.49 -0.73
N GLY A 381 21.36 40.37 -0.38
CA GLY A 381 22.29 39.63 -1.22
C GLY A 381 22.35 38.16 -0.79
N THR A 382 23.11 37.33 -1.50
CA THR A 382 23.27 35.91 -1.15
C THR A 382 24.01 35.76 0.19
N VAL A 383 23.45 34.95 1.09
CA VAL A 383 24.03 34.71 2.42
C VAL A 383 24.45 33.25 2.55
N THR A 384 25.72 33.01 2.90
CA THR A 384 26.26 31.66 3.12
C THR A 384 26.65 31.47 4.58
N PHE A 385 26.16 30.41 5.21
CA PHE A 385 26.61 29.91 6.51
C PHE A 385 27.46 28.66 6.29
N ASN A 386 28.78 28.81 6.46
CA ASN A 386 29.72 27.70 6.43
C ASN A 386 29.87 27.11 7.83
N VAL A 387 29.31 25.93 8.06
CA VAL A 387 29.49 25.21 9.32
C VAL A 387 30.93 24.72 9.37
N VAL A 388 31.67 25.04 10.44
CA VAL A 388 33.08 24.64 10.53
C VAL A 388 33.16 23.11 10.62
N ALA A 389 33.96 22.47 9.79
CA ALA A 389 34.11 21.01 9.78
C ALA A 389 34.45 20.48 11.19
N ASN A 390 33.81 19.38 11.60
CA ASN A 390 33.96 18.76 12.93
C ASN A 390 33.56 19.65 14.12
N SER A 391 32.78 20.73 13.90
CA SER A 391 32.23 21.54 15.00
C SER A 391 30.94 20.95 15.61
N GLY A 392 30.33 19.96 14.95
CA GLY A 392 29.14 19.24 15.40
C GLY A 392 29.40 18.18 16.49
N PRO A 393 28.44 17.27 16.76
CA PRO A 393 27.07 17.31 16.26
C PRO A 393 26.32 18.54 16.81
N TYR A 394 25.35 19.02 16.05
CA TYR A 394 24.37 20.02 16.50
C TYR A 394 23.04 19.32 16.77
N THR A 395 22.48 19.56 17.95
CA THR A 395 21.28 18.87 18.44
C THR A 395 20.08 19.80 18.47
N GLY A 396 18.92 19.27 18.14
CA GLY A 396 17.64 19.96 18.17
C GLY A 396 17.15 20.34 16.77
N ARG A 397 15.88 20.70 16.70
CA ARG A 397 15.20 21.05 15.45
C ARG A 397 15.68 22.40 14.90
N VAL A 398 15.97 22.43 13.61
CA VAL A 398 16.27 23.64 12.83
C VAL A 398 15.02 24.03 12.05
N VAL A 399 14.42 25.18 12.37
CA VAL A 399 13.25 25.71 11.66
C VAL A 399 13.64 27.00 10.96
N ILE A 400 13.57 27.00 9.63
CA ILE A 400 13.83 28.15 8.78
C ILE A 400 12.47 28.70 8.34
N PRO A 401 12.07 29.89 8.82
CA PRO A 401 10.85 30.56 8.37
C PRO A 401 11.10 31.29 7.04
N VAL A 402 10.07 31.94 6.50
CA VAL A 402 10.18 32.93 5.42
C VAL A 402 11.35 33.90 5.71
N ILE A 403 12.28 34.02 4.78
CA ILE A 403 13.37 35.02 4.83
C ILE A 403 13.09 36.12 3.81
N GLN A 404 12.71 37.31 4.30
CA GLN A 404 12.41 38.45 3.43
C GLN A 404 13.60 38.78 2.52
N GLY A 405 13.35 38.93 1.21
CA GLY A 405 14.38 39.26 0.22
C GLY A 405 15.11 38.04 -0.38
N ALA A 406 14.81 36.83 0.09
CA ALA A 406 15.23 35.59 -0.56
C ALA A 406 14.63 35.50 -1.98
N SER A 407 15.46 35.15 -2.95
CA SER A 407 15.10 35.10 -4.37
C SER A 407 16.13 34.28 -5.15
N ALA A 408 15.89 34.04 -6.44
CA ALA A 408 16.83 33.33 -7.31
C ALA A 408 18.25 33.96 -7.32
N SER A 409 18.35 35.28 -7.16
CA SER A 409 19.63 36.01 -7.06
C SER A 409 20.19 36.13 -5.63
N ASN A 410 19.33 35.98 -4.61
CA ASN A 410 19.69 36.14 -3.20
C ASN A 410 19.29 34.87 -2.44
N ARG A 411 20.10 33.81 -2.53
CA ARG A 411 19.84 32.55 -1.83
C ARG A 411 20.38 32.59 -0.40
N VAL A 412 19.80 31.79 0.49
CA VAL A 412 20.40 31.47 1.79
C VAL A 412 20.96 30.06 1.73
N ILE A 413 22.26 29.92 1.96
CA ILE A 413 22.99 28.66 1.78
C ILE A 413 23.53 28.22 3.14
N PHE A 414 23.13 27.05 3.61
CA PHE A 414 23.76 26.36 4.74
C PHE A 414 24.66 25.26 4.19
N ASN A 415 25.97 25.42 4.34
CA ASN A 415 26.96 24.44 3.94
C ASN A 415 27.49 23.70 5.17
N GLY A 416 27.13 22.43 5.30
CA GLY A 416 27.34 21.61 6.48
C GLY A 416 28.77 21.10 6.66
N ASN A 417 29.57 20.99 5.59
CA ASN A 417 30.93 20.44 5.63
C ASN A 417 31.02 19.11 6.41
N GLY A 418 30.08 18.19 6.15
CA GLY A 418 29.96 16.88 6.79
C GLY A 418 29.51 16.89 8.26
N ASN A 419 29.12 18.03 8.83
CA ASN A 419 28.67 18.08 10.23
C ASN A 419 27.33 17.39 10.43
N THR A 420 27.14 16.80 11.61
CA THR A 420 25.88 16.15 11.98
C THR A 420 24.85 17.14 12.52
N LEU A 421 23.63 17.12 11.98
CA LEU A 421 22.40 17.66 12.59
C LEU A 421 21.56 16.50 13.10
N THR A 422 21.03 16.60 14.33
CA THR A 422 20.20 15.53 14.87
C THR A 422 19.05 16.02 15.73
N ASN A 423 17.87 15.42 15.54
CA ASN A 423 16.67 15.66 16.34
C ASN A 423 15.85 14.36 16.46
N ASP A 424 15.81 13.78 17.66
CA ASP A 424 15.07 12.54 17.92
C ASP A 424 13.62 12.84 18.34
N GLY A 425 12.86 13.49 17.45
CA GLY A 425 11.49 13.97 17.64
C GLY A 425 10.69 13.26 18.74
N VAL A 426 10.44 13.95 19.86
CA VAL A 426 9.73 13.35 21.01
C VAL A 426 8.22 13.50 20.94
N ALA A 427 7.73 14.34 20.02
CA ALA A 427 6.32 14.62 19.81
C ALA A 427 6.00 14.62 18.31
N SER A 428 4.73 14.31 18.00
CA SER A 428 4.26 14.20 16.62
C SER A 428 4.43 15.47 15.79
N ALA A 429 4.47 16.67 16.38
CA ALA A 429 4.64 17.93 15.67
C ALA A 429 6.12 18.40 15.54
N ASP A 430 7.05 17.69 16.19
CA ASP A 430 8.48 18.06 16.28
C ASP A 430 9.39 16.98 15.65
N ARG A 431 8.85 16.23 14.69
CA ARG A 431 9.50 15.04 14.12
C ARG A 431 10.65 15.35 13.16
N SER A 432 10.67 16.52 12.52
CA SER A 432 11.69 16.89 11.54
C SER A 432 12.96 17.43 12.18
N THR A 433 14.12 17.14 11.57
CA THR A 433 15.41 17.70 11.99
C THR A 433 15.60 19.10 11.38
N VAL A 434 15.27 19.26 10.11
CA VAL A 434 15.23 20.53 9.40
C VAL A 434 13.81 20.77 8.88
N THR A 435 13.24 21.94 9.14
CA THR A 435 11.95 22.38 8.58
C THR A 435 12.16 23.65 7.78
N LEU A 436 11.73 23.65 6.52
CA LEU A 436 11.51 24.84 5.70
C LEU A 436 10.02 25.16 5.78
N ASN A 437 9.66 26.19 6.54
CA ASN A 437 8.27 26.58 6.75
C ASN A 437 7.98 27.87 5.98
N GLU A 438 7.34 27.73 4.81
CA GLU A 438 7.13 28.82 3.84
C GLU A 438 8.46 29.48 3.40
N ALA A 439 9.58 28.77 3.55
CA ALA A 439 10.90 29.33 3.30
C ALA A 439 11.35 28.98 1.88
N ASP A 440 11.54 30.00 1.06
CA ASP A 440 11.97 29.85 -0.33
C ASP A 440 13.45 30.16 -0.54
N TYR A 441 14.02 29.60 -1.62
CA TYR A 441 15.40 29.86 -2.05
C TYR A 441 16.46 29.50 -1.00
N ILE A 442 16.18 28.47 -0.20
CA ILE A 442 17.10 27.91 0.78
C ILE A 442 17.90 26.76 0.15
N THR A 443 19.17 26.68 0.49
CA THR A 443 20.06 25.57 0.11
C THR A 443 20.58 24.87 1.36
N ILE A 444 20.30 23.58 1.50
CA ILE A 444 20.84 22.70 2.55
C ILE A 444 21.85 21.76 1.88
N ASN A 445 23.14 21.99 2.12
CA ASN A 445 24.22 21.28 1.43
C ASN A 445 25.17 20.57 2.41
N ASP A 446 25.59 19.35 2.08
CA ASP A 446 26.71 18.63 2.73
C ASP A 446 26.57 18.47 4.27
N PHE A 447 25.39 18.06 4.73
CA PHE A 447 25.13 17.66 6.12
C PHE A 447 25.00 16.15 6.31
N ASN A 448 25.32 15.68 7.51
CA ASN A 448 24.83 14.39 8.02
C ASN A 448 23.58 14.63 8.89
N ILE A 449 22.37 14.42 8.37
CA ILE A 449 21.11 14.64 9.07
C ILE A 449 20.62 13.32 9.66
N VAL A 450 20.48 13.24 10.99
CA VAL A 450 20.17 11.99 11.70
C VAL A 450 18.91 12.13 12.55
N ALA A 451 17.89 11.31 12.27
CA ALA A 451 16.70 11.15 13.11
C ALA A 451 16.53 9.67 13.51
N SER A 452 16.99 9.30 14.71
CA SER A 452 17.13 7.90 15.14
C SER A 452 15.91 7.34 15.88
N ASN A 453 14.94 8.20 16.20
CA ASN A 453 13.69 7.80 16.84
C ASN A 453 12.81 6.97 15.88
N THR A 454 12.39 5.79 16.32
CA THR A 454 11.58 4.85 15.52
C THR A 454 10.11 5.24 15.38
N THR A 455 9.64 6.15 16.25
CA THR A 455 8.26 6.62 16.31
C THR A 455 8.06 7.94 15.59
N TYR A 456 8.98 8.90 15.70
CA TYR A 456 8.85 10.20 15.02
C TYR A 456 10.24 10.69 14.56
N GLY A 457 10.50 10.65 13.26
CA GLY A 457 11.81 11.05 12.71
C GLY A 457 11.75 11.39 11.23
N TRP A 458 11.70 12.68 10.92
CA TRP A 458 11.87 13.22 9.57
C TRP A 458 13.25 13.90 9.44
N GLY A 459 13.91 13.76 8.30
CA GLY A 459 15.15 14.46 8.01
C GLY A 459 14.89 15.94 7.69
N VAL A 460 14.45 16.21 6.47
CA VAL A 460 14.07 17.54 5.97
C VAL A 460 12.57 17.57 5.66
N HIS A 461 11.88 18.60 6.12
CA HIS A 461 10.45 18.82 5.85
C HIS A 461 10.24 20.18 5.17
N LEU A 462 9.63 20.16 3.99
CA LEU A 462 9.15 21.32 3.25
C LEU A 462 7.64 21.44 3.49
N MET A 463 7.18 22.57 4.02
CA MET A 463 5.76 22.80 4.30
C MET A 463 5.33 24.23 4.07
N GLY A 464 4.06 24.39 3.69
CA GLY A 464 3.44 25.68 3.42
C GLY A 464 4.07 26.36 2.22
N ASP A 465 4.04 25.71 1.05
CA ASP A 465 4.53 26.30 -0.22
C ASP A 465 6.01 26.72 -0.12
N ALA A 466 6.85 25.85 0.46
CA ALA A 466 8.29 26.09 0.57
C ALA A 466 8.98 25.74 -0.76
N ASP A 467 9.09 26.73 -1.64
CA ASP A 467 9.41 26.56 -3.05
C ASP A 467 10.87 26.94 -3.38
N ASN A 468 11.34 26.55 -4.57
CA ASN A 468 12.63 26.97 -5.12
C ASN A 468 13.84 26.57 -4.24
N ASN A 469 13.66 25.52 -3.44
CA ASN A 469 14.62 25.04 -2.47
C ASN A 469 15.58 24.01 -3.07
N GLN A 470 16.77 23.89 -2.47
CA GLN A 470 17.80 22.94 -2.88
C GLN A 470 18.26 22.13 -1.67
N ILE A 471 18.17 20.80 -1.78
CA ILE A 471 18.66 19.87 -0.77
C ILE A 471 19.69 18.99 -1.48
N THR A 472 20.97 19.25 -1.23
CA THR A 472 22.05 18.69 -2.04
C THR A 472 23.17 18.04 -1.24
N ASN A 473 23.71 16.92 -1.74
CA ASN A 473 24.91 16.29 -1.18
C ASN A 473 24.82 15.91 0.31
N ASN A 474 23.62 15.74 0.87
CA ASN A 474 23.45 15.39 2.28
C ASN A 474 23.43 13.87 2.46
N THR A 475 23.92 13.39 3.61
CA THR A 475 23.61 12.04 4.10
C THR A 475 22.50 12.14 5.12
N ILE A 476 21.33 11.54 4.86
CA ILE A 476 20.15 11.61 5.72
C ILE A 476 19.83 10.21 6.24
N THR A 477 20.09 9.96 7.51
CA THR A 477 19.87 8.66 8.16
C THR A 477 18.66 8.72 9.08
N ILE A 478 17.68 7.87 8.80
CA ILE A 478 16.43 7.73 9.54
C ILE A 478 16.36 6.33 10.15
N ALA A 479 15.68 6.18 11.29
CA ALA A 479 15.53 4.90 11.97
C ALA A 479 15.09 3.75 11.02
N SER A 480 15.91 2.70 10.92
CA SER A 480 15.70 1.54 10.03
C SER A 480 14.80 0.45 10.62
N THR A 481 14.14 0.70 11.74
CA THR A 481 13.22 -0.24 12.41
C THR A 481 11.78 0.26 12.43
N SER A 482 11.50 1.42 11.85
CA SER A 482 10.15 1.99 11.79
C SER A 482 9.27 1.25 10.78
N THR A 483 8.02 0.97 11.16
CA THR A 483 7.04 0.21 10.35
C THR A 483 5.70 0.96 10.20
N THR A 484 5.68 2.29 10.40
CA THR A 484 4.45 3.10 10.31
C THR A 484 4.62 4.27 9.33
N THR A 485 3.69 4.39 8.37
CA THR A 485 3.75 5.33 7.23
C THR A 485 3.94 6.80 7.58
N SER A 486 3.26 7.31 8.61
CA SER A 486 3.37 8.73 8.97
C SER A 486 4.62 9.06 9.77
N ASN A 487 5.30 8.06 10.34
CA ASN A 487 6.23 8.26 11.46
C ASN A 487 7.64 8.68 11.04
N THR A 488 8.18 8.11 9.96
CA THR A 488 9.59 8.30 9.59
C THR A 488 9.82 8.44 8.09
N ALA A 489 10.62 9.42 7.69
CA ALA A 489 10.98 9.69 6.29
C ALA A 489 12.22 10.60 6.16
N ALA A 490 12.96 10.53 5.05
CA ALA A 490 14.18 11.32 4.88
C ALA A 490 13.88 12.76 4.44
N ILE A 491 13.11 12.93 3.37
CA ILE A 491 12.72 14.22 2.80
C ILE A 491 11.22 14.20 2.54
N VAL A 492 10.51 15.15 3.12
CA VAL A 492 9.04 15.22 3.04
C VAL A 492 8.64 16.60 2.54
N ALA A 493 7.87 16.68 1.46
CA ALA A 493 7.13 17.87 1.06
C ALA A 493 5.64 17.63 1.28
N SER A 494 5.10 18.16 2.39
CA SER A 494 3.72 17.97 2.81
C SER A 494 3.20 19.16 3.63
N GLY A 495 1.90 19.41 3.58
CA GLY A 495 1.25 20.56 4.24
C GLY A 495 0.95 20.34 5.72
N SER A 496 1.44 19.25 6.33
CA SER A 496 1.16 18.92 7.72
C SER A 496 2.43 18.58 8.50
N ALA A 497 2.56 19.14 9.70
CA ALA A 497 3.61 18.78 10.65
C ALA A 497 3.44 17.36 11.24
N THR A 498 2.32 16.69 10.98
CA THR A 498 2.01 15.39 11.59
C THR A 498 1.66 14.27 10.59
N SER A 499 1.45 14.61 9.32
CA SER A 499 1.07 13.65 8.26
C SER A 499 1.93 13.85 7.01
N VAL A 500 2.41 12.74 6.46
CA VAL A 500 3.08 12.76 5.15
C VAL A 500 2.07 12.97 4.01
N THR A 501 0.81 12.54 4.15
CA THR A 501 -0.18 12.53 3.06
C THR A 501 -0.97 13.82 2.87
N THR A 502 -0.73 14.84 3.69
CA THR A 502 -1.42 16.14 3.52
C THR A 502 -0.72 16.93 2.42
N ALA A 503 -1.46 17.29 1.36
CA ALA A 503 -0.94 18.11 0.27
C ALA A 503 -0.25 19.38 0.79
N GLY A 504 0.96 19.66 0.29
CA GLY A 504 1.80 20.77 0.74
C GLY A 504 2.48 21.58 -0.35
N GLY A 505 2.35 21.17 -1.62
CA GLY A 505 2.60 22.01 -2.79
C GLY A 505 3.98 22.63 -2.92
N ALA A 506 5.05 21.96 -2.47
CA ALA A 506 6.39 22.47 -2.74
C ALA A 506 6.68 22.40 -4.24
N ASP A 507 7.14 23.51 -4.82
CA ASP A 507 7.37 23.67 -6.25
C ASP A 507 8.82 24.04 -6.55
N ASN A 508 9.28 23.67 -7.75
CA ASN A 508 10.61 24.00 -8.28
C ASN A 508 11.76 23.61 -7.32
N THR A 509 11.56 22.56 -6.53
CA THR A 509 12.54 22.09 -5.55
C THR A 509 13.48 21.07 -6.19
N LEU A 510 14.78 21.19 -5.89
CA LEU A 510 15.82 20.26 -6.33
C LEU A 510 16.32 19.42 -5.16
N ILE A 511 16.20 18.10 -5.29
CA ILE A 511 16.78 17.08 -4.40
C ILE A 511 17.86 16.35 -5.17
N SER A 512 19.15 16.64 -4.93
CA SER A 512 20.21 16.07 -5.74
C SER A 512 21.48 15.62 -5.00
N GLY A 513 22.05 14.48 -5.39
CA GLY A 513 23.31 13.98 -4.83
C GLY A 513 23.21 13.54 -3.36
N ASN A 514 22.00 13.36 -2.81
CA ASN A 514 21.84 12.96 -1.41
C ASN A 514 21.93 11.44 -1.26
N THR A 515 22.43 10.99 -0.10
CA THR A 515 22.35 9.60 0.34
C THR A 515 21.36 9.49 1.48
N THR A 516 20.25 8.79 1.28
CA THR A 516 19.21 8.59 2.30
C THR A 516 19.18 7.13 2.74
N ILE A 517 19.15 6.87 4.04
CA ILE A 517 19.19 5.51 4.61
C ILE A 517 18.07 5.36 5.64
N GLY A 518 17.26 4.31 5.51
CA GLY A 518 16.23 3.96 6.50
C GLY A 518 14.91 4.70 6.32
N GLY A 519 14.10 4.73 7.39
CA GLY A 519 12.74 5.30 7.36
C GLY A 519 11.66 4.32 6.88
N TYR A 520 10.42 4.79 6.91
CA TYR A 520 9.29 4.06 6.34
C TYR A 520 9.21 4.34 4.83
N ASN A 521 9.11 5.62 4.50
CA ASN A 521 9.26 6.17 3.15
C ASN A 521 10.55 7.00 3.10
N THR A 522 11.05 7.34 1.92
CA THR A 522 12.31 8.10 1.82
C THR A 522 12.12 9.53 1.35
N ILE A 523 11.76 9.75 0.09
CA ILE A 523 11.57 11.06 -0.53
C ILE A 523 10.12 11.15 -0.97
N LEU A 524 9.37 12.12 -0.46
CA LEU A 524 7.94 12.27 -0.74
C LEU A 524 7.62 13.70 -1.21
N PHE A 525 6.95 13.81 -2.35
CA PHE A 525 6.35 15.05 -2.84
C PHE A 525 4.85 14.89 -2.99
N ILE A 526 4.11 15.52 -2.08
CA ILE A 526 2.66 15.35 -1.97
C ILE A 526 1.96 16.66 -2.32
N GLY A 527 1.43 16.70 -3.55
CA GLY A 527 0.54 17.74 -4.06
C GLY A 527 -0.95 17.38 -3.90
N GLY A 528 -1.81 18.32 -4.25
CA GLY A 528 -3.25 18.16 -4.25
C GLY A 528 -3.77 17.34 -5.43
N SER A 529 -5.07 17.03 -5.43
CA SER A 529 -5.71 16.30 -6.54
C SER A 529 -6.29 17.20 -7.61
N ALA A 530 -6.53 18.49 -7.33
CA ALA A 530 -6.97 19.47 -8.31
C ALA A 530 -5.78 20.03 -9.09
N ILE A 531 -5.97 20.39 -10.35
CA ILE A 531 -4.89 20.90 -11.23
C ILE A 531 -4.18 22.11 -10.63
N ALA A 532 -4.92 23.00 -9.95
CA ALA A 532 -4.36 24.20 -9.32
C ALA A 532 -3.55 23.92 -8.05
N ASP A 533 -3.63 22.71 -7.50
CA ASP A 533 -2.99 22.32 -6.24
C ASP A 533 -1.86 21.30 -6.46
N LEU A 534 -1.52 20.97 -7.71
CA LEU A 534 -0.45 20.03 -8.04
C LEU A 534 0.91 20.64 -7.66
N GLY A 535 1.84 19.81 -7.15
CA GLY A 535 3.23 20.24 -7.02
C GLY A 535 3.89 20.33 -8.40
N MET A 536 4.64 21.39 -8.66
CA MET A 536 5.15 21.74 -9.98
C MET A 536 6.67 21.64 -10.09
N ASN A 537 7.16 21.04 -11.18
CA ASN A 537 8.56 21.11 -11.63
C ASN A 537 9.62 20.70 -10.59
N ASN A 538 9.28 19.76 -9.71
CA ASN A 538 10.23 19.23 -8.72
C ASN A 538 11.21 18.27 -9.39
N THR A 539 12.50 18.38 -9.05
CA THR A 539 13.56 17.54 -9.60
C THR A 539 14.21 16.71 -8.51
N ILE A 540 14.20 15.40 -8.67
CA ILE A 540 14.86 14.43 -7.77
C ILE A 540 15.91 13.70 -8.61
N SER A 541 17.19 14.07 -8.48
CA SER A 541 18.25 13.52 -9.33
C SER A 541 19.46 12.98 -8.58
N ASP A 542 20.11 11.95 -9.11
CA ASP A 542 21.43 11.51 -8.65
C ASP A 542 21.51 11.15 -7.15
N ASN A 543 20.39 10.75 -6.54
CA ASN A 543 20.35 10.37 -5.13
C ASN A 543 20.60 8.86 -4.95
N ILE A 544 21.18 8.49 -3.82
CA ILE A 544 21.26 7.11 -3.33
C ILE A 544 20.17 6.91 -2.27
N VAL A 545 19.18 6.07 -2.57
CA VAL A 545 18.02 5.79 -1.71
C VAL A 545 18.09 4.35 -1.20
N GLN A 546 18.31 4.18 0.11
CA GLN A 546 18.62 2.89 0.70
C GLN A 546 17.77 2.53 1.92
N ASP A 547 17.45 1.24 2.05
CA ASP A 547 16.99 0.60 3.29
C ASP A 547 15.71 1.15 3.93
N TYR A 548 14.82 1.73 3.12
CA TYR A 548 13.47 2.12 3.51
C TYR A 548 12.54 0.93 3.77
N TYR A 549 11.38 1.14 4.38
CA TYR A 549 10.43 0.07 4.70
C TYR A 549 9.48 -0.26 3.54
N GLU A 550 8.83 0.75 2.95
CA GLU A 550 7.79 0.59 1.91
C GLU A 550 8.16 1.31 0.59
N THR A 551 8.23 2.65 0.59
CA THR A 551 8.42 3.43 -0.65
C THR A 551 9.75 4.20 -0.68
N GLY A 552 10.50 4.07 -1.78
CA GLY A 552 11.71 4.84 -2.04
C GLY A 552 11.37 6.30 -2.34
N ILE A 553 10.81 6.54 -3.52
CA ILE A 553 10.36 7.86 -3.97
C ILE A 553 8.85 7.84 -4.21
N ASP A 554 8.11 8.78 -3.62
CA ASP A 554 6.65 8.95 -3.79
C ASP A 554 6.36 10.31 -4.42
N LEU A 555 5.72 10.28 -5.60
CA LEU A 555 5.20 11.44 -6.30
C LEU A 555 3.67 11.37 -6.37
N THR A 556 3.01 12.15 -5.53
CA THR A 556 1.56 12.24 -5.51
C THR A 556 1.11 13.63 -5.93
N GLY A 557 0.20 13.73 -6.90
CA GLY A 557 -0.37 15.00 -7.37
C GLY A 557 0.68 15.97 -7.90
N GLN A 558 1.49 15.54 -8.88
CA GLN A 558 2.59 16.34 -9.45
C GLN A 558 2.34 16.73 -10.92
N ASN A 559 2.93 17.85 -11.34
CA ASN A 559 2.98 18.29 -12.73
C ASN A 559 4.43 18.63 -13.12
N GLY A 560 4.97 17.96 -14.14
CA GLY A 560 6.29 18.29 -14.66
C GLY A 560 7.47 17.86 -13.77
N ALA A 561 7.27 16.95 -12.81
CA ALA A 561 8.37 16.50 -11.97
C ALA A 561 9.33 15.58 -12.73
N VAL A 562 10.63 15.71 -12.45
CA VAL A 562 11.72 14.94 -13.05
C VAL A 562 12.37 14.06 -11.98
N VAL A 563 12.43 12.75 -12.22
CA VAL A 563 13.15 11.79 -11.36
C VAL A 563 14.21 11.12 -12.20
N SER A 564 15.47 11.56 -12.06
CA SER A 564 16.53 11.20 -13.00
C SER A 564 17.79 10.64 -12.32
N GLY A 565 18.33 9.52 -12.81
CA GLY A 565 19.66 9.05 -12.39
C GLY A 565 19.77 8.55 -10.93
N ASN A 566 18.65 8.32 -10.24
CA ASN A 566 18.67 7.86 -8.85
C ASN A 566 19.04 6.37 -8.74
N ASN A 567 19.75 5.99 -7.69
CA ASN A 567 20.05 4.61 -7.32
C ASN A 567 19.24 4.20 -6.09
N ILE A 568 18.28 3.30 -6.27
CA ILE A 568 17.26 2.93 -5.28
C ILE A 568 17.41 1.45 -4.93
N SER A 569 17.65 1.14 -3.66
CA SER A 569 17.85 -0.24 -3.21
C SER A 569 17.45 -0.48 -1.74
N ARG A 570 17.31 -1.75 -1.34
CA ARG A 570 17.02 -2.15 0.05
C ARG A 570 17.88 -3.36 0.48
N PRO A 571 19.22 -3.25 0.44
CA PRO A 571 20.12 -4.39 0.58
C PRO A 571 20.27 -4.92 2.00
N THR A 572 20.12 -4.08 3.05
CA THR A 572 20.45 -4.48 4.44
C THR A 572 19.23 -4.56 5.37
N ARG A 573 18.05 -4.12 4.91
CA ARG A 573 16.84 -4.08 5.73
C ARG A 573 16.31 -5.47 6.12
N THR A 574 16.31 -5.78 7.42
CA THR A 574 15.86 -7.08 7.98
C THR A 574 14.39 -7.15 8.39
N SER A 575 13.65 -6.05 8.26
CA SER A 575 12.20 -5.96 8.49
C SER A 575 11.57 -5.19 7.34
N THR A 576 10.74 -5.86 6.55
CA THR A 576 10.25 -5.39 5.25
C THR A 576 8.74 -5.56 5.11
N THR A 577 8.12 -4.72 4.29
CA THR A 577 6.77 -4.91 3.74
C THR A 577 6.83 -4.90 2.21
N THR A 578 5.69 -4.68 1.55
CA THR A 578 5.60 -4.27 0.14
C THR A 578 6.70 -3.28 -0.21
N HIS A 579 7.28 -3.41 -1.39
CA HIS A 579 8.34 -2.53 -1.86
C HIS A 579 7.85 -1.74 -3.07
N HIS A 580 8.02 -0.42 -3.03
CA HIS A 580 7.92 0.47 -4.18
C HIS A 580 9.28 1.14 -4.37
N GLY A 581 9.91 0.96 -5.54
CA GLY A 581 11.09 1.73 -5.92
C GLY A 581 10.70 3.20 -6.11
N ILE A 582 9.85 3.43 -7.12
CA ILE A 582 9.21 4.73 -7.39
C ILE A 582 7.70 4.52 -7.46
N GLU A 583 6.96 5.30 -6.70
CA GLU A 583 5.51 5.32 -6.68
C GLU A 583 4.99 6.64 -7.23
N ILE A 584 4.01 6.56 -8.14
CA ILE A 584 3.35 7.70 -8.75
C ILE A 584 1.84 7.54 -8.55
N SER A 585 1.20 8.54 -7.96
CA SER A 585 -0.22 8.47 -7.60
C SER A 585 -0.97 9.81 -7.80
N GLY A 586 -2.30 9.74 -7.82
CA GLY A 586 -3.18 10.92 -7.90
C GLY A 586 -3.76 11.18 -9.30
N THR A 587 -5.07 11.42 -9.36
CA THR A 587 -5.88 11.47 -10.58
C THR A 587 -5.38 12.43 -11.65
N ASN A 588 -4.70 13.51 -11.27
CA ASN A 588 -4.25 14.54 -12.21
C ASN A 588 -2.73 14.62 -12.37
N THR A 589 -1.98 13.65 -11.83
CA THR A 589 -0.52 13.61 -11.97
C THR A 589 -0.12 13.42 -13.42
N ARG A 590 0.69 14.34 -13.96
CA ARG A 590 0.90 14.50 -15.40
C ARG A 590 2.25 15.11 -15.75
N GLY A 591 2.66 14.95 -17.02
CA GLY A 591 3.88 15.56 -17.56
C GLY A 591 5.17 15.13 -16.86
N LEU A 592 5.17 13.98 -16.16
CA LEU A 592 6.34 13.51 -15.43
C LEU A 592 7.41 12.94 -16.38
N LEU A 593 8.68 13.09 -16.01
CA LEU A 593 9.81 12.42 -16.64
C LEU A 593 10.56 11.59 -15.59
N ILE A 594 10.41 10.27 -15.67
CA ILE A 594 11.07 9.32 -14.78
C ILE A 594 12.12 8.59 -15.60
N GLU A 595 13.38 8.99 -15.49
CA GLU A 595 14.42 8.50 -16.37
C GLU A 595 15.73 8.07 -15.72
N LYS A 596 16.46 7.20 -16.40
CA LYS A 596 17.86 6.84 -16.04
C LYS A 596 18.03 6.29 -14.60
N ASN A 597 16.94 5.90 -13.92
CA ASN A 597 16.99 5.40 -12.55
C ASN A 597 17.40 3.93 -12.52
N ARG A 598 18.09 3.53 -11.45
CA ARG A 598 18.47 2.14 -11.14
C ARG A 598 17.72 1.66 -9.91
N ILE A 599 16.94 0.59 -10.05
CA ILE A 599 16.15 0.01 -8.95
C ILE A 599 16.55 -1.45 -8.77
N HIS A 600 17.11 -1.79 -7.61
CA HIS A 600 17.71 -3.12 -7.40
C HIS A 600 17.82 -3.55 -5.94
N ASN A 601 18.18 -4.83 -5.71
CA ASN A 601 18.48 -5.41 -4.38
C ASN A 601 17.34 -5.15 -3.38
N THR A 602 16.13 -5.63 -3.69
CA THR A 602 14.91 -5.23 -2.96
C THR A 602 14.64 -5.97 -1.66
N PHE A 603 15.14 -7.20 -1.51
CA PHE A 603 14.97 -8.01 -0.29
C PHE A 603 16.21 -8.85 0.02
N ASP A 604 17.42 -8.38 -0.29
CA ASP A 604 18.66 -9.18 -0.13
C ASP A 604 18.86 -9.74 1.29
N ALA A 605 18.51 -8.95 2.31
CA ALA A 605 18.57 -9.39 3.70
C ALA A 605 17.39 -10.30 4.13
N MET A 606 16.37 -10.46 3.28
CA MET A 606 15.10 -11.16 3.55
C MET A 606 14.54 -11.88 2.31
N LEU A 607 15.36 -12.67 1.60
CA LEU A 607 14.98 -13.33 0.34
C LEU A 607 13.73 -14.20 0.43
N THR A 608 13.42 -14.76 1.60
CA THR A 608 12.20 -15.58 1.82
C THR A 608 10.92 -14.76 1.97
N SER A 609 10.99 -13.42 1.91
CA SER A 609 9.83 -12.54 2.04
C SER A 609 8.80 -12.83 0.94
N THR A 610 7.53 -12.91 1.33
CA THR A 610 6.39 -13.06 0.40
C THR A 610 5.75 -11.73 0.02
N SER A 611 6.26 -10.61 0.54
CA SER A 611 5.78 -9.27 0.20
C SER A 611 5.96 -8.98 -1.29
N THR A 612 5.04 -8.20 -1.85
CA THR A 612 5.09 -7.78 -3.25
C THR A 612 6.22 -6.78 -3.50
N ALA A 613 6.89 -6.88 -4.64
CA ALA A 613 7.89 -5.94 -5.10
C ALA A 613 7.44 -5.22 -6.37
N TYR A 614 7.45 -3.89 -6.36
CA TYR A 614 7.21 -3.01 -7.50
C TYR A 614 8.48 -2.22 -7.80
N GLY A 615 8.99 -2.32 -9.04
CA GLY A 615 10.05 -1.42 -9.50
C GLY A 615 9.53 0.01 -9.60
N ILE A 616 8.69 0.28 -10.60
CA ILE A 616 7.95 1.54 -10.74
C ILE A 616 6.45 1.25 -10.82
N SER A 617 5.67 1.89 -9.94
CA SER A 617 4.21 1.74 -9.88
C SER A 617 3.48 3.06 -10.16
N VAL A 618 2.50 3.03 -11.05
CA VAL A 618 1.67 4.18 -11.45
C VAL A 618 0.20 3.87 -11.21
N THR A 619 -0.44 4.57 -10.28
CA THR A 619 -1.80 4.24 -9.83
C THR A 619 -2.73 5.43 -9.90
N SER A 620 -3.87 5.24 -10.58
CA SER A 620 -4.93 6.25 -10.71
C SER A 620 -4.42 7.60 -11.23
N ASN A 621 -3.58 7.59 -12.29
CA ASN A 621 -3.10 8.82 -12.94
C ASN A 621 -3.81 8.97 -14.30
N ASP A 622 -4.71 9.93 -14.43
CA ASP A 622 -5.44 10.18 -15.69
C ASP A 622 -4.79 11.37 -16.42
N ALA A 623 -3.51 11.22 -16.78
CA ALA A 623 -2.78 12.25 -17.50
C ALA A 623 -3.44 12.52 -18.86
N PRO A 624 -3.55 13.77 -19.33
CA PRO A 624 -4.04 14.05 -20.68
C PRO A 624 -3.00 13.63 -21.72
N SER A 625 -3.43 13.21 -22.91
CA SER A 625 -2.52 12.77 -23.98
C SER A 625 -1.54 13.85 -24.48
N THR A 626 -1.80 15.13 -24.17
CA THR A 626 -0.90 16.26 -24.45
C THR A 626 0.23 16.42 -23.44
N GLU A 627 0.11 15.83 -22.25
CA GLU A 627 1.07 15.89 -21.14
C GLU A 627 1.27 14.49 -20.53
N PRO A 628 1.70 13.50 -21.34
CA PRO A 628 1.83 12.13 -20.89
C PRO A 628 2.92 12.00 -19.82
N ASN A 629 2.83 10.97 -18.99
CA ASN A 629 3.90 10.59 -18.08
C ASN A 629 4.91 9.69 -18.82
N LEU A 630 6.18 10.07 -18.82
CA LEU A 630 7.27 9.36 -19.50
C LEU A 630 8.11 8.58 -18.49
N ILE A 631 8.24 7.28 -18.73
CA ILE A 631 9.11 6.36 -17.97
C ILE A 631 10.15 5.82 -18.94
N VAL A 632 11.38 6.31 -18.86
CA VAL A 632 12.38 6.16 -19.94
C VAL A 632 13.74 5.72 -19.43
N ASN A 633 14.48 4.86 -20.13
CA ASN A 633 15.88 4.54 -19.78
C ASN A 633 16.09 4.03 -18.33
N ASN A 634 15.06 3.48 -17.67
CA ASN A 634 15.22 2.95 -16.32
C ASN A 634 15.76 1.51 -16.36
N LEU A 635 16.61 1.17 -15.40
CA LEU A 635 17.20 -0.16 -15.25
C LEU A 635 16.72 -0.79 -13.94
N ILE A 636 15.89 -1.82 -14.04
CA ILE A 636 15.29 -2.54 -12.91
C ILE A 636 15.83 -3.97 -12.90
N TYR A 637 16.53 -4.37 -11.84
CA TYR A 637 17.23 -5.65 -11.79
C TYR A 637 17.42 -6.19 -10.38
N ASN A 638 17.78 -7.47 -10.23
CA ASN A 638 18.07 -8.08 -8.93
C ASN A 638 16.95 -7.84 -7.88
N MET A 639 15.69 -7.99 -8.34
CA MET A 639 14.46 -7.79 -7.55
C MET A 639 14.08 -9.08 -6.78
N ASN A 640 15.05 -9.72 -6.11
CA ASN A 640 14.90 -11.09 -5.58
C ASN A 640 14.00 -11.12 -4.34
N SER A 641 13.11 -12.12 -4.24
CA SER A 641 12.24 -12.40 -3.08
C SER A 641 11.46 -13.71 -3.30
N SER A 642 10.69 -14.19 -2.32
CA SER A 642 9.68 -15.25 -2.52
C SER A 642 8.31 -14.69 -2.96
N GLY A 643 8.13 -13.38 -2.95
CA GLY A 643 6.87 -12.70 -3.26
C GLY A 643 6.58 -12.56 -4.76
N THR A 644 5.50 -11.83 -5.07
CA THR A 644 5.17 -11.42 -6.43
C THR A 644 6.02 -10.23 -6.83
N ILE A 645 6.56 -10.23 -8.05
CA ILE A 645 7.43 -9.15 -8.53
C ILE A 645 6.84 -8.54 -9.81
N TYR A 646 6.81 -7.21 -9.85
CA TYR A 646 6.45 -6.40 -10.99
C TYR A 646 7.62 -5.46 -11.31
N GLY A 647 8.15 -5.50 -12.55
CA GLY A 647 9.07 -4.47 -13.02
C GLY A 647 8.34 -3.13 -13.11
N PHE A 648 7.30 -3.09 -13.93
CA PHE A 648 6.33 -2.00 -14.02
C PHE A 648 4.94 -2.45 -13.61
N TYR A 649 4.25 -1.60 -12.86
CA TYR A 649 2.86 -1.83 -12.46
C TYR A 649 2.01 -0.61 -12.77
N ASN A 650 1.01 -0.77 -13.63
CA ASN A 650 0.04 0.25 -13.99
C ASN A 650 -1.35 -0.13 -13.46
N SER A 651 -1.96 0.76 -12.69
CA SER A 651 -3.29 0.55 -12.12
C SER A 651 -4.25 1.64 -12.55
N GLY A 652 -4.85 1.45 -13.74
CA GLY A 652 -5.88 2.33 -14.26
C GLY A 652 -5.37 3.75 -14.50
N SER A 653 -4.12 3.88 -14.95
CA SER A 653 -3.52 5.16 -15.30
C SER A 653 -3.41 5.29 -16.81
N ASP A 654 -3.87 6.42 -17.32
CA ASP A 654 -3.93 6.75 -18.74
C ASP A 654 -2.69 7.53 -19.21
N ASN A 655 -2.37 7.40 -20.51
CA ASN A 655 -1.31 8.15 -21.19
C ASN A 655 0.07 8.06 -20.53
N VAL A 656 0.44 6.85 -20.08
CA VAL A 656 1.79 6.53 -19.59
C VAL A 656 2.60 5.84 -20.68
N LYS A 657 3.80 6.36 -20.94
CA LYS A 657 4.70 5.92 -22.00
C LYS A 657 5.96 5.30 -21.40
N TYR A 658 6.20 4.03 -21.71
CA TYR A 658 7.34 3.24 -21.26
C TYR A 658 8.28 3.04 -22.44
N TYR A 659 9.39 3.77 -22.48
CA TYR A 659 10.35 3.72 -23.58
C TYR A 659 11.75 3.32 -23.12
N HIS A 660 12.43 2.46 -23.89
CA HIS A 660 13.85 2.19 -23.64
C HIS A 660 14.18 1.76 -22.20
N ASN A 661 13.29 1.06 -21.50
CA ASN A 661 13.60 0.56 -20.16
C ASN A 661 14.16 -0.86 -20.23
N THR A 662 15.05 -1.22 -19.31
CA THR A 662 15.53 -2.60 -19.14
C THR A 662 15.05 -3.15 -17.80
N VAL A 663 14.30 -4.25 -17.85
CA VAL A 663 13.82 -5.01 -16.70
C VAL A 663 14.39 -6.42 -16.76
N SER A 664 15.24 -6.78 -15.79
CA SER A 664 15.80 -8.13 -15.61
C SER A 664 15.31 -8.75 -14.30
N LEU A 665 14.50 -9.80 -14.39
CA LEU A 665 13.95 -10.53 -13.25
C LEU A 665 14.47 -11.97 -13.29
N ASP A 666 15.68 -12.17 -12.79
CA ASP A 666 16.60 -13.26 -13.17
C ASP A 666 17.07 -14.15 -12.01
N GLU A 667 16.29 -14.21 -10.92
CA GLU A 667 16.52 -15.13 -9.80
C GLU A 667 16.22 -16.59 -10.21
N THR A 668 17.08 -17.20 -11.04
CA THR A 668 16.85 -18.54 -11.64
C THR A 668 16.71 -19.65 -10.61
N ASN A 669 17.34 -19.49 -9.45
CA ASN A 669 17.29 -20.47 -8.35
C ASN A 669 16.04 -20.34 -7.44
N ALA A 670 15.16 -19.37 -7.71
CA ALA A 670 13.92 -19.23 -6.96
C ALA A 670 13.04 -20.49 -7.11
N SER A 671 12.36 -20.89 -6.04
CA SER A 671 11.45 -22.06 -6.01
C SER A 671 9.99 -21.69 -5.69
N THR A 672 9.67 -20.40 -5.70
CA THR A 672 8.36 -19.86 -5.33
C THR A 672 7.27 -20.09 -6.38
N SER A 673 6.03 -20.24 -5.91
CA SER A 673 4.82 -20.24 -6.75
C SER A 673 4.28 -18.85 -7.05
N SER A 674 4.83 -17.78 -6.45
CA SER A 674 4.41 -16.40 -6.73
C SER A 674 4.77 -15.98 -8.15
N ALA A 675 3.95 -15.10 -8.73
CA ALA A 675 4.09 -14.65 -10.11
C ALA A 675 5.21 -13.62 -10.30
N THR A 676 5.65 -13.45 -11.54
CA THR A 676 6.68 -12.47 -11.94
C THR A 676 6.30 -11.87 -13.29
N TYR A 677 6.24 -10.54 -13.34
CA TYR A 677 5.81 -9.79 -14.52
C TYR A 677 6.80 -8.67 -14.86
N GLY A 678 7.20 -8.57 -16.12
CA GLY A 678 7.98 -7.43 -16.62
C GLY A 678 7.16 -6.13 -16.56
N PHE A 679 5.97 -6.16 -17.16
CA PHE A 679 4.96 -5.11 -17.14
C PHE A 679 3.59 -5.71 -16.77
N TYR A 680 2.85 -5.02 -15.91
CA TYR A 680 1.53 -5.44 -15.47
C TYR A 680 0.54 -4.28 -15.46
N ASN A 681 -0.59 -4.44 -16.15
CA ASN A 681 -1.73 -3.52 -16.10
C ASN A 681 -2.97 -4.22 -15.51
N THR A 682 -3.52 -3.68 -14.42
CA THR A 682 -4.57 -4.35 -13.63
C THR A 682 -6.00 -3.99 -14.05
N THR A 683 -6.27 -2.72 -14.34
CA THR A 683 -7.59 -2.19 -14.69
C THR A 683 -7.50 -1.44 -16.01
N THR A 684 -8.65 -1.09 -16.60
CA THR A 684 -8.70 -0.33 -17.85
C THR A 684 -7.82 0.92 -17.78
N ALA A 685 -6.98 1.08 -18.79
CA ALA A 685 -6.17 2.27 -19.04
C ALA A 685 -6.22 2.60 -20.54
N THR A 686 -6.04 3.86 -20.91
CA THR A 686 -6.02 4.31 -22.30
C THR A 686 -4.72 5.02 -22.66
N GLY A 687 -4.29 4.88 -23.92
CA GLY A 687 -3.11 5.59 -24.42
C GLY A 687 -1.78 5.11 -23.84
N LEU A 688 -1.69 3.84 -23.41
CA LEU A 688 -0.43 3.25 -22.99
C LEU A 688 0.47 3.02 -24.19
N GLU A 689 1.76 3.33 -24.06
CA GLU A 689 2.77 2.96 -25.06
C GLU A 689 3.92 2.21 -24.39
N ILE A 690 4.25 1.03 -24.89
CA ILE A 690 5.34 0.17 -24.39
C ILE A 690 6.26 -0.11 -25.58
N VAL A 691 7.28 0.73 -25.81
CA VAL A 691 8.09 0.69 -27.03
C VAL A 691 9.59 0.63 -26.70
N ASN A 692 10.37 -0.15 -27.45
CA ASN A 692 11.82 -0.28 -27.28
C ASN A 692 12.27 -0.73 -25.89
N ASN A 693 11.49 -1.50 -25.13
CA ASN A 693 11.91 -1.98 -23.81
C ASN A 693 12.55 -3.38 -23.89
N ILE A 694 13.42 -3.70 -22.95
CA ILE A 694 13.87 -5.07 -22.68
C ILE A 694 13.14 -5.60 -21.44
N PHE A 695 12.35 -6.66 -21.61
CA PHE A 695 11.77 -7.46 -20.54
C PHE A 695 12.39 -8.86 -20.56
N SER A 696 13.30 -9.11 -19.63
CA SER A 696 13.95 -10.42 -19.43
C SER A 696 13.44 -11.05 -18.13
N VAL A 697 12.62 -12.10 -18.24
CA VAL A 697 11.99 -12.79 -17.10
C VAL A 697 12.43 -14.25 -17.08
N THR A 698 13.41 -14.57 -16.22
CA THR A 698 13.99 -15.91 -16.09
C THR A 698 13.94 -16.47 -14.67
N ARG A 699 13.33 -15.73 -13.73
CA ARG A 699 13.13 -16.17 -12.34
C ARG A 699 12.52 -17.58 -12.26
N GLY A 700 13.15 -18.45 -11.47
CA GLY A 700 12.72 -19.83 -11.25
C GLY A 700 11.39 -19.97 -10.50
N GLY A 701 10.91 -21.20 -10.32
CA GLY A 701 9.71 -21.53 -9.55
C GLY A 701 8.44 -21.62 -10.40
N THR A 702 7.37 -22.20 -9.84
CA THR A 702 6.19 -22.68 -10.61
C THR A 702 5.13 -21.61 -10.92
N GLY A 703 5.31 -20.38 -10.45
CA GLY A 703 4.35 -19.30 -10.71
C GLY A 703 4.32 -18.85 -12.17
N ASN A 704 3.37 -17.98 -12.51
CA ASN A 704 3.31 -17.35 -13.84
C ASN A 704 4.56 -16.49 -14.09
N ARG A 705 5.11 -16.57 -15.31
CA ARG A 705 6.25 -15.77 -15.78
C ARG A 705 5.84 -15.12 -17.08
N ARG A 706 5.76 -13.79 -17.11
CA ARG A 706 5.33 -13.07 -18.31
C ARG A 706 6.06 -11.76 -18.51
N ALA A 707 6.33 -11.41 -19.77
CA ALA A 707 6.87 -10.10 -20.10
C ALA A 707 5.77 -9.04 -19.95
N LEU A 708 4.59 -9.26 -20.55
CA LEU A 708 3.46 -8.33 -20.53
C LEU A 708 2.19 -8.98 -19.96
N TYR A 709 1.43 -8.25 -19.14
CA TYR A 709 0.15 -8.72 -18.59
C TYR A 709 -0.90 -7.62 -18.54
N PHE A 710 -2.08 -7.87 -19.12
CA PHE A 710 -3.22 -6.95 -19.15
C PHE A 710 -4.49 -7.64 -18.63
N ASN A 711 -5.03 -7.17 -17.50
CA ASN A 711 -6.12 -7.84 -16.78
C ASN A 711 -7.55 -7.28 -17.00
N SER A 712 -7.73 -6.26 -17.84
CA SER A 712 -9.02 -5.56 -18.00
C SER A 712 -10.11 -6.41 -18.67
N THR A 713 -11.36 -6.29 -18.24
CA THR A 713 -12.53 -7.01 -18.82
C THR A 713 -13.56 -6.05 -19.44
N GLY A 714 -14.28 -6.48 -20.49
CA GLY A 714 -15.44 -5.78 -21.05
C GLY A 714 -15.20 -4.85 -22.25
N ALA A 715 -16.21 -4.04 -22.61
CA ALA A 715 -16.19 -3.13 -23.76
C ALA A 715 -15.30 -1.87 -23.60
N SER A 716 -14.79 -1.64 -22.38
CA SER A 716 -13.76 -0.64 -22.06
C SER A 716 -12.41 -1.35 -21.87
N ALA A 717 -11.92 -2.01 -22.91
CA ALA A 717 -10.63 -2.69 -22.88
C ALA A 717 -9.49 -1.67 -22.77
N THR A 718 -8.38 -2.08 -22.15
CA THR A 718 -7.15 -1.28 -22.15
C THR A 718 -6.73 -0.99 -23.59
N THR A 719 -6.48 0.28 -23.93
CA THR A 719 -5.91 0.64 -25.23
C THR A 719 -4.41 0.91 -25.06
N PHE A 720 -3.60 0.11 -25.75
CA PHE A 720 -2.16 0.19 -25.70
C PHE A 720 -1.55 0.02 -27.09
N THR A 721 -0.35 0.55 -27.27
CA THR A 721 0.53 0.26 -28.41
C THR A 721 1.84 -0.29 -27.88
N GLU A 722 2.30 -1.41 -28.42
CA GLU A 722 3.60 -1.96 -28.07
C GLU A 722 4.34 -2.49 -29.31
N SER A 723 5.62 -2.16 -29.42
CA SER A 723 6.44 -2.51 -30.58
C SER A 723 7.92 -2.47 -30.24
N ASN A 724 8.73 -3.17 -31.03
CA ASN A 724 10.19 -3.14 -30.95
C ASN A 724 10.75 -3.47 -29.55
N ASN A 725 10.03 -4.29 -28.77
CA ASN A 725 10.48 -4.71 -27.44
C ASN A 725 11.24 -6.05 -27.53
N VAL A 726 12.20 -6.27 -26.64
CA VAL A 726 12.72 -7.60 -26.35
C VAL A 726 11.84 -8.24 -25.28
N LEU A 727 11.13 -9.31 -25.64
CA LEU A 727 10.21 -10.02 -24.76
C LEU A 727 10.76 -11.43 -24.50
N TYR A 728 11.74 -11.55 -23.60
CA TYR A 728 12.40 -12.82 -23.30
C TYR A 728 11.86 -13.42 -21.99
N VAL A 729 11.16 -14.55 -22.10
CA VAL A 729 10.59 -15.28 -20.94
C VAL A 729 11.07 -16.72 -20.95
N ASN A 730 11.93 -17.07 -19.99
CA ASN A 730 12.53 -18.41 -19.95
C ASN A 730 12.82 -18.86 -18.51
N SER A 731 11.77 -19.28 -17.80
CA SER A 731 11.92 -19.97 -16.51
C SER A 731 11.89 -21.48 -16.69
N ALA A 732 12.79 -22.20 -16.01
CA ALA A 732 12.91 -23.66 -16.15
C ALA A 732 11.65 -24.43 -15.68
N THR A 733 10.93 -23.89 -14.69
CA THR A 733 9.76 -24.56 -14.06
C THR A 733 8.52 -23.69 -14.00
N GLY A 734 8.61 -22.44 -14.49
CA GLY A 734 7.50 -21.49 -14.47
C GLY A 734 6.52 -21.70 -15.62
N SER A 735 5.30 -21.20 -15.42
CA SER A 735 4.33 -21.09 -16.52
C SER A 735 4.70 -19.87 -17.37
N ASN A 736 5.52 -20.12 -18.40
CA ASN A 736 6.07 -19.11 -19.29
C ASN A 736 5.07 -18.70 -20.37
N ALA A 737 4.90 -17.39 -20.56
CA ALA A 737 4.20 -16.84 -21.71
C ALA A 737 4.71 -15.42 -22.02
N ILE A 738 4.80 -15.05 -23.29
CA ILE A 738 5.16 -13.69 -23.70
C ILE A 738 4.17 -12.66 -23.14
N ALA A 739 2.88 -12.92 -23.31
CA ALA A 739 1.84 -11.97 -22.93
C ALA A 739 0.56 -12.61 -22.38
N TYR A 740 -0.24 -11.78 -21.73
CA TYR A 740 -1.62 -12.08 -21.34
C TYR A 740 -2.52 -10.89 -21.65
N VAL A 741 -3.65 -11.12 -22.30
CA VAL A 741 -4.74 -10.14 -22.43
C VAL A 741 -6.03 -10.85 -22.08
N ASN A 742 -6.58 -10.54 -20.91
CA ASN A 742 -7.70 -11.29 -20.32
C ASN A 742 -8.83 -11.61 -21.33
N PRO A 743 -9.20 -12.90 -21.54
CA PRO A 743 -8.71 -14.11 -20.88
C PRO A 743 -7.59 -14.88 -21.62
N THR A 744 -7.08 -14.35 -22.74
CA THR A 744 -6.16 -15.05 -23.64
C THR A 744 -4.71 -14.98 -23.17
N THR A 745 -4.03 -16.13 -23.19
CA THR A 745 -2.57 -16.25 -22.98
C THR A 745 -1.87 -16.46 -24.32
N TYR A 746 -0.79 -15.71 -24.57
CA TYR A 746 0.06 -15.84 -25.76
C TYR A 746 1.41 -16.40 -25.33
N THR A 747 1.64 -17.69 -25.60
CA THR A 747 2.79 -18.43 -25.08
C THR A 747 4.08 -18.00 -25.77
N THR A 748 4.03 -17.81 -27.09
CA THR A 748 5.19 -17.44 -27.93
C THR A 748 5.04 -16.06 -28.54
N LEU A 749 6.14 -15.50 -29.04
CA LEU A 749 6.11 -14.22 -29.77
C LEU A 749 5.30 -14.34 -31.06
N ASN A 750 5.31 -15.50 -31.71
CA ASN A 750 4.50 -15.76 -32.90
C ASN A 750 2.99 -15.69 -32.58
N ASP A 751 2.56 -16.20 -31.43
CA ASP A 751 1.16 -16.08 -31.00
C ASP A 751 0.77 -14.61 -30.79
N TRP A 752 1.68 -13.85 -30.18
CA TRP A 752 1.50 -12.43 -29.92
C TRP A 752 1.38 -11.63 -31.23
N GLN A 753 2.31 -11.86 -32.17
CA GLN A 753 2.29 -11.23 -33.49
C GLN A 753 1.11 -11.66 -34.36
N GLY A 754 0.69 -12.92 -34.25
CA GLY A 754 -0.51 -13.43 -34.92
C GLY A 754 -1.80 -12.71 -34.49
N ALA A 755 -1.82 -12.13 -33.29
CA ALA A 755 -2.92 -11.31 -32.80
C ALA A 755 -2.86 -9.82 -33.22
N GLY A 756 -1.83 -9.43 -34.00
CA GLY A 756 -1.64 -8.07 -34.50
C GLY A 756 -0.79 -7.17 -33.59
N TYR A 757 -0.15 -7.76 -32.59
CA TYR A 757 0.67 -7.10 -31.57
C TYR A 757 2.17 -7.31 -31.84
N GLY A 758 3.07 -6.63 -31.13
CA GLY A 758 4.51 -6.93 -31.08
C GLY A 758 5.26 -6.70 -32.38
N ASN A 759 4.84 -5.73 -33.19
CA ASN A 759 5.53 -5.38 -34.43
C ASN A 759 6.99 -5.00 -34.14
N GLY A 760 7.95 -5.62 -34.83
CA GLY A 760 9.38 -5.40 -34.62
C GLY A 760 9.95 -5.94 -33.30
N SER A 761 9.14 -6.52 -32.42
CA SER A 761 9.60 -7.15 -31.17
C SER A 761 10.33 -8.48 -31.45
N VAL A 762 11.21 -8.88 -30.55
CA VAL A 762 11.97 -10.13 -30.61
C VAL A 762 11.90 -10.90 -29.29
N ASP A 763 11.95 -12.23 -29.35
CA ASP A 763 12.07 -13.13 -28.20
C ASP A 763 13.45 -13.75 -28.25
N SER A 764 14.42 -13.05 -27.65
CA SER A 764 15.82 -13.42 -27.65
C SER A 764 16.46 -12.96 -26.35
N ASN A 765 17.27 -13.83 -25.76
CA ASN A 765 17.98 -13.51 -24.52
C ASN A 765 18.93 -12.31 -24.77
N PRO A 766 18.84 -11.20 -24.03
CA PRO A 766 19.75 -10.07 -24.20
C PRO A 766 21.24 -10.42 -24.01
N GLN A 767 21.54 -11.50 -23.29
CA GLN A 767 22.89 -11.92 -22.91
C GLN A 767 23.68 -10.77 -22.28
N PHE A 768 23.17 -10.25 -21.16
CA PHE A 768 23.80 -9.14 -20.46
C PHE A 768 25.28 -9.43 -20.14
N ALA A 769 26.15 -8.47 -20.42
CA ALA A 769 27.60 -8.64 -20.43
C ALA A 769 28.18 -9.18 -19.11
N ASN A 770 27.69 -8.69 -17.95
CA ASN A 770 28.13 -9.18 -16.65
C ASN A 770 27.12 -8.85 -15.53
N ILE A 771 26.08 -9.69 -15.40
CA ILE A 771 25.02 -9.55 -14.38
C ILE A 771 25.62 -9.52 -12.96
N ALA A 772 26.63 -10.36 -12.66
CA ALA A 772 27.24 -10.45 -11.34
C ALA A 772 27.93 -9.15 -10.88
N ASN A 773 28.32 -8.29 -11.83
CA ASN A 773 28.91 -6.97 -11.57
C ASN A 773 27.96 -5.83 -11.97
N ASN A 774 26.64 -6.09 -12.03
CA ASN A 774 25.60 -5.13 -12.41
C ASN A 774 25.76 -4.48 -13.80
N ASN A 775 26.44 -5.16 -14.72
CA ASN A 775 26.54 -4.73 -16.12
C ASN A 775 25.44 -5.40 -16.96
N TYR A 776 24.37 -4.65 -17.18
CA TYR A 776 23.20 -5.05 -17.96
C TYR A 776 23.24 -4.55 -19.40
N GLN A 777 24.41 -4.21 -19.94
CA GLN A 777 24.57 -3.96 -21.37
C GLN A 777 24.30 -5.26 -22.14
N PRO A 778 23.34 -5.29 -23.08
CA PRO A 778 23.13 -6.45 -23.94
C PRO A 778 24.37 -6.76 -24.78
N THR A 779 24.55 -8.02 -25.13
CA THR A 779 25.62 -8.44 -26.07
C THR A 779 25.08 -9.24 -27.25
N ASN A 780 23.81 -9.68 -27.20
CA ASN A 780 23.23 -10.48 -28.25
C ASN A 780 22.89 -9.62 -29.49
N ALA A 781 23.51 -9.97 -30.62
CA ALA A 781 23.22 -9.39 -31.93
C ALA A 781 21.74 -9.42 -32.34
N ALA A 782 20.96 -10.38 -31.85
CA ALA A 782 19.54 -10.50 -32.19
C ALA A 782 18.65 -9.42 -31.54
N VAL A 783 19.17 -8.69 -30.55
CA VAL A 783 18.46 -7.59 -29.87
C VAL A 783 19.06 -6.21 -30.19
N ASP A 784 20.12 -6.18 -31.00
CA ASP A 784 20.86 -4.99 -31.44
C ASP A 784 20.09 -4.24 -32.54
N ASN A 785 20.03 -2.92 -32.46
CA ASN A 785 19.44 -1.99 -33.45
C ASN A 785 17.98 -2.33 -33.83
N ILE A 786 17.22 -2.98 -32.93
CA ILE A 786 15.83 -3.36 -33.20
C ILE A 786 14.82 -2.25 -32.89
N GLY A 787 15.22 -1.17 -32.22
CA GLY A 787 14.32 -0.12 -31.76
C GLY A 787 13.84 0.80 -32.88
N THR A 788 12.87 1.64 -32.54
CA THR A 788 12.35 2.71 -33.43
C THR A 788 12.53 4.09 -32.79
N ASP A 789 12.73 5.14 -33.58
CA ASP A 789 12.82 6.49 -33.02
C ASP A 789 11.51 6.91 -32.33
N VAL A 790 11.61 7.23 -31.04
CA VAL A 790 10.52 7.73 -30.18
C VAL A 790 10.86 9.09 -29.56
N GLY A 791 11.87 9.79 -30.10
CA GLY A 791 12.30 11.12 -29.65
C GLY A 791 13.24 11.11 -28.44
N ILE A 792 13.75 9.94 -28.03
CA ILE A 792 14.74 9.79 -26.96
C ILE A 792 16.12 9.66 -27.60
N THR A 793 17.02 10.61 -27.31
CA THR A 793 18.31 10.75 -28.03
C THR A 793 19.52 10.24 -27.26
N GLU A 794 19.36 9.96 -25.96
CA GLU A 794 20.42 9.48 -25.08
C GLU A 794 19.95 8.25 -24.30
N ASP A 795 20.90 7.44 -23.84
CA ASP A 795 20.68 6.25 -23.00
C ASP A 795 20.93 6.55 -21.49
N ILE A 796 20.92 5.50 -20.65
CA ILE A 796 21.17 5.61 -19.19
C ILE A 796 22.59 6.04 -18.80
N THR A 797 23.52 6.01 -19.75
CA THR A 797 24.93 6.43 -19.58
C THR A 797 25.24 7.76 -20.26
N ASP A 798 24.20 8.45 -20.75
CA ASP A 798 24.30 9.66 -21.58
C ASP A 798 24.98 9.42 -22.93
N ALA A 799 25.04 8.16 -23.40
CA ALA A 799 25.51 7.84 -24.74
C ALA A 799 24.41 8.17 -25.77
N ALA A 800 24.82 8.75 -26.90
CA ALA A 800 23.89 9.07 -27.99
C ALA A 800 23.34 7.78 -28.62
N ARG A 801 22.03 7.75 -28.85
CA ARG A 801 21.36 6.65 -29.56
C ARG A 801 21.54 6.79 -31.07
N ASP A 802 21.52 5.66 -31.78
CA ASP A 802 21.45 5.68 -33.24
C ASP A 802 20.12 6.33 -33.68
N ALA A 803 20.24 7.32 -34.56
CA ALA A 803 19.09 8.14 -34.97
C ALA A 803 18.12 7.41 -35.92
N ALA A 804 18.54 6.29 -36.52
CA ALA A 804 17.73 5.50 -37.43
C ALA A 804 17.27 4.18 -36.81
N GLN A 805 18.12 3.56 -35.99
CA GLN A 805 17.91 2.22 -35.43
C GLN A 805 18.35 2.16 -33.96
N PRO A 806 17.73 2.94 -33.05
CA PRO A 806 18.16 2.93 -31.65
C PRO A 806 18.00 1.55 -31.03
N ASP A 807 18.73 1.24 -29.96
CA ASP A 807 18.59 -0.05 -29.28
C ASP A 807 17.35 -0.13 -28.40
N ALA A 808 16.78 -1.34 -28.32
CA ALA A 808 15.83 -1.64 -27.26
C ALA A 808 16.55 -1.68 -25.89
N GLY A 809 15.89 -1.17 -24.87
CA GLY A 809 16.39 -1.11 -23.50
C GLY A 809 17.13 0.17 -23.16
N ALA A 810 17.59 0.24 -21.91
CA ALA A 810 18.13 1.45 -21.29
C ALA A 810 19.56 1.81 -21.73
N ILE A 811 20.25 0.93 -22.44
CA ILE A 811 21.65 1.08 -22.83
C ILE A 811 21.73 0.96 -24.34
N GLU A 812 22.36 1.93 -24.99
CA GLU A 812 22.76 1.83 -26.39
C GLU A 812 24.06 1.02 -26.47
N PHE A 813 24.15 0.10 -27.41
CA PHE A 813 25.29 -0.77 -27.57
C PHE A 813 25.59 -1.02 -29.05
N GLU A 814 26.79 -1.55 -29.30
CA GLU A 814 27.18 -1.96 -30.65
C GLU A 814 27.65 -3.41 -30.53
N VAL A 815 27.02 -4.32 -31.28
CA VAL A 815 27.58 -5.65 -31.45
C VAL A 815 28.46 -5.63 -32.68
N LEU A 816 29.78 -5.71 -32.46
CA LEU A 816 30.73 -5.76 -33.57
C LEU A 816 30.43 -6.96 -34.48
N SER A 817 30.55 -6.74 -35.79
CA SER A 817 30.56 -7.85 -36.76
C SER A 817 31.72 -8.78 -36.47
N CYS A 818 31.47 -10.08 -36.51
CA CYS A 818 32.53 -11.06 -36.35
C CYS A 818 33.55 -10.90 -37.49
N SER A 819 34.83 -11.08 -37.16
CA SER A 819 35.90 -11.14 -38.16
C SER A 819 36.88 -12.26 -37.79
N GLY A 820 37.37 -12.98 -38.81
CA GLY A 820 38.22 -14.15 -38.59
C GLY A 820 37.44 -15.35 -38.05
N ALA A 821 38.14 -16.24 -37.34
CA ALA A 821 37.54 -17.39 -36.67
C ALA A 821 37.04 -16.97 -35.27
N PRO A 822 35.75 -17.16 -34.93
CA PRO A 822 35.22 -16.84 -33.61
C PRO A 822 35.80 -17.80 -32.56
N ASN A 823 35.69 -17.48 -31.27
CA ASN A 823 35.86 -18.46 -30.21
C ASN A 823 34.58 -19.29 -30.11
N ALA A 824 34.67 -20.62 -30.13
CA ALA A 824 33.51 -21.51 -30.00
C ALA A 824 33.13 -21.83 -28.54
N GLY A 825 33.87 -21.29 -27.58
CA GLY A 825 33.62 -21.45 -26.15
C GLY A 825 34.11 -22.78 -25.59
N THR A 826 33.67 -23.06 -24.36
CA THR A 826 33.89 -24.31 -23.64
C THR A 826 32.59 -25.08 -23.63
N ALA A 827 32.56 -26.23 -24.29
CA ALA A 827 31.46 -27.17 -24.24
C ALA A 827 31.48 -27.99 -22.94
N SER A 828 30.30 -28.14 -22.34
CA SER A 828 30.03 -29.00 -21.20
C SER A 828 28.74 -29.80 -21.43
N SER A 829 28.61 -30.89 -20.70
CA SER A 829 27.37 -31.67 -20.60
C SER A 829 26.83 -31.57 -19.18
N SER A 830 25.51 -31.61 -19.02
CA SER A 830 24.88 -31.70 -17.70
C SER A 830 25.23 -33.00 -16.95
N VAL A 831 25.68 -34.03 -17.68
CA VAL A 831 26.10 -35.33 -17.14
C VAL A 831 27.35 -35.89 -17.83
N ALA A 832 28.20 -36.59 -17.08
CA ALA A 832 29.35 -37.32 -17.63
C ALA A 832 28.98 -38.71 -18.17
N THR A 833 27.91 -39.30 -17.64
CA THR A 833 27.42 -40.62 -18.02
C THR A 833 25.91 -40.58 -18.08
N VAL A 834 25.34 -41.12 -19.16
CA VAL A 834 23.90 -41.15 -19.40
C VAL A 834 23.49 -42.52 -19.95
N CYS A 835 22.38 -43.06 -19.48
CA CYS A 835 21.82 -44.28 -20.04
C CYS A 835 21.40 -44.05 -21.51
N ILE A 836 21.40 -45.11 -22.31
CA ILE A 836 21.04 -45.01 -23.73
C ILE A 836 19.60 -44.51 -23.87
N GLY A 837 19.39 -43.57 -24.80
CA GLY A 837 18.07 -43.00 -25.11
C GLY A 837 17.58 -41.95 -24.11
N THR A 838 18.29 -41.71 -23.00
CA THR A 838 17.92 -40.67 -22.05
C THR A 838 18.46 -39.30 -22.50
N ASP A 839 17.62 -38.28 -22.35
CA ASP A 839 17.98 -36.90 -22.69
C ASP A 839 18.96 -36.28 -21.68
N PHE A 840 19.86 -35.44 -22.17
CA PHE A 840 20.76 -34.59 -21.40
C PHE A 840 21.00 -33.28 -22.16
N GLU A 841 21.55 -32.29 -21.46
CA GLU A 841 21.81 -30.97 -22.04
C GLU A 841 23.30 -30.80 -22.36
N LEU A 842 23.58 -30.28 -23.54
CA LEU A 842 24.88 -29.75 -23.92
C LEU A 842 24.83 -28.22 -23.88
N LEU A 843 25.90 -27.60 -23.37
CA LEU A 843 26.04 -26.15 -23.26
C LEU A 843 27.43 -25.73 -23.75
N THR A 844 27.52 -24.65 -24.52
CA THR A 844 28.80 -23.98 -24.81
C THR A 844 28.79 -22.58 -24.20
N ALA A 845 29.80 -22.29 -23.37
CA ALA A 845 29.95 -21.02 -22.67
C ALA A 845 31.24 -20.29 -23.08
N GLY A 846 31.24 -18.96 -23.09
CA GLY A 846 32.42 -18.16 -23.43
C GLY A 846 32.79 -18.19 -24.93
N PHE A 847 31.82 -18.46 -25.81
CA PHE A 847 31.97 -18.29 -27.25
C PHE A 847 31.95 -16.80 -27.62
N THR A 848 32.47 -16.44 -28.80
CA THR A 848 32.43 -15.07 -29.31
C THR A 848 31.00 -14.67 -29.61
N ILE A 849 30.53 -13.60 -28.99
CA ILE A 849 29.23 -12.99 -29.27
C ILE A 849 29.47 -11.81 -30.21
N ALA A 850 29.05 -11.93 -31.46
CA ALA A 850 29.26 -10.94 -32.51
C ALA A 850 28.24 -11.16 -33.65
N LEU A 851 27.91 -10.09 -34.39
CA LEU A 851 27.03 -10.18 -35.55
C LEU A 851 27.62 -11.14 -36.58
N GLY A 852 26.82 -12.13 -37.01
CA GLY A 852 27.24 -13.18 -37.96
C GLY A 852 27.88 -14.42 -37.32
N VAL A 853 27.94 -14.54 -35.99
CA VAL A 853 28.36 -15.81 -35.36
C VAL A 853 27.21 -16.81 -35.32
N ASP A 854 27.39 -17.96 -35.96
CA ASP A 854 26.47 -19.10 -35.89
C ASP A 854 27.05 -20.22 -35.02
N ILE A 855 26.23 -20.82 -34.15
CA ILE A 855 26.58 -22.03 -33.41
C ILE A 855 25.96 -23.24 -34.09
N GLN A 856 26.70 -24.36 -34.11
CA GLN A 856 26.22 -25.65 -34.57
C GLN A 856 26.86 -26.76 -33.75
N TRP A 857 26.08 -27.52 -33.00
CA TRP A 857 26.57 -28.69 -32.29
C TRP A 857 26.89 -29.83 -33.25
N GLN A 858 27.98 -30.54 -32.94
CA GLN A 858 28.44 -31.70 -33.70
C GLN A 858 28.67 -32.89 -32.77
N SER A 859 28.44 -34.09 -33.28
CA SER A 859 28.69 -35.36 -32.58
C SER A 859 29.69 -36.24 -33.35
N SER A 860 30.38 -37.13 -32.63
CA SER A 860 31.37 -38.07 -33.17
C SER A 860 31.43 -39.33 -32.31
N ALA A 861 31.50 -40.51 -32.93
CA ALA A 861 31.63 -41.77 -32.21
C ALA A 861 33.05 -42.03 -31.67
N THR A 862 34.07 -41.39 -32.24
CA THR A 862 35.49 -41.68 -31.94
C THR A 862 36.24 -40.50 -31.32
N GLY A 863 35.63 -39.32 -31.26
CA GLY A 863 36.28 -38.08 -30.79
C GLY A 863 37.45 -37.59 -31.66
N ALA A 864 37.80 -38.31 -32.72
CA ALA A 864 38.91 -37.99 -33.60
C ALA A 864 38.63 -36.73 -34.45
N ALA A 865 39.67 -35.98 -34.75
CA ALA A 865 39.56 -34.84 -35.67
C ALA A 865 39.06 -35.31 -37.05
N GLY A 866 38.04 -34.65 -37.59
CA GLY A 866 37.44 -34.97 -38.89
C GLY A 866 36.28 -35.97 -38.88
N THR A 867 35.93 -36.57 -37.74
CA THR A 867 34.80 -37.51 -37.63
C THR A 867 33.53 -36.88 -37.07
N PHE A 868 33.54 -35.58 -36.78
CA PHE A 868 32.40 -34.84 -36.24
C PHE A 868 31.40 -34.47 -37.34
N THR A 869 30.13 -34.77 -37.11
CA THR A 869 29.00 -34.44 -37.99
C THR A 869 27.99 -33.54 -37.28
N ASN A 870 27.33 -32.64 -38.03
CA ASN A 870 26.33 -31.73 -37.46
C ASN A 870 25.14 -32.51 -36.89
N ILE A 871 24.69 -32.08 -35.71
CA ILE A 871 23.41 -32.51 -35.13
C ILE A 871 22.32 -31.62 -35.71
N ALA A 872 21.38 -32.19 -36.45
CA ALA A 872 20.34 -31.43 -37.13
C ALA A 872 19.53 -30.57 -36.13
N GLY A 873 19.33 -29.28 -36.45
CA GLY A 873 18.57 -28.34 -35.63
C GLY A 873 19.31 -27.79 -34.39
N ALA A 874 20.45 -28.36 -34.00
CA ALA A 874 21.19 -27.98 -32.80
C ALA A 874 22.06 -26.73 -33.02
N THR A 875 21.41 -25.58 -33.21
CA THR A 875 22.04 -24.30 -33.60
C THR A 875 22.13 -23.26 -32.49
N GLY A 876 21.66 -23.61 -31.29
CA GLY A 876 21.74 -22.76 -30.10
C GLY A 876 23.00 -22.98 -29.25
N PRO A 877 23.30 -22.06 -28.32
CA PRO A 877 24.38 -22.22 -27.36
C PRO A 877 24.13 -23.36 -26.35
N SER A 878 22.89 -23.82 -26.20
CA SER A 878 22.56 -25.09 -25.57
C SER A 878 21.62 -25.93 -26.43
N VAL A 879 21.61 -27.24 -26.19
CA VAL A 879 20.72 -28.19 -26.85
C VAL A 879 20.46 -29.40 -25.95
N THR A 880 19.20 -29.85 -25.91
CA THR A 880 18.81 -31.13 -25.28
C THR A 880 18.86 -32.24 -26.33
N ILE A 881 19.58 -33.32 -26.03
CA ILE A 881 19.76 -34.47 -26.93
C ILE A 881 19.79 -35.79 -26.15
N SER A 882 19.63 -36.91 -26.84
CA SER A 882 19.90 -38.26 -26.34
C SER A 882 20.95 -38.96 -27.19
N GLN A 883 21.50 -40.07 -26.68
CA GLN A 883 22.53 -40.85 -27.38
C GLN A 883 22.28 -42.37 -27.32
N LEU A 884 22.73 -43.09 -28.35
CA LEU A 884 22.60 -44.56 -28.46
C LEU A 884 23.88 -45.31 -28.07
N GLY A 885 24.89 -44.59 -27.63
CA GLY A 885 26.19 -45.11 -27.20
C GLY A 885 27.09 -43.94 -26.79
N SER A 886 28.23 -44.25 -26.18
CA SER A 886 29.21 -43.22 -25.80
C SER A 886 29.56 -42.35 -27.00
N THR A 887 29.34 -41.05 -26.87
CA THR A 887 29.45 -40.10 -27.98
C THR A 887 30.24 -38.87 -27.53
N PHE A 888 31.05 -38.34 -28.44
CA PHE A 888 31.81 -37.12 -28.26
C PHE A 888 31.09 -35.95 -28.91
N TYR A 889 30.99 -34.84 -28.20
CA TYR A 889 30.30 -33.63 -28.65
C TYR A 889 31.23 -32.42 -28.65
N ARG A 890 30.96 -31.48 -29.55
CA ARG A 890 31.58 -30.16 -29.55
C ARG A 890 30.62 -29.14 -30.18
N ALA A 891 30.76 -27.88 -29.80
CA ALA A 891 30.14 -26.77 -30.52
C ALA A 891 31.09 -26.28 -31.61
N MET A 892 30.56 -26.03 -32.80
CA MET A 892 31.22 -25.29 -33.87
C MET A 892 30.67 -23.87 -33.88
N ALA A 893 31.55 -22.86 -33.86
CA ALA A 893 31.18 -21.48 -34.12
C ALA A 893 31.73 -21.05 -35.48
N THR A 894 30.91 -20.45 -36.32
CA THR A 894 31.33 -19.88 -37.62
C THR A 894 31.02 -18.40 -37.68
N CYS A 895 31.83 -17.64 -38.39
CA CYS A 895 31.59 -16.23 -38.66
C CYS A 895 31.11 -16.05 -40.11
N ASN A 896 29.88 -15.57 -40.30
CA ASN A 896 29.21 -15.39 -41.59
C ASN A 896 29.27 -16.66 -42.46
N GLY A 897 28.99 -17.82 -41.85
CA GLY A 897 29.11 -19.14 -42.49
C GLY A 897 30.53 -19.57 -42.88
N SER A 898 31.57 -18.84 -42.48
CA SER A 898 32.99 -19.08 -42.79
C SER A 898 33.85 -19.19 -41.52
N ASN A 899 35.12 -19.62 -41.66
CA ASN A 899 36.11 -19.67 -40.57
C ASN A 899 35.66 -20.43 -39.30
N PRO A 900 35.39 -21.75 -39.38
CA PRO A 900 34.92 -22.49 -38.23
C PRO A 900 35.99 -22.56 -37.12
N ALA A 901 35.55 -22.32 -35.90
CA ALA A 901 36.26 -22.69 -34.69
C ALA A 901 35.45 -23.73 -33.91
N TYR A 902 36.12 -24.48 -33.06
CA TYR A 902 35.54 -25.58 -32.30
C TYR A 902 35.83 -25.43 -30.82
N SER A 903 34.84 -25.75 -29.99
CA SER A 903 35.01 -25.81 -28.53
C SER A 903 35.95 -26.96 -28.15
N ASN A 904 36.20 -27.15 -26.85
CA ASN A 904 36.68 -28.45 -26.37
C ASN A 904 35.69 -29.57 -26.73
N ILE A 905 36.18 -30.80 -26.68
CA ILE A 905 35.37 -32.00 -26.84
C ILE A 905 34.88 -32.42 -25.45
N VAL A 906 33.60 -32.75 -25.35
CA VAL A 906 33.01 -33.42 -24.18
C VAL A 906 32.60 -34.82 -24.58
N GLU A 907 33.06 -35.83 -23.84
CA GLU A 907 32.58 -37.20 -23.98
C GLU A 907 31.44 -37.42 -22.99
N VAL A 908 30.32 -37.91 -23.49
CA VAL A 908 29.24 -38.42 -22.64
C VAL A 908 29.20 -39.93 -22.81
N GLN A 909 29.43 -40.64 -21.71
CA GLN A 909 29.55 -42.09 -21.74
C GLN A 909 28.17 -42.75 -21.58
N SER A 910 27.91 -43.78 -22.37
CA SER A 910 26.79 -44.69 -22.11
C SER A 910 27.31 -46.04 -21.64
N PRO A 911 26.81 -46.55 -20.49
CA PRO A 911 27.16 -47.89 -20.04
C PRO A 911 26.83 -48.96 -21.08
N ALA A 912 27.63 -50.03 -21.13
CA ALA A 912 27.36 -51.15 -22.00
C ALA A 912 26.07 -51.87 -21.58
N LEU A 913 25.24 -52.23 -22.56
CA LEU A 913 24.03 -53.00 -22.33
C LEU A 913 24.35 -54.39 -21.78
N ILE A 914 23.61 -54.84 -20.77
CA ILE A 914 23.84 -56.14 -20.14
C ILE A 914 23.35 -57.27 -21.07
N PRO A 915 24.21 -58.22 -21.49
CA PRO A 915 23.79 -59.35 -22.31
C PRO A 915 22.96 -60.34 -21.49
N ALA A 916 22.49 -61.42 -22.13
CA ALA A 916 21.71 -62.46 -21.46
C ALA A 916 22.42 -62.96 -20.19
N THR A 917 21.83 -62.72 -19.02
CA THR A 917 22.49 -62.94 -17.73
C THR A 917 21.50 -63.39 -16.65
N THR A 918 21.93 -64.33 -15.82
CA THR A 918 21.21 -64.71 -14.59
C THR A 918 21.88 -64.09 -13.38
N PHE A 919 21.15 -63.24 -12.67
CA PHE A 919 21.55 -62.67 -11.40
C PHE A 919 21.02 -63.48 -10.22
N THR A 920 21.78 -63.51 -9.12
CA THR A 920 21.36 -64.11 -7.85
C THR A 920 21.20 -63.04 -6.78
N VAL A 921 20.03 -62.94 -6.17
CA VAL A 921 19.80 -62.08 -4.99
C VAL A 921 19.84 -62.94 -3.73
N ASN A 922 20.75 -62.61 -2.82
CA ASN A 922 20.88 -63.25 -1.52
C ASN A 922 21.51 -62.28 -0.52
N LYS A 923 20.71 -61.75 0.40
CA LYS A 923 21.14 -60.83 1.46
C LYS A 923 22.31 -61.35 2.31
N ASN A 924 22.48 -62.67 2.40
CA ASN A 924 23.50 -63.32 3.22
C ASN A 924 24.76 -63.73 2.42
N ALA A 925 24.79 -63.48 1.11
CA ALA A 925 25.94 -63.80 0.25
C ALA A 925 26.79 -62.55 -0.06
N PRO A 926 28.08 -62.71 -0.40
CA PRO A 926 28.92 -61.61 -0.90
C PRO A 926 28.42 -61.05 -2.25
N VAL A 927 28.57 -59.75 -2.46
CA VAL A 927 28.25 -59.08 -3.74
C VAL A 927 29.28 -59.44 -4.81
N SER A 928 28.84 -59.64 -6.05
CA SER A 928 29.67 -59.79 -7.26
C SER A 928 28.95 -59.18 -8.47
N SER A 929 29.55 -59.22 -9.66
CA SER A 929 28.94 -58.69 -10.89
C SER A 929 27.63 -59.38 -11.29
N THR A 930 27.33 -60.56 -10.73
CA THR A 930 26.08 -61.31 -10.97
C THR A 930 25.39 -61.73 -9.67
N SER A 931 25.83 -61.24 -8.51
CA SER A 931 25.20 -61.55 -7.22
C SER A 931 25.03 -60.30 -6.38
N PHE A 932 23.79 -60.06 -5.93
CA PHE A 932 23.39 -58.85 -5.22
C PHE A 932 22.79 -59.20 -3.85
N GLN A 933 22.90 -58.27 -2.90
CA GLN A 933 22.34 -58.44 -1.55
C GLN A 933 20.90 -57.91 -1.43
N SER A 934 20.38 -57.25 -2.45
CA SER A 934 19.03 -56.70 -2.49
C SER A 934 18.45 -56.75 -3.91
N LEU A 935 17.14 -56.70 -4.04
CA LEU A 935 16.47 -56.68 -5.34
C LEU A 935 16.69 -55.33 -6.04
N SER A 936 16.64 -54.21 -5.31
CA SER A 936 16.91 -52.89 -5.89
C SER A 936 18.33 -52.78 -6.45
N ALA A 937 19.32 -53.40 -5.81
CA ALA A 937 20.68 -53.45 -6.36
C ALA A 937 20.77 -54.24 -7.68
N ALA A 938 20.01 -55.33 -7.82
CA ALA A 938 19.97 -56.10 -9.05
C ALA A 938 19.25 -55.34 -10.19
N VAL A 939 18.18 -54.61 -9.88
CA VAL A 939 17.47 -53.76 -10.85
C VAL A 939 18.33 -52.57 -11.29
N ASN A 940 19.00 -51.91 -10.34
CA ASN A 940 19.94 -50.83 -10.65
C ASN A 940 21.10 -51.28 -11.55
N ALA A 941 21.49 -52.56 -11.51
CA ALA A 941 22.55 -53.09 -12.39
C ALA A 941 22.13 -53.17 -13.87
N ILE A 942 20.83 -53.15 -14.17
CA ILE A 942 20.28 -53.22 -15.54
C ILE A 942 19.54 -51.94 -15.95
N SER A 943 19.49 -50.92 -15.10
CA SER A 943 18.69 -49.72 -15.33
C SER A 943 19.11 -48.93 -16.58
N CYS A 944 20.38 -49.01 -16.99
CA CYS A 944 20.84 -48.39 -18.24
C CYS A 944 20.62 -49.24 -19.51
N GLY A 945 20.01 -50.42 -19.38
CA GLY A 945 19.56 -51.22 -20.50
C GLY A 945 20.18 -52.61 -20.63
N ILE A 946 19.54 -53.44 -21.44
CA ILE A 946 19.86 -54.84 -21.69
C ILE A 946 19.97 -55.12 -23.19
N SER A 947 20.78 -56.12 -23.56
CA SER A 947 20.92 -56.62 -24.93
C SER A 947 20.54 -58.10 -25.07
N GLY A 948 20.18 -58.75 -23.95
CA GLY A 948 19.64 -60.11 -23.89
C GLY A 948 18.75 -60.28 -22.65
N PRO A 949 18.02 -61.40 -22.53
CA PRO A 949 17.09 -61.63 -21.42
C PRO A 949 17.80 -61.72 -20.06
N ILE A 950 17.17 -61.14 -19.04
CA ILE A 950 17.68 -61.12 -17.66
C ILE A 950 16.79 -61.98 -16.75
N ILE A 951 17.41 -62.85 -15.97
CA ILE A 951 16.74 -63.63 -14.92
C ILE A 951 17.30 -63.23 -13.56
N ILE A 952 16.48 -62.74 -12.66
CA ILE A 952 16.82 -62.40 -11.28
C ILE A 952 16.27 -63.50 -10.35
N ASN A 953 17.15 -64.38 -9.88
CA ASN A 953 16.79 -65.46 -8.94
C ASN A 953 17.04 -65.04 -7.50
N ILE A 954 15.98 -64.92 -6.70
CA ILE A 954 16.09 -64.66 -5.27
C ILE A 954 16.20 -66.00 -4.54
N THR A 955 17.27 -66.18 -3.76
CA THR A 955 17.53 -67.45 -3.05
C THR A 955 16.42 -67.71 -2.03
N PRO A 956 15.72 -68.86 -2.02
CA PRO A 956 14.68 -69.13 -1.03
C PRO A 956 15.18 -68.99 0.42
N GLY A 957 14.41 -68.31 1.27
CA GLY A 957 14.74 -68.09 2.68
C GLY A 957 15.88 -67.09 2.94
N SER A 958 16.27 -66.30 1.94
CA SER A 958 17.28 -65.24 2.08
C SER A 958 16.71 -63.88 2.50
N GLY A 959 15.39 -63.70 2.43
CA GLY A 959 14.66 -62.54 2.95
C GLY A 959 14.38 -62.59 4.46
N PRO A 960 13.62 -61.63 5.02
CA PRO A 960 12.92 -60.55 4.31
C PRO A 960 13.86 -59.49 3.75
N TYR A 961 13.45 -58.94 2.61
CA TYR A 961 14.03 -57.78 1.96
C TYR A 961 13.19 -56.55 2.30
N THR A 962 13.76 -55.63 3.06
CA THR A 962 13.07 -54.41 3.52
C THR A 962 13.55 -53.24 2.66
N GLU A 963 12.94 -53.07 1.49
CA GLU A 963 13.33 -52.08 0.48
C GLU A 963 12.12 -51.74 -0.41
N GLN A 964 12.08 -50.51 -0.93
CA GLN A 964 11.25 -50.19 -2.09
C GLN A 964 12.04 -50.54 -3.36
N VAL A 965 11.37 -51.22 -4.29
CA VAL A 965 11.97 -51.65 -5.56
C VAL A 965 11.32 -50.88 -6.70
N VAL A 966 12.14 -50.20 -7.49
CA VAL A 966 11.69 -49.42 -8.65
C VAL A 966 12.29 -50.04 -9.91
N PHE A 967 11.43 -50.47 -10.83
CA PHE A 967 11.77 -50.77 -12.20
C PHE A 967 11.53 -49.52 -13.04
N PRO A 968 12.59 -48.79 -13.44
CA PRO A 968 12.43 -47.73 -14.43
C PRO A 968 12.16 -48.35 -15.82
N GLU A 969 11.91 -47.51 -16.80
CA GLU A 969 12.07 -47.89 -18.20
C GLU A 969 13.49 -48.42 -18.42
N ILE A 970 13.59 -49.63 -18.99
CA ILE A 970 14.87 -50.30 -19.23
C ILE A 970 15.04 -50.45 -20.74
N TYR A 971 15.99 -49.72 -21.29
CA TYR A 971 16.27 -49.77 -22.73
C TYR A 971 16.61 -51.18 -23.19
N GLY A 972 16.05 -51.59 -24.34
CA GLY A 972 16.33 -52.87 -24.98
C GLY A 972 15.47 -54.04 -24.49
N THR A 973 14.52 -53.82 -23.58
CA THR A 973 13.46 -54.80 -23.28
C THR A 973 12.58 -55.03 -24.51
N SER A 974 12.16 -56.28 -24.70
CA SER A 974 11.29 -56.68 -25.81
C SER A 974 10.69 -58.05 -25.52
N ALA A 975 9.83 -58.54 -26.42
CA ALA A 975 9.32 -59.92 -26.36
C ALA A 975 10.44 -61.00 -26.40
N THR A 976 11.67 -60.65 -26.79
CA THR A 976 12.84 -61.56 -26.74
C THR A 976 13.75 -61.27 -25.53
N ASN A 977 13.98 -59.99 -25.22
CA ASN A 977 14.80 -59.54 -24.10
C ASN A 977 13.89 -59.21 -22.91
N THR A 978 13.46 -60.23 -22.20
CA THR A 978 12.57 -60.09 -21.05
C THR A 978 13.34 -59.95 -19.75
N ILE A 979 12.69 -59.45 -18.70
CA ILE A 979 13.21 -59.47 -17.34
C ILE A 979 12.29 -60.36 -16.50
N VAL A 980 12.86 -61.38 -15.85
CA VAL A 980 12.10 -62.30 -14.99
C VAL A 980 12.64 -62.27 -13.57
N VAL A 981 11.81 -61.91 -12.61
CA VAL A 981 12.11 -62.00 -11.18
C VAL A 981 11.49 -63.26 -10.61
N ASN A 982 12.32 -64.21 -10.18
CA ASN A 982 11.92 -65.40 -9.47
C ASN A 982 12.11 -65.18 -7.96
N GLY A 983 11.03 -64.84 -7.25
CA GLY A 983 11.04 -64.42 -5.86
C GLY A 983 11.42 -65.50 -4.83
N GLY A 984 11.31 -66.78 -5.21
CA GLY A 984 11.69 -67.91 -4.35
C GLY A 984 10.87 -68.02 -3.05
N GLY A 985 9.69 -67.41 -2.99
CA GLY A 985 8.84 -67.32 -1.81
C GLY A 985 9.37 -66.38 -0.74
N ASN A 986 10.31 -65.47 -1.05
CA ASN A 986 10.83 -64.52 -0.08
C ASN A 986 9.87 -63.34 0.15
N THR A 987 9.95 -62.76 1.35
CA THR A 987 9.24 -61.53 1.68
C THR A 987 9.98 -60.30 1.14
N LEU A 988 9.25 -59.43 0.43
CA LEU A 988 9.64 -58.07 0.09
C LEU A 988 8.69 -57.11 0.79
N GLU A 989 9.22 -56.16 1.55
CA GLU A 989 8.40 -55.24 2.36
C GLU A 989 8.95 -53.82 2.36
N PHE A 990 8.05 -52.84 2.43
CA PHE A 990 8.40 -51.43 2.53
C PHE A 990 7.34 -50.68 3.33
N ALA A 991 7.77 -49.92 4.33
CA ALA A 991 6.88 -49.11 5.17
C ALA A 991 6.78 -47.69 4.62
N ALA A 992 5.90 -47.49 3.63
CA ALA A 992 5.76 -46.20 2.97
C ALA A 992 5.18 -45.12 3.90
N THR A 993 5.89 -43.99 4.02
CA THR A 993 5.48 -42.81 4.81
C THR A 993 5.30 -41.56 3.95
N VAL A 994 5.69 -41.63 2.67
CA VAL A 994 5.60 -40.53 1.70
C VAL A 994 4.46 -40.80 0.72
N THR A 995 3.62 -39.80 0.49
CA THR A 995 2.40 -39.96 -0.32
C THR A 995 2.66 -40.32 -1.79
N GLY A 996 3.82 -39.98 -2.34
CA GLY A 996 4.21 -40.31 -3.72
C GLY A 996 5.01 -41.60 -3.87
N GLU A 997 5.27 -42.32 -2.78
CA GLU A 997 6.11 -43.54 -2.77
C GLU A 997 5.35 -44.70 -2.11
N ARG A 998 4.09 -44.89 -2.50
CA ARG A 998 3.17 -45.80 -1.77
C ARG A 998 3.48 -47.27 -1.98
N ALA A 999 4.08 -47.62 -3.12
CA ALA A 999 4.25 -49.00 -3.52
C ALA A 999 5.50 -49.66 -2.92
N VAL A 1000 5.40 -50.96 -2.61
CA VAL A 1000 6.57 -51.77 -2.25
C VAL A 1000 7.40 -52.09 -3.51
N LEU A 1001 6.71 -52.47 -4.59
CA LEU A 1001 7.30 -52.66 -5.91
C LEU A 1001 6.60 -51.77 -6.92
N TYR A 1002 7.37 -50.98 -7.64
CA TYR A 1002 6.89 -49.94 -8.53
C TYR A 1002 7.52 -50.09 -9.92
N LEU A 1003 6.71 -50.12 -10.98
CA LEU A 1003 7.13 -50.16 -12.38
C LEU A 1003 6.74 -48.84 -13.05
N ALA A 1004 7.74 -48.16 -13.61
CA ALA A 1004 7.61 -46.81 -14.17
C ALA A 1004 8.12 -46.79 -15.62
N GLY A 1005 7.22 -47.03 -16.57
CA GLY A 1005 7.54 -47.24 -17.98
C GLY A 1005 8.32 -48.53 -18.26
N ALA A 1006 8.30 -49.49 -17.32
CA ALA A 1006 9.02 -50.74 -17.50
C ALA A 1006 8.16 -51.72 -18.30
N ASP A 1007 8.74 -52.29 -19.36
CA ASP A 1007 8.06 -53.26 -20.23
C ASP A 1007 8.68 -54.65 -20.17
N TYR A 1008 7.87 -55.67 -20.48
CA TYR A 1008 8.30 -57.08 -20.60
C TYR A 1008 8.92 -57.65 -19.30
N VAL A 1009 8.40 -57.23 -18.15
CA VAL A 1009 8.81 -57.71 -16.83
C VAL A 1009 7.84 -58.77 -16.30
N THR A 1010 8.38 -59.87 -15.79
CA THR A 1010 7.64 -60.90 -15.03
C THR A 1010 8.05 -60.88 -13.57
N ILE A 1011 7.08 -60.73 -12.67
CA ILE A 1011 7.25 -60.82 -11.21
C ILE A 1011 6.57 -62.10 -10.72
N ASP A 1012 7.37 -63.09 -10.32
CA ASP A 1012 6.87 -64.41 -9.92
C ASP A 1012 7.26 -64.80 -8.48
N ASN A 1013 6.33 -65.42 -7.75
CA ASN A 1013 6.59 -66.12 -6.48
C ASN A 1013 7.27 -65.27 -5.37
N LEU A 1014 6.81 -64.03 -5.17
CA LEU A 1014 7.16 -63.17 -4.04
C LEU A 1014 6.03 -63.12 -2.99
N MET A 1015 6.42 -62.88 -1.74
CA MET A 1015 5.49 -62.42 -0.69
C MET A 1015 5.68 -60.90 -0.49
N ILE A 1016 4.81 -60.08 -1.06
CA ILE A 1016 4.90 -58.62 -0.99
C ILE A 1016 4.05 -58.11 0.18
N ASN A 1017 4.67 -57.38 1.11
CA ASN A 1017 4.00 -56.85 2.30
C ASN A 1017 4.03 -55.31 2.32
N ALA A 1018 2.86 -54.71 2.08
CA ALA A 1018 2.61 -53.27 2.06
C ALA A 1018 1.82 -52.78 3.29
N SER A 1019 1.78 -53.54 4.39
CA SER A 1019 0.90 -53.22 5.53
C SER A 1019 1.54 -52.37 6.63
N ALA A 1020 2.86 -52.14 6.61
CA ALA A 1020 3.61 -51.60 7.76
C ALA A 1020 3.80 -50.07 7.78
N GLY A 1021 3.17 -49.32 6.85
CA GLY A 1021 3.36 -47.86 6.65
C GLY A 1021 2.11 -47.00 6.88
N THR A 1022 2.23 -45.70 6.58
CA THR A 1022 1.10 -44.74 6.50
C THR A 1022 0.36 -44.85 5.16
N TYR A 1023 1.08 -45.32 4.14
CA TYR A 1023 0.59 -45.68 2.81
C TYR A 1023 1.03 -47.11 2.51
N GLY A 1024 0.42 -47.76 1.51
CA GLY A 1024 0.81 -49.12 1.15
C GLY A 1024 0.12 -49.67 -0.08
N TYR A 1025 0.77 -49.55 -1.24
CA TYR A 1025 0.45 -50.32 -2.44
C TYR A 1025 1.38 -51.52 -2.52
N GLY A 1026 0.86 -52.69 -2.90
CA GLY A 1026 1.70 -53.87 -3.12
C GLY A 1026 2.58 -53.69 -4.36
N ILE A 1027 1.93 -53.66 -5.53
CA ILE A 1027 2.56 -53.39 -6.82
C ILE A 1027 1.88 -52.20 -7.48
N GLN A 1028 2.66 -51.27 -8.04
CA GLN A 1028 2.13 -50.16 -8.83
C GLN A 1028 2.75 -50.10 -10.23
N LEU A 1029 1.92 -49.88 -11.24
CA LEU A 1029 2.26 -49.70 -12.65
C LEU A 1029 1.87 -48.28 -13.08
N ILE A 1030 2.79 -47.57 -13.72
CA ILE A 1030 2.56 -46.19 -14.20
C ILE A 1030 3.44 -45.89 -15.42
N ASN A 1031 3.17 -44.76 -16.07
CA ASN A 1031 3.96 -44.20 -17.18
C ASN A 1031 4.09 -45.18 -18.37
N GLY A 1032 3.01 -45.92 -18.69
CA GLY A 1032 3.01 -46.86 -19.81
C GLY A 1032 3.83 -48.11 -19.55
N SER A 1033 3.69 -48.73 -18.38
CA SER A 1033 4.33 -50.03 -18.11
C SER A 1033 3.50 -51.16 -18.72
N ASP A 1034 3.92 -51.67 -19.87
CA ASP A 1034 3.18 -52.60 -20.72
C ASP A 1034 3.80 -54.01 -20.74
N TYR A 1035 3.01 -55.01 -21.14
CA TYR A 1035 3.47 -56.40 -21.25
C TYR A 1035 4.04 -56.98 -19.94
N ILE A 1036 3.44 -56.59 -18.81
CA ILE A 1036 3.84 -57.07 -17.47
C ILE A 1036 3.08 -58.35 -17.10
N THR A 1037 3.79 -59.32 -16.54
CA THR A 1037 3.19 -60.49 -15.91
C THR A 1037 3.43 -60.48 -14.40
N ILE A 1038 2.36 -60.53 -13.61
CA ILE A 1038 2.39 -60.66 -12.15
C ILE A 1038 1.82 -62.03 -11.82
N SER A 1039 2.64 -62.98 -11.38
CA SER A 1039 2.23 -64.37 -11.18
C SER A 1039 2.61 -65.00 -9.85
N ASN A 1040 1.72 -65.83 -9.31
CA ASN A 1040 2.00 -66.67 -8.13
C ASN A 1040 2.51 -65.91 -6.89
N ASN A 1041 2.22 -64.61 -6.77
CA ASN A 1041 2.64 -63.79 -5.64
C ASN A 1041 1.58 -63.79 -4.54
N THR A 1042 2.02 -63.58 -3.29
CA THR A 1042 1.12 -63.20 -2.19
C THR A 1042 1.33 -61.73 -1.87
N ILE A 1043 0.30 -60.90 -2.08
CA ILE A 1043 0.37 -59.44 -1.92
C ILE A 1043 -0.54 -59.05 -0.76
N THR A 1044 0.05 -58.56 0.33
CA THR A 1044 -0.67 -58.19 1.55
C THR A 1044 -0.63 -56.67 1.75
N SER A 1045 -1.79 -56.09 1.98
CA SER A 1045 -2.02 -54.69 2.32
C SER A 1045 -2.78 -54.60 3.65
N ASP A 1046 -2.91 -53.41 4.22
CA ASP A 1046 -3.56 -53.21 5.53
C ASP A 1046 -5.03 -53.70 5.56
N LEU A 1047 -5.38 -54.44 6.62
CA LEU A 1047 -6.71 -55.07 6.83
C LEU A 1047 -7.70 -54.19 7.60
N THR A 1048 -7.24 -53.06 8.14
CA THR A 1048 -8.01 -52.16 9.02
C THR A 1048 -8.22 -50.78 8.40
N ALA A 1049 -7.35 -50.36 7.49
CA ALA A 1049 -7.34 -49.05 6.86
C ALA A 1049 -8.61 -48.83 6.04
N THR A 1050 -9.18 -47.64 6.18
CA THR A 1050 -10.43 -47.25 5.51
C THR A 1050 -10.21 -46.23 4.39
N SER A 1051 -8.96 -45.89 4.08
CA SER A 1051 -8.58 -44.89 3.06
C SER A 1051 -8.00 -45.55 1.82
N SER A 1052 -8.14 -44.88 0.66
CA SER A 1052 -7.55 -45.26 -0.63
C SER A 1052 -6.01 -45.25 -0.69
N ASN A 1053 -5.36 -44.99 0.46
CA ASN A 1053 -3.91 -45.03 0.60
C ASN A 1053 -3.33 -46.44 0.57
N PHE A 1054 -4.18 -47.45 0.64
CA PHE A 1054 -3.79 -48.85 0.70
C PHE A 1054 -4.46 -49.64 -0.43
N ALA A 1055 -3.70 -50.46 -1.14
CA ALA A 1055 -4.21 -51.28 -2.25
C ALA A 1055 -3.28 -52.46 -2.55
N GLY A 1056 -3.79 -53.49 -3.23
CA GLY A 1056 -2.99 -54.64 -3.68
C GLY A 1056 -2.14 -54.30 -4.91
N ILE A 1057 -2.78 -54.26 -6.08
CA ILE A 1057 -2.14 -53.93 -7.37
C ILE A 1057 -2.82 -52.70 -7.95
N VAL A 1058 -2.04 -51.73 -8.42
CA VAL A 1058 -2.55 -50.43 -8.91
C VAL A 1058 -1.94 -50.11 -10.27
N ALA A 1059 -2.76 -49.88 -11.29
CA ALA A 1059 -2.34 -49.19 -12.51
C ALA A 1059 -3.07 -47.85 -12.61
N SER A 1060 -2.33 -46.73 -12.48
CA SER A 1060 -2.91 -45.39 -12.29
C SER A 1060 -1.97 -44.28 -12.77
N GLY A 1061 -2.52 -43.15 -13.24
CA GLY A 1061 -1.78 -41.99 -13.74
C GLY A 1061 -1.19 -41.11 -12.65
N SER A 1062 -1.27 -41.56 -11.40
CA SER A 1062 -0.75 -40.84 -10.24
C SER A 1062 0.06 -41.75 -9.33
N LEU A 1063 1.17 -41.23 -8.83
CA LEU A 1063 1.94 -41.82 -7.74
C LEU A 1063 1.14 -41.91 -6.41
N SER A 1064 0.08 -41.12 -6.28
CA SER A 1064 -0.68 -41.01 -5.02
C SER A 1064 -2.18 -41.31 -5.14
N GLY A 1065 -2.74 -41.32 -6.35
CA GLY A 1065 -4.12 -41.75 -6.60
C GLY A 1065 -4.16 -43.19 -7.07
N ALA A 1066 -5.02 -44.03 -6.50
CA ALA A 1066 -5.19 -45.42 -6.94
C ALA A 1066 -6.05 -45.56 -8.22
N VAL A 1067 -6.81 -44.51 -8.55
CA VAL A 1067 -7.79 -44.49 -9.65
C VAL A 1067 -7.68 -43.19 -10.45
N THR A 1068 -6.47 -42.65 -10.60
CA THR A 1068 -6.27 -41.47 -11.45
C THR A 1068 -6.17 -41.89 -12.90
N ASP A 1069 -6.92 -41.20 -13.75
CA ASP A 1069 -6.97 -41.42 -15.19
C ASP A 1069 -5.57 -41.29 -15.82
N GLY A 1070 -5.30 -42.13 -16.82
CA GLY A 1070 -4.04 -42.18 -17.55
C GLY A 1070 -3.91 -43.46 -18.37
N VAL A 1071 -3.15 -43.43 -19.48
CA VAL A 1071 -2.76 -44.65 -20.21
C VAL A 1071 -1.57 -45.29 -19.49
N ASN A 1072 -1.86 -46.05 -18.43
CA ASN A 1072 -0.82 -46.43 -17.47
C ASN A 1072 -0.18 -47.78 -17.76
N ALA A 1073 -0.97 -48.74 -18.25
CA ALA A 1073 -0.55 -50.12 -18.43
C ALA A 1073 -1.49 -50.86 -19.39
N ASN A 1074 -0.92 -51.54 -20.38
CA ASN A 1074 -1.58 -52.35 -21.39
C ASN A 1074 -0.96 -53.75 -21.44
N ASN A 1075 -1.72 -54.74 -21.91
CA ASN A 1075 -1.25 -56.12 -22.05
C ASN A 1075 -0.75 -56.72 -20.72
N ILE A 1076 -1.39 -56.37 -19.61
CA ILE A 1076 -1.02 -56.84 -18.28
C ILE A 1076 -1.67 -58.19 -17.99
N LEU A 1077 -0.90 -59.15 -17.48
CA LEU A 1077 -1.39 -60.44 -17.01
C LEU A 1077 -1.18 -60.57 -15.50
N ILE A 1078 -2.26 -60.53 -14.73
CA ILE A 1078 -2.27 -60.79 -13.29
C ILE A 1078 -2.87 -62.17 -13.07
N THR A 1079 -2.04 -63.17 -12.72
CA THR A 1079 -2.50 -64.57 -12.64
C THR A 1079 -2.00 -65.38 -11.45
N GLY A 1080 -2.88 -66.18 -10.83
CA GLY A 1080 -2.48 -67.10 -9.75
C GLY A 1080 -2.00 -66.43 -8.47
N ASN A 1081 -2.26 -65.12 -8.29
CA ASN A 1081 -1.84 -64.38 -7.11
C ASN A 1081 -2.87 -64.50 -5.97
N THR A 1082 -2.41 -64.31 -4.74
CA THR A 1082 -3.26 -64.10 -3.56
C THR A 1082 -3.11 -62.65 -3.11
N ILE A 1083 -4.15 -61.83 -3.28
CA ILE A 1083 -4.20 -60.42 -2.85
C ILE A 1083 -5.06 -60.29 -1.59
N ILE A 1084 -4.51 -59.69 -0.53
CA ILE A 1084 -5.12 -59.64 0.81
C ILE A 1084 -5.14 -58.20 1.31
N GLY A 1085 -6.30 -57.70 1.72
CA GLY A 1085 -6.42 -56.38 2.36
C GLY A 1085 -6.50 -55.21 1.39
N GLY A 1086 -6.24 -54.00 1.89
CA GLY A 1086 -6.28 -52.75 1.12
C GLY A 1086 -7.69 -52.16 0.97
N TYR A 1087 -7.77 -50.95 0.43
CA TYR A 1087 -9.02 -50.31 0.03
C TYR A 1087 -9.52 -50.87 -1.30
N TYR A 1088 -8.59 -51.02 -2.23
CA TYR A 1088 -8.73 -51.72 -3.51
C TYR A 1088 -7.91 -53.01 -3.48
N GLY A 1089 -8.44 -54.10 -4.05
CA GLY A 1089 -7.66 -55.29 -4.37
C GLY A 1089 -6.78 -55.02 -5.59
N ILE A 1090 -7.41 -54.78 -6.73
CA ILE A 1090 -6.77 -54.45 -8.01
C ILE A 1090 -7.45 -53.22 -8.63
N THR A 1091 -6.68 -52.25 -9.13
CA THR A 1091 -7.16 -51.15 -9.97
C THR A 1091 -6.46 -51.16 -11.33
N LEU A 1092 -7.23 -50.96 -12.40
CA LEU A 1092 -6.76 -50.85 -13.78
C LEU A 1092 -7.50 -49.68 -14.45
N ASN A 1093 -6.78 -48.59 -14.69
CA ASN A 1093 -7.35 -47.33 -15.20
C ASN A 1093 -6.81 -46.96 -16.59
N GLY A 1094 -7.71 -46.48 -17.45
CA GLY A 1094 -7.43 -45.75 -18.69
C GLY A 1094 -7.63 -44.23 -18.56
N ASP A 1095 -7.65 -43.52 -19.69
CA ASP A 1095 -7.82 -42.06 -19.82
C ASP A 1095 -8.96 -41.72 -20.79
N GLY A 1096 -10.17 -42.19 -20.50
CA GLY A 1096 -11.36 -41.90 -21.31
C GLY A 1096 -11.23 -42.29 -22.78
N ALA A 1097 -11.89 -41.49 -23.64
CA ALA A 1097 -11.92 -41.72 -25.09
C ALA A 1097 -10.60 -41.39 -25.80
N THR A 1098 -9.66 -40.72 -25.13
CA THR A 1098 -8.36 -40.30 -25.68
C THR A 1098 -7.26 -41.34 -25.48
N GLY A 1099 -7.45 -42.29 -24.55
CA GLY A 1099 -6.50 -43.38 -24.32
C GLY A 1099 -7.03 -44.45 -23.37
N MET A 1100 -7.76 -45.44 -23.90
CA MET A 1100 -8.21 -46.59 -23.11
C MET A 1100 -7.02 -47.51 -22.77
N ALA A 1101 -7.08 -48.16 -21.60
CA ALA A 1101 -6.12 -49.23 -21.31
C ALA A 1101 -6.61 -50.55 -21.93
N THR A 1102 -5.72 -51.26 -22.61
CA THR A 1102 -6.09 -52.34 -23.53
C THR A 1102 -5.55 -53.70 -23.09
N ASN A 1103 -6.35 -54.75 -23.30
CA ASN A 1103 -5.92 -56.16 -23.18
C ASN A 1103 -5.36 -56.54 -21.80
N ASN A 1104 -5.96 -55.99 -20.73
CA ASN A 1104 -5.54 -56.25 -19.34
C ASN A 1104 -6.34 -57.42 -18.73
N HIS A 1105 -5.63 -58.43 -18.25
CA HIS A 1105 -6.18 -59.72 -17.85
C HIS A 1105 -5.92 -60.01 -16.37
N VAL A 1106 -7.00 -60.17 -15.59
CA VAL A 1106 -7.01 -60.60 -14.19
C VAL A 1106 -7.58 -62.02 -14.13
N VAL A 1107 -6.72 -63.03 -14.00
CA VAL A 1107 -7.11 -64.43 -14.21
C VAL A 1107 -6.71 -65.35 -13.06
N ASN A 1108 -7.62 -66.20 -12.56
CA ASN A 1108 -7.32 -67.23 -11.55
C ASN A 1108 -6.64 -66.72 -10.26
N ASN A 1109 -6.95 -65.51 -9.81
CA ASN A 1109 -6.43 -64.96 -8.55
C ASN A 1109 -7.39 -65.20 -7.39
N THR A 1110 -6.87 -65.23 -6.16
CA THR A 1110 -7.66 -65.09 -4.94
C THR A 1110 -7.54 -63.64 -4.43
N ILE A 1111 -8.64 -62.90 -4.44
CA ILE A 1111 -8.69 -61.50 -4.03
C ILE A 1111 -9.57 -61.41 -2.79
N ARG A 1112 -8.97 -61.13 -1.64
CA ARG A 1112 -9.71 -61.18 -0.38
C ARG A 1112 -9.46 -60.06 0.60
N ASP A 1113 -10.46 -59.84 1.43
CA ASP A 1113 -10.39 -58.99 2.61
C ASP A 1113 -10.11 -57.50 2.31
N PHE A 1114 -10.50 -57.00 1.13
CA PHE A 1114 -10.43 -55.58 0.74
C PHE A 1114 -11.54 -54.73 1.39
N TYR A 1115 -11.38 -53.40 1.46
CA TYR A 1115 -12.33 -52.51 2.14
C TYR A 1115 -13.53 -52.12 1.28
N LEU A 1116 -13.32 -51.79 0.00
CA LEU A 1116 -14.37 -51.29 -0.88
C LEU A 1116 -14.46 -52.04 -2.21
N TYR A 1117 -13.36 -52.13 -2.97
CA TYR A 1117 -13.35 -52.70 -4.32
C TYR A 1117 -12.41 -53.90 -4.42
N GLY A 1118 -12.91 -55.02 -4.96
CA GLY A 1118 -12.10 -56.21 -5.26
C GLY A 1118 -11.28 -55.98 -6.52
N VAL A 1119 -11.97 -55.83 -7.65
CA VAL A 1119 -11.40 -55.44 -8.94
C VAL A 1119 -12.11 -54.18 -9.42
N TYR A 1120 -11.34 -53.12 -9.67
CA TYR A 1120 -11.79 -51.85 -10.23
C TYR A 1120 -11.19 -51.69 -11.63
N LEU A 1121 -12.06 -51.46 -12.61
CA LEU A 1121 -11.74 -51.27 -14.02
C LEU A 1121 -12.37 -49.96 -14.48
N ASP A 1122 -11.60 -49.12 -15.15
CA ASP A 1122 -12.08 -47.84 -15.67
C ASP A 1122 -11.48 -47.56 -17.04
N ASP A 1123 -12.33 -47.15 -17.98
CA ASP A 1123 -11.98 -46.89 -19.40
C ASP A 1123 -11.09 -47.98 -20.00
N GLN A 1124 -11.54 -49.24 -19.90
CA GLN A 1124 -10.84 -50.41 -20.41
C GLN A 1124 -11.37 -50.88 -21.77
N GLU A 1125 -10.49 -51.37 -22.62
CA GLU A 1125 -10.84 -52.07 -23.85
C GLU A 1125 -10.30 -53.49 -23.86
N SER A 1126 -11.18 -54.46 -24.10
CA SER A 1126 -10.81 -55.88 -24.16
C SER A 1126 -10.18 -56.43 -22.86
N ALA A 1127 -10.57 -55.90 -21.70
CA ALA A 1127 -10.12 -56.47 -20.42
C ALA A 1127 -10.83 -57.81 -20.12
N LEU A 1128 -10.11 -58.71 -19.46
CA LEU A 1128 -10.61 -60.03 -19.06
C LEU A 1128 -10.47 -60.22 -17.54
N VAL A 1129 -11.59 -60.38 -16.84
CA VAL A 1129 -11.60 -60.81 -15.43
C VAL A 1129 -12.17 -62.22 -15.38
N SER A 1130 -11.30 -63.23 -15.28
CA SER A 1130 -11.70 -64.64 -15.45
C SER A 1130 -11.26 -65.58 -14.32
N GLY A 1131 -12.18 -66.39 -13.80
CA GLY A 1131 -11.84 -67.48 -12.88
C GLY A 1131 -11.32 -67.06 -11.50
N ASN A 1132 -11.49 -65.79 -11.10
CA ASN A 1132 -11.02 -65.29 -9.81
C ASN A 1132 -11.94 -65.70 -8.66
N ASP A 1133 -11.37 -65.78 -7.46
CA ASP A 1133 -12.05 -66.05 -6.20
C ASP A 1133 -12.05 -64.78 -5.34
N ILE A 1134 -13.18 -64.08 -5.26
CA ILE A 1134 -13.29 -62.73 -4.69
C ILE A 1134 -14.17 -62.76 -3.43
N HIS A 1135 -13.60 -62.47 -2.27
CA HIS A 1135 -14.33 -62.58 -1.00
C HIS A 1135 -13.82 -61.69 0.14
N ARG A 1136 -14.56 -61.56 1.25
CA ARG A 1136 -14.17 -60.77 2.43
C ARG A 1136 -14.52 -61.49 3.72
N THR A 1137 -13.91 -62.66 3.90
CA THR A 1137 -14.25 -63.57 4.99
C THR A 1137 -13.73 -63.10 6.35
N ASN A 1138 -12.54 -62.49 6.39
CA ASN A 1138 -11.80 -62.24 7.64
C ASN A 1138 -11.81 -60.77 8.09
N ARG A 1139 -12.16 -59.83 7.20
CA ARG A 1139 -12.10 -58.40 7.51
C ARG A 1139 -13.22 -57.97 8.48
N THR A 1140 -12.85 -57.40 9.62
CA THR A 1140 -13.80 -56.92 10.64
C THR A 1140 -14.23 -55.46 10.44
N VAL A 1141 -13.32 -54.61 9.94
CA VAL A 1141 -13.60 -53.21 9.60
C VAL A 1141 -14.04 -53.16 8.14
N THR A 1142 -15.34 -52.97 7.90
CA THR A 1142 -15.93 -53.11 6.55
C THR A 1142 -16.76 -51.89 6.14
N SER A 1143 -16.96 -51.74 4.83
CA SER A 1143 -17.84 -50.77 4.21
C SER A 1143 -18.60 -51.44 3.06
N THR A 1144 -19.02 -50.66 2.07
CA THR A 1144 -19.60 -51.16 0.83
C THR A 1144 -18.70 -52.23 0.22
N PHE A 1145 -19.29 -53.25 -0.38
CA PHE A 1145 -18.57 -54.29 -1.10
C PHE A 1145 -18.87 -54.18 -2.59
N TYR A 1146 -17.84 -53.97 -3.40
CA TYR A 1146 -17.88 -54.11 -4.84
C TYR A 1146 -16.94 -55.24 -5.24
N GLY A 1147 -17.48 -56.36 -5.70
CA GLY A 1147 -16.66 -57.51 -6.13
C GLY A 1147 -15.86 -57.17 -7.38
N VAL A 1148 -16.57 -56.91 -8.48
CA VAL A 1148 -16.03 -56.37 -9.73
C VAL A 1148 -16.80 -55.11 -10.09
N TYR A 1149 -16.07 -54.02 -10.32
CA TYR A 1149 -16.59 -52.70 -10.67
C TYR A 1149 -15.98 -52.27 -12.01
N LEU A 1150 -16.84 -52.03 -13.01
CA LEU A 1150 -16.45 -51.53 -14.33
C LEU A 1150 -17.13 -50.18 -14.58
N SER A 1151 -16.33 -49.16 -14.86
CA SER A 1151 -16.77 -47.79 -15.13
C SER A 1151 -16.09 -47.17 -16.35
N GLY A 1152 -16.42 -45.92 -16.64
CA GLY A 1152 -15.78 -45.12 -17.69
C GLY A 1152 -16.54 -45.18 -19.00
N ALA A 1153 -16.89 -44.01 -19.56
CA ALA A 1153 -17.74 -43.88 -20.74
C ALA A 1153 -17.10 -44.48 -22.00
N ALA A 1154 -15.79 -44.73 -22.00
CA ALA A 1154 -15.09 -45.36 -23.11
C ALA A 1154 -14.98 -46.88 -22.98
N SER A 1155 -15.32 -47.48 -21.83
CA SER A 1155 -15.16 -48.92 -21.59
C SER A 1155 -15.95 -49.77 -22.56
N LYS A 1156 -15.28 -50.65 -23.32
CA LYS A 1156 -15.91 -51.53 -24.33
C LYS A 1156 -15.20 -52.87 -24.52
N ASN A 1157 -15.93 -53.86 -25.06
CA ASN A 1157 -15.44 -55.22 -25.31
C ASN A 1157 -14.87 -55.94 -24.06
N ASN A 1158 -15.26 -55.56 -22.85
CA ASN A 1158 -14.73 -56.16 -21.62
C ASN A 1158 -15.50 -57.42 -21.23
N LEU A 1159 -14.80 -58.44 -20.73
CA LEU A 1159 -15.40 -59.72 -20.32
C LEU A 1159 -15.09 -60.06 -18.86
N VAL A 1160 -16.14 -60.15 -18.04
CA VAL A 1160 -16.10 -60.65 -16.66
C VAL A 1160 -16.71 -62.05 -16.64
N GLU A 1161 -15.90 -63.10 -16.52
CA GLU A 1161 -16.41 -64.48 -16.59
C GLU A 1161 -15.88 -65.47 -15.55
N LYS A 1162 -16.67 -66.51 -15.26
CA LYS A 1162 -16.25 -67.66 -14.43
C LYS A 1162 -15.76 -67.30 -13.03
N ASN A 1163 -16.00 -66.08 -12.55
CA ASN A 1163 -15.56 -65.64 -11.23
C ASN A 1163 -16.50 -66.18 -10.14
N ARG A 1164 -15.92 -66.43 -8.96
CA ARG A 1164 -16.64 -66.77 -7.73
C ARG A 1164 -16.60 -65.56 -6.81
N ILE A 1165 -17.77 -65.03 -6.46
CA ILE A 1165 -17.89 -63.87 -5.55
C ILE A 1165 -18.73 -64.29 -4.35
N HIS A 1166 -18.14 -64.27 -3.16
CA HIS A 1166 -18.78 -64.78 -1.95
C HIS A 1166 -18.29 -64.14 -0.65
N ASP A 1167 -18.95 -64.46 0.48
CA ASP A 1167 -18.49 -64.12 1.83
C ASP A 1167 -18.16 -62.63 2.03
N THR A 1168 -19.13 -61.72 1.80
CA THR A 1168 -18.90 -60.27 1.71
C THR A 1168 -18.75 -59.54 3.06
N GLN A 1169 -19.40 -60.03 4.11
CA GLN A 1169 -19.37 -59.46 5.46
C GLN A 1169 -19.31 -60.55 6.54
N THR A 1170 -18.67 -61.70 6.27
CA THR A 1170 -18.72 -62.87 7.17
C THR A 1170 -18.25 -62.53 8.59
N ALA A 1171 -17.19 -61.74 8.73
CA ALA A 1171 -16.67 -61.27 10.02
C ALA A 1171 -17.40 -60.04 10.61
N ASN A 1172 -18.36 -59.44 9.89
CA ASN A 1172 -19.17 -58.30 10.36
C ASN A 1172 -20.60 -58.33 9.76
N GLN A 1173 -21.36 -59.37 10.08
CA GLN A 1173 -22.70 -59.57 9.50
C GLN A 1173 -23.72 -58.49 9.90
N ALA A 1174 -23.43 -57.70 10.94
CA ALA A 1174 -24.25 -56.55 11.33
C ALA A 1174 -24.12 -55.35 10.37
N SER A 1175 -23.13 -55.35 9.47
CA SER A 1175 -22.88 -54.24 8.55
C SER A 1175 -24.08 -53.97 7.64
N THR A 1176 -24.54 -52.72 7.65
CA THR A 1176 -25.64 -52.22 6.81
C THR A 1176 -25.15 -51.67 5.46
N SER A 1177 -23.85 -51.76 5.19
CA SER A 1177 -23.25 -51.26 3.95
C SER A 1177 -23.75 -52.04 2.73
N LEU A 1178 -23.81 -51.35 1.58
CA LEU A 1178 -24.24 -51.94 0.31
C LEU A 1178 -23.29 -53.07 -0.13
N GLN A 1179 -23.82 -54.06 -0.82
CA GLN A 1179 -23.07 -55.19 -1.35
C GLN A 1179 -23.47 -55.41 -2.79
N ALA A 1180 -22.52 -55.26 -3.71
CA ALA A 1180 -22.71 -55.52 -5.13
C ALA A 1180 -21.67 -56.52 -5.61
N GLY A 1181 -22.12 -57.61 -6.22
CA GLY A 1181 -21.24 -58.65 -6.75
C GLY A 1181 -20.49 -58.14 -7.98
N ILE A 1182 -21.21 -57.91 -9.08
CA ILE A 1182 -20.67 -57.31 -10.31
C ILE A 1182 -21.47 -56.06 -10.62
N TRP A 1183 -20.79 -54.93 -10.82
CA TRP A 1183 -21.41 -53.65 -11.14
C TRP A 1183 -20.77 -53.00 -12.37
N PHE A 1184 -21.58 -52.75 -13.40
CA PHE A 1184 -21.22 -51.89 -14.53
C PHE A 1184 -21.90 -50.51 -14.36
N THR A 1185 -21.16 -49.41 -14.50
CA THR A 1185 -21.71 -48.06 -14.32
C THR A 1185 -21.12 -47.04 -15.28
N GLY A 1186 -21.97 -46.50 -16.16
CA GLY A 1186 -21.54 -45.57 -17.21
C GLY A 1186 -20.48 -46.17 -18.13
N ALA A 1187 -20.45 -47.50 -18.27
CA ALA A 1187 -19.55 -48.23 -19.16
C ALA A 1187 -20.21 -48.41 -20.54
N ASP A 1188 -20.26 -47.30 -21.30
CA ASP A 1188 -21.08 -47.15 -22.49
C ASP A 1188 -20.45 -47.81 -23.73
N ALA A 1189 -20.65 -49.12 -23.82
CA ALA A 1189 -20.15 -49.93 -24.93
C ALA A 1189 -20.91 -49.67 -26.23
N THR A 1190 -20.57 -50.41 -27.29
CA THR A 1190 -21.31 -50.38 -28.56
C THR A 1190 -21.90 -51.75 -28.89
N ALA A 1191 -22.85 -51.79 -29.83
CA ALA A 1191 -23.47 -53.05 -30.27
C ALA A 1191 -22.47 -54.09 -30.80
N SER A 1192 -21.35 -53.65 -31.40
CA SER A 1192 -20.30 -54.54 -31.91
C SER A 1192 -19.28 -54.95 -30.84
N GLU A 1193 -19.21 -54.23 -29.72
CA GLU A 1193 -18.17 -54.38 -28.69
C GLU A 1193 -18.80 -54.32 -27.29
N PRO A 1194 -19.74 -55.23 -26.95
CA PRO A 1194 -20.49 -55.18 -25.70
C PRO A 1194 -19.60 -55.47 -24.49
N ASN A 1195 -19.93 -54.85 -23.34
CA ASN A 1195 -19.38 -55.27 -22.05
C ASN A 1195 -20.19 -56.44 -21.50
N MET A 1196 -19.53 -57.52 -21.09
CA MET A 1196 -20.18 -58.80 -20.79
C MET A 1196 -19.84 -59.33 -19.40
N ALA A 1197 -20.86 -59.79 -18.66
CA ALA A 1197 -20.71 -60.58 -17.44
C ALA A 1197 -21.31 -61.98 -17.66
N VAL A 1198 -20.46 -63.01 -17.72
CA VAL A 1198 -20.85 -64.35 -18.19
C VAL A 1198 -20.39 -65.48 -17.27
N ASN A 1199 -21.23 -66.48 -17.00
CA ASN A 1199 -20.85 -67.69 -16.24
C ASN A 1199 -20.28 -67.42 -14.83
N ASN A 1200 -20.58 -66.28 -14.21
CA ASN A 1200 -20.12 -65.98 -12.86
C ASN A 1200 -21.03 -66.64 -11.82
N ILE A 1201 -20.46 -66.99 -10.65
CA ILE A 1201 -21.22 -67.52 -9.51
C ILE A 1201 -21.09 -66.54 -8.34
N ILE A 1202 -22.22 -66.01 -7.89
CA ILE A 1202 -22.33 -65.06 -6.78
C ILE A 1202 -23.16 -65.72 -5.68
N TYR A 1203 -22.55 -66.04 -4.54
CA TYR A 1203 -23.21 -66.82 -3.48
C TYR A 1203 -22.73 -66.44 -2.08
N ASN A 1204 -23.44 -66.85 -1.04
CA ASN A 1204 -23.06 -66.56 0.35
C ASN A 1204 -22.76 -65.07 0.61
N ILE A 1205 -23.53 -64.20 -0.04
CA ILE A 1205 -23.48 -62.75 0.17
C ILE A 1205 -24.25 -62.46 1.46
N ASN A 1206 -23.51 -62.09 2.50
CA ASN A 1206 -23.98 -62.01 3.88
C ASN A 1206 -23.81 -60.60 4.45
N GLY A 1207 -24.69 -60.21 5.38
CA GLY A 1207 -24.71 -58.89 6.02
C GLY A 1207 -26.12 -58.30 6.15
N ALA A 1208 -26.23 -57.13 6.79
CA ALA A 1208 -27.50 -56.46 7.07
C ALA A 1208 -27.88 -55.38 6.03
N GLY A 1209 -27.01 -55.05 5.08
CA GLY A 1209 -27.21 -53.97 4.10
C GLY A 1209 -28.04 -54.33 2.87
N ILE A 1210 -28.06 -53.40 1.91
CA ILE A 1210 -28.64 -53.60 0.57
C ILE A 1210 -27.76 -54.56 -0.23
N ILE A 1211 -28.38 -55.49 -0.96
CA ILE A 1211 -27.65 -56.46 -1.79
C ILE A 1211 -28.10 -56.36 -3.24
N TYR A 1212 -27.13 -56.27 -4.15
CA TYR A 1212 -27.25 -56.40 -5.59
C TYR A 1212 -26.35 -57.56 -6.05
N GLY A 1213 -26.92 -58.63 -6.62
CA GLY A 1213 -26.10 -59.68 -7.21
C GLY A 1213 -25.34 -59.15 -8.42
N LEU A 1214 -26.11 -58.73 -9.43
CA LEU A 1214 -25.66 -58.02 -10.62
C LEU A 1214 -26.27 -56.62 -10.63
N TYR A 1215 -25.47 -55.61 -10.95
CA TYR A 1215 -25.88 -54.21 -10.92
C TYR A 1215 -25.47 -53.53 -12.23
N ASN A 1216 -26.39 -52.78 -12.84
CA ASN A 1216 -26.07 -51.87 -13.93
C ASN A 1216 -26.62 -50.45 -13.65
N THR A 1217 -25.80 -49.44 -13.88
CA THR A 1217 -26.17 -48.02 -13.76
C THR A 1217 -25.84 -47.32 -15.06
N GLY A 1218 -26.80 -47.36 -15.99
CA GLY A 1218 -26.73 -46.58 -17.22
C GLY A 1218 -25.58 -46.96 -18.15
N SER A 1219 -25.08 -48.20 -18.08
CA SER A 1219 -24.09 -48.68 -19.05
C SER A 1219 -24.81 -49.24 -20.26
N ASP A 1220 -24.55 -48.65 -21.42
CA ASP A 1220 -25.10 -49.08 -22.70
C ASP A 1220 -24.42 -50.36 -23.23
N TYR A 1221 -25.20 -51.17 -23.94
CA TYR A 1221 -24.80 -52.44 -24.55
C TYR A 1221 -24.14 -53.44 -23.58
N ALA A 1222 -24.53 -53.39 -22.30
CA ALA A 1222 -24.12 -54.35 -21.28
C ALA A 1222 -24.91 -55.68 -21.40
N SER A 1223 -24.20 -56.80 -21.29
CA SER A 1223 -24.77 -58.15 -21.45
C SER A 1223 -24.48 -59.06 -20.26
N TYR A 1224 -25.53 -59.59 -19.64
CA TYR A 1224 -25.44 -60.49 -18.49
C TYR A 1224 -25.96 -61.87 -18.85
N TYR A 1225 -25.09 -62.87 -18.99
CA TYR A 1225 -25.48 -64.22 -19.44
C TYR A 1225 -25.03 -65.35 -18.52
N HIS A 1226 -25.87 -66.37 -18.35
CA HIS A 1226 -25.47 -67.63 -17.71
C HIS A 1226 -24.87 -67.50 -16.29
N ASN A 1227 -25.15 -66.40 -15.59
CA ASN A 1227 -24.68 -66.20 -14.23
C ASN A 1227 -25.59 -66.91 -13.22
N SER A 1228 -25.01 -67.43 -12.14
CA SER A 1228 -25.72 -68.03 -11.03
C SER A 1228 -25.60 -67.15 -9.78
N VAL A 1229 -26.70 -66.52 -9.39
CA VAL A 1229 -26.78 -65.59 -8.26
C VAL A 1229 -27.66 -66.20 -7.18
N SER A 1230 -27.07 -66.50 -6.02
CA SER A 1230 -27.68 -67.18 -4.88
C SER A 1230 -27.53 -66.35 -3.59
N LEU A 1231 -28.56 -65.56 -3.28
CA LEU A 1231 -28.60 -64.64 -2.13
C LEU A 1231 -29.40 -65.25 -0.98
N ASN A 1232 -28.78 -66.24 -0.31
CA ASN A 1232 -29.48 -67.22 0.53
C ASN A 1232 -29.14 -67.15 2.03
N ASP A 1233 -28.81 -65.95 2.55
CA ASP A 1233 -28.62 -65.74 3.98
C ASP A 1233 -29.97 -65.81 4.74
N VAL A 1234 -30.49 -67.02 4.90
CA VAL A 1234 -31.80 -67.32 5.52
C VAL A 1234 -31.88 -66.87 6.98
N ALA A 1235 -30.72 -66.76 7.65
CA ALA A 1235 -30.63 -66.32 9.04
C ALA A 1235 -30.70 -64.79 9.19
N SER A 1236 -30.54 -64.04 8.10
CA SER A 1236 -30.62 -62.58 8.11
C SER A 1236 -31.95 -62.08 8.67
N THR A 1237 -31.91 -61.06 9.52
CA THR A 1237 -33.10 -60.35 10.03
C THR A 1237 -33.28 -58.99 9.35
N SER A 1238 -32.50 -58.69 8.31
CA SER A 1238 -32.43 -57.37 7.69
C SER A 1238 -33.75 -56.87 7.10
N THR A 1239 -33.98 -55.57 7.24
CA THR A 1239 -35.07 -54.83 6.58
C THR A 1239 -34.64 -54.24 5.23
N ALA A 1240 -33.37 -54.38 4.85
CA ALA A 1240 -32.82 -53.83 3.62
C ALA A 1240 -33.22 -54.66 2.39
N VAL A 1241 -33.29 -54.00 1.24
CA VAL A 1241 -33.71 -54.60 -0.02
C VAL A 1241 -32.63 -55.52 -0.61
N THR A 1242 -33.07 -56.54 -1.35
CA THR A 1242 -32.20 -57.56 -1.97
C THR A 1242 -32.63 -57.78 -3.42
N TYR A 1243 -31.70 -57.62 -4.35
CA TYR A 1243 -31.94 -57.79 -5.78
C TYR A 1243 -30.96 -58.79 -6.40
N GLY A 1244 -31.49 -59.68 -7.23
CA GLY A 1244 -30.66 -60.55 -8.08
C GLY A 1244 -29.98 -59.73 -9.18
N PHE A 1245 -30.77 -58.96 -9.91
CA PHE A 1245 -30.33 -57.94 -10.88
C PHE A 1245 -31.01 -56.59 -10.61
N TYR A 1246 -30.26 -55.49 -10.71
CA TYR A 1246 -30.75 -54.13 -10.47
C TYR A 1246 -30.31 -53.18 -11.60
N GLN A 1247 -31.26 -52.44 -12.20
CA GLN A 1247 -31.03 -51.36 -13.18
C GLN A 1247 -31.61 -50.04 -12.67
N THR A 1248 -30.82 -48.95 -12.68
CA THR A 1248 -31.20 -47.65 -12.08
C THR A 1248 -31.55 -46.53 -13.07
N THR A 1249 -30.79 -46.38 -14.14
CA THR A 1249 -30.99 -45.33 -15.17
C THR A 1249 -31.28 -45.97 -16.52
N THR A 1250 -31.70 -45.20 -17.52
CA THR A 1250 -31.90 -45.72 -18.88
C THR A 1250 -30.58 -46.26 -19.42
N ALA A 1251 -30.63 -47.42 -20.09
CA ALA A 1251 -29.49 -47.99 -20.81
C ALA A 1251 -29.98 -48.59 -22.13
N THR A 1252 -29.29 -48.28 -23.22
CA THR A 1252 -29.52 -48.80 -24.56
C THR A 1252 -28.93 -50.20 -24.69
N GLY A 1253 -29.61 -51.13 -25.36
CA GLY A 1253 -29.01 -52.43 -25.72
C GLY A 1253 -28.65 -53.36 -24.55
N LEU A 1254 -29.19 -53.12 -23.35
CA LEU A 1254 -29.00 -53.97 -22.17
C LEU A 1254 -29.62 -55.36 -22.37
N GLU A 1255 -28.84 -56.42 -22.16
CA GLU A 1255 -29.32 -57.80 -22.26
C GLU A 1255 -29.13 -58.61 -20.98
N ILE A 1256 -30.16 -59.38 -20.61
CA ILE A 1256 -30.14 -60.27 -19.44
C ILE A 1256 -30.77 -61.60 -19.86
N LYS A 1257 -29.95 -62.63 -20.11
CA LYS A 1257 -30.43 -63.93 -20.64
C LYS A 1257 -29.82 -65.10 -19.88
N ASN A 1258 -30.62 -66.15 -19.66
CA ASN A 1258 -30.16 -67.43 -19.09
C ASN A 1258 -29.48 -67.34 -17.71
N ASN A 1259 -29.78 -66.32 -16.89
CA ASN A 1259 -29.26 -66.21 -15.53
C ASN A 1259 -30.18 -66.91 -14.52
N ILE A 1260 -29.60 -67.47 -13.46
CA ILE A 1260 -30.32 -68.04 -12.31
C ILE A 1260 -30.26 -67.03 -11.16
N PHE A 1261 -31.42 -66.57 -10.70
CA PHE A 1261 -31.55 -65.74 -9.51
C PHE A 1261 -32.33 -66.48 -8.42
N SER A 1262 -31.63 -66.91 -7.37
CA SER A 1262 -32.21 -67.50 -6.16
C SER A 1262 -32.04 -66.52 -4.99
N ILE A 1263 -33.15 -66.15 -4.35
CA ILE A 1263 -33.14 -65.21 -3.22
C ILE A 1263 -33.97 -65.80 -2.09
N THR A 1264 -33.31 -66.31 -1.07
CA THR A 1264 -33.95 -66.82 0.16
C THR A 1264 -33.50 -66.09 1.43
N ARG A 1265 -32.78 -64.96 1.30
CA ARG A 1265 -32.40 -64.09 2.41
C ARG A 1265 -33.58 -63.81 3.35
N GLY A 1266 -33.36 -63.95 4.66
CA GLY A 1266 -34.38 -63.70 5.69
C GLY A 1266 -34.79 -62.22 5.83
N GLY A 1267 -35.45 -61.89 6.94
CA GLY A 1267 -35.86 -60.52 7.29
C GLY A 1267 -37.06 -59.97 6.50
N THR A 1268 -37.45 -58.71 6.74
CA THR A 1268 -38.67 -58.10 6.16
C THR A 1268 -38.42 -57.23 4.93
N GLY A 1269 -37.15 -57.00 4.55
CA GLY A 1269 -36.82 -56.20 3.36
C GLY A 1269 -37.38 -56.77 2.06
N THR A 1270 -37.59 -55.93 1.04
CA THR A 1270 -38.13 -56.39 -0.25
C THR A 1270 -37.10 -57.23 -1.01
N LYS A 1271 -37.53 -58.37 -1.57
CA LYS A 1271 -36.72 -59.25 -2.43
C LYS A 1271 -37.23 -59.21 -3.85
N ARG A 1272 -36.38 -58.95 -4.84
CA ARG A 1272 -36.75 -59.05 -6.27
C ARG A 1272 -35.65 -59.74 -7.07
N ALA A 1273 -36.01 -60.74 -7.87
CA ALA A 1273 -35.03 -61.38 -8.75
C ALA A 1273 -34.45 -60.38 -9.76
N ILE A 1274 -35.30 -59.53 -10.35
CA ILE A 1274 -34.93 -58.52 -11.34
C ILE A 1274 -35.70 -57.23 -11.03
N TYR A 1275 -35.05 -56.08 -11.14
CA TYR A 1275 -35.68 -54.77 -10.96
C TYR A 1275 -35.13 -53.73 -11.94
N PHE A 1276 -36.04 -52.95 -12.50
CA PHE A 1276 -35.77 -51.79 -13.34
C PHE A 1276 -36.43 -50.56 -12.71
N LYS A 1277 -35.64 -49.50 -12.49
CA LYS A 1277 -36.13 -48.23 -11.92
C LYS A 1277 -36.78 -47.33 -12.98
N THR A 1278 -36.35 -47.44 -14.23
CA THR A 1278 -36.89 -46.72 -15.39
C THR A 1278 -37.80 -47.64 -16.20
N LEU A 1279 -38.69 -47.03 -17.00
CA LEU A 1279 -39.45 -47.77 -18.00
C LEU A 1279 -38.47 -48.33 -19.04
N ILE A 1280 -38.61 -49.62 -19.34
CA ILE A 1280 -37.80 -50.37 -20.31
C ILE A 1280 -38.26 -50.04 -21.72
#